data_AF-A0A5C8JAR7-F1
#
_entry.id   AF-A0A5C8JAR7-F1
#
_cell.length_a   1.000
_cell.length_b   1.000
_cell.length_c   1.000
_cell.angle_alpha   90.00
_cell.angle_beta   90.00
_cell.angle_gamma   90.00
#
_symmetry.space_group_name_H-M   'P 1'
#
loop_
_entity.id
_entity.type
_entity.pdbx_description
1 polymer ?
#
loop_
_entity_poly.entity_id
_entity_poly.type
_entity_poly.pdbx_seq_one_letter_code
_entity_poly.pdbx_strand_id
1 'polypeptide(L)'
;MRTPLFLTALAGAVLASVLTVPAAPLTAPASAAVGKPVGSVPPDRRDELLGSGWSGSDDLAWTATGDSTGFHILVARASEGYRWRTAATLSEGGFDTDRWVGNVCLTGSAKRAVVAYGPRQFTNSEALFQRGAFTALVDLESGRITKLGLHASLAYHSPGCGAGESAVFAQAGGKESTATRLHLVDAATGKTAAPVEVPGQATSAVPMGDAIVAVAGDGLVEVSGSGKVRPYARLEGTPSHLRPHRDGSLTFLAAHGDDLATVEHLPAGGERPKQLAKGPLTRLGLAAGADGRAYLTGRPTEVGELPGQVVQVAAGAHDEVSTGGALFLSQTGTRLGTPGSPSRVTLKARVARTGAGLDFALVPGGPRTGTGARAAEGPALQTDDPVEPCAIPRNDARRQALQPHWKQVEWAVNLAVQGALTTPRPSNWNQSGLPSWSPQGLLPPLQLKGGGRVPAQIMLGILAQESNLWQASWHALEGVTGNPLIGDYYGRRASDDGWSIRWREADCGYGVAQVTTGMRKGDQAETTQRAIALDYATNIAAGLRILQDKWNQVYDHIKINNADPAKLENWFAAVWVYNSGFQPDARFGNETGCRPSPTCTDQYGNWGLGWSNNPMNADYPPNREPFLEKSQSDAANPQRWPYPEKVMGWAAHPIVKYDFRDDSTHSGYNQAWWVTQPVRERVKPPRTLFCDSSNSCAPAAQPCLRTDFRCWWHKPATWKEHCDVECGNENMRFPTDYPEPVFALHPGEVEQKKMPVEHFRPNCDPFTTGFNGSNAVPANSLIIDDVPDTVASVRPGCGRRFTNAGSFALNFAEDGEGQERSKIDFHQVGGGLGGHFWFANTRPPAEGSYRVTGTWTLGRTLHQWARVMVHIPDHNAATQQAVYTVDTGDGRRERAVLQRVRQHRWVSLGVFDFGGVPSVSLSNLTDDGDGEQRIAWDAIAFQLLSSKPRHQIVSLGDSYASGEGASTAAQHDYYTETDSDGGGVEGTYKDPDYLWKYGNACHRSKYAWSRAGSLTDRPALSIGERHDTWDPSLEHQFHACSGAVTGNLTDEGQFREPAQLDKGYLDENTTLVTLSVGGNDARFSAILTHCISRLSLDPCQETALEEDGGVPLSESVPRQINDVVGPAVRDTLLAIHRKAPNAAIVLMGYPRLFDGDCFPRIGLPTALWLGEMAGVLDDTLRGAAAAASASTGAVVSFADPREEFAGRGVCGEPEAIHRVIADRTQGESPDESVISQQSFHPTKDGSSLLYRNVFNQALRDINR
;
A
#
# COMPACT_ATOMS: atom_id res chain seq x y z
N MET A 1 65.47 -2.22 12.19
CA MET A 1 66.67 -1.36 12.18
C MET A 1 66.27 0.06 12.54
N ARG A 2 66.77 0.56 13.68
CA ARG A 2 67.06 1.96 14.08
C ARG A 2 65.99 3.07 13.84
N THR A 3 65.28 3.44 14.92
CA THR A 3 65.15 4.84 15.42
C THR A 3 66.53 5.37 15.89
N PRO A 4 66.80 6.66 16.24
CA PRO A 4 65.94 7.85 16.57
C PRO A 4 66.46 9.19 15.93
N LEU A 5 65.95 10.41 16.18
CA LEU A 5 66.29 11.28 17.33
C LEU A 5 65.50 12.61 17.37
N PHE A 6 65.22 13.00 18.61
CA PHE A 6 64.55 14.18 19.17
C PHE A 6 65.36 15.49 19.10
N LEU A 7 64.67 16.64 19.26
CA LEU A 7 65.10 17.69 20.21
C LEU A 7 63.94 18.62 20.65
N THR A 8 63.57 18.47 21.91
CA THR A 8 62.87 19.40 22.84
C THR A 8 63.88 20.44 23.36
N ALA A 9 63.59 21.74 23.57
CA ALA A 9 62.93 22.40 24.73
C ALA A 9 63.35 23.91 24.66
N LEU A 10 62.77 24.95 25.29
CA LEU A 10 62.37 25.13 26.69
C LEU A 10 61.80 26.56 26.89
N ALA A 11 61.19 26.77 28.08
CA ALA A 11 60.76 28.02 28.76
C ALA A 11 59.28 28.39 28.56
N GLY A 12 58.46 28.67 29.59
CA GLY A 12 58.65 28.84 31.03
C GLY A 12 57.40 29.57 31.55
N ALA A 13 56.76 29.05 32.59
CA ALA A 13 55.44 29.49 33.07
C ALA A 13 55.52 30.43 34.28
N VAL A 14 54.61 31.42 34.39
CA VAL A 14 53.88 31.90 35.61
C VAL A 14 52.67 32.75 35.11
N LEU A 15 51.40 32.29 35.13
CA LEU A 15 50.36 32.22 36.19
C LEU A 15 49.69 33.55 36.61
N ALA A 16 48.42 33.75 36.19
CA ALA A 16 47.35 34.41 36.95
C ALA A 16 45.93 34.13 36.35
N SER A 17 45.26 33.14 36.94
CA SER A 17 43.83 33.06 37.33
C SER A 17 42.70 33.44 36.35
N VAL A 18 42.04 32.42 35.77
CA VAL A 18 40.57 32.39 35.56
C VAL A 18 40.05 31.04 36.05
N LEU A 19 39.03 31.09 36.91
CA LEU A 19 38.37 29.96 37.56
C LEU A 19 37.95 28.88 36.57
N THR A 20 38.59 27.71 36.66
CA THR A 20 38.03 26.45 36.18
C THR A 20 36.90 26.05 37.11
N VAL A 21 35.65 26.26 36.70
CA VAL A 21 34.54 25.43 37.17
C VAL A 21 34.73 24.07 36.50
N PRO A 22 34.82 22.95 37.25
CA PRO A 22 34.88 21.64 36.63
C PRO A 22 33.61 21.46 35.80
N ALA A 23 33.77 21.05 34.54
CA ALA A 23 32.65 20.59 33.74
C ALA A 23 31.97 19.45 34.52
N ALA A 24 30.81 19.74 35.10
CA ALA A 24 29.92 18.70 35.55
C ALA A 24 29.68 17.79 34.34
N PRO A 25 29.80 16.46 34.49
CA PRO A 25 29.38 15.56 33.43
C PRO A 25 27.93 15.94 33.12
N LEU A 26 27.66 16.29 31.86
CA LEU A 26 26.30 16.39 31.35
C LEU A 26 25.68 15.01 31.55
N THR A 27 25.02 14.82 32.67
CA THR A 27 24.04 13.77 32.84
C THR A 27 23.04 14.00 31.73
N ALA A 28 23.11 13.13 30.71
CA ALA A 28 22.04 12.97 29.75
C ALA A 28 20.74 12.94 30.56
N PRO A 29 19.71 13.71 30.19
CA PRO A 29 18.39 13.53 30.79
C PRO A 29 18.08 12.04 30.67
N ALA A 30 17.76 11.40 31.80
CA ALA A 30 17.52 9.98 31.85
C ALA A 30 16.58 9.60 30.71
N SER A 31 17.12 8.86 29.74
CA SER A 31 16.33 8.20 28.71
C SER A 31 15.43 7.22 29.46
N ALA A 32 14.20 7.63 29.77
CA ALA A 32 13.15 6.69 30.13
C ALA A 32 13.12 5.63 29.02
N ALA A 33 13.15 4.36 29.42
CA ALA A 33 13.21 3.24 28.50
C ALA A 33 12.13 3.37 27.41
N VAL A 34 12.54 3.34 26.14
CA VAL A 34 11.65 3.26 24.99
C VAL A 34 10.92 1.92 25.09
N GLY A 35 9.65 1.97 25.47
CA GLY A 35 8.76 0.81 25.39
C GLY A 35 8.56 0.39 23.93
N LYS A 36 8.22 -0.89 23.68
CA LYS A 36 7.78 -1.31 22.35
C LYS A 36 6.56 -0.47 21.93
N PRO A 37 6.46 0.00 20.68
CA PRO A 37 5.27 0.71 20.19
C PRO A 37 4.01 -0.13 20.40
N VAL A 38 2.95 0.48 20.92
CA VAL A 38 1.64 -0.14 21.23
C VAL A 38 0.51 0.67 20.58
N GLY A 39 -0.61 0.04 20.20
CA GLY A 39 -1.74 0.73 19.55
C GLY A 39 -2.56 1.65 20.47
N SER A 40 -2.40 1.52 21.81
CA SER A 40 -3.05 2.36 22.82
C SER A 40 -2.20 2.47 24.09
N VAL A 41 -2.53 3.43 24.97
CA VAL A 41 -1.89 3.51 26.29
C VAL A 41 -2.32 2.32 27.16
N PRO A 42 -1.38 1.54 27.73
CA PRO A 42 -1.68 0.38 28.56
C PRO A 42 -2.65 0.72 29.71
N PRO A 43 -3.73 -0.06 29.92
CA PRO A 43 -4.77 0.26 30.90
C PRO A 43 -4.26 0.57 32.30
N ASP A 44 -3.24 -0.15 32.77
CA ASP A 44 -2.59 -0.02 34.07
C ASP A 44 -1.77 1.28 34.23
N ARG A 45 -1.44 1.95 33.12
CA ARG A 45 -0.65 3.18 33.10
C ARG A 45 -1.43 4.42 32.67
N ARG A 46 -2.73 4.32 32.39
CA ARG A 46 -3.52 5.45 31.87
C ARG A 46 -3.62 6.62 32.86
N ASP A 47 -3.85 6.34 34.14
CA ASP A 47 -3.91 7.42 35.14
C ASP A 47 -2.55 8.11 35.34
N GLU A 48 -1.44 7.36 35.26
CA GLU A 48 -0.07 7.88 35.34
C GLU A 48 0.26 8.76 34.11
N LEU A 49 0.00 8.24 32.91
CA LEU A 49 0.46 8.85 31.65
C LEU A 49 -0.51 9.89 31.11
N LEU A 50 -1.82 9.69 31.24
CA LEU A 50 -2.86 10.61 30.74
C LEU A 50 -3.38 11.58 31.83
N GLY A 51 -3.23 11.20 33.10
CA GLY A 51 -3.76 11.91 34.26
C GLY A 51 -5.23 11.58 34.55
N SER A 52 -5.68 11.83 35.79
CA SER A 52 -7.06 11.56 36.23
C SER A 52 -8.10 12.30 35.37
N GLY A 53 -9.18 11.60 34.99
CA GLY A 53 -10.27 12.14 34.16
C GLY A 53 -10.17 11.84 32.65
N TRP A 54 -9.18 11.06 32.19
CA TRP A 54 -9.07 10.64 30.79
C TRP A 54 -10.29 9.86 30.30
N SER A 55 -10.88 9.02 31.15
CA SER A 55 -12.00 8.12 30.81
C SER A 55 -13.30 8.84 30.45
N GLY A 56 -13.49 10.08 30.92
CA GLY A 56 -14.65 10.93 30.60
C GLY A 56 -14.36 12.03 29.58
N SER A 57 -13.19 12.01 28.92
CA SER A 57 -12.77 13.05 27.99
C SER A 57 -13.26 12.79 26.57
N ASP A 58 -13.93 13.76 25.96
CA ASP A 58 -14.34 13.73 24.54
C ASP A 58 -13.19 14.05 23.57
N ASP A 59 -11.98 14.30 24.08
CA ASP A 59 -10.84 14.66 23.25
C ASP A 59 -10.48 13.58 22.22
N LEU A 60 -10.50 13.98 20.96
CA LEU A 60 -10.12 13.20 19.80
C LEU A 60 -8.75 13.67 19.28
N ALA A 61 -7.77 12.79 19.34
CA ALA A 61 -6.55 12.92 18.57
C ALA A 61 -6.79 12.45 17.13
N TRP A 62 -6.13 13.10 16.18
CA TRP A 62 -6.24 12.77 14.77
C TRP A 62 -4.90 13.04 14.07
N THR A 63 -4.67 12.36 12.96
CA THR A 63 -3.58 12.63 12.03
C THR A 63 -3.92 12.08 10.65
N ALA A 64 -3.12 12.41 9.65
CA ALA A 64 -3.22 11.79 8.34
C ALA A 64 -1.84 11.37 7.83
N THR A 65 -1.81 10.30 7.06
CA THR A 65 -0.60 9.74 6.46
C THR A 65 -0.94 9.08 5.13
N GLY A 66 0.05 8.74 4.31
CA GLY A 66 -0.22 8.06 3.06
C GLY A 66 0.93 7.20 2.57
N ASP A 67 0.55 6.19 1.79
CA ASP A 67 1.44 5.24 1.14
C ASP A 67 0.91 4.90 -0.26
N SER A 68 1.41 3.84 -0.90
CA SER A 68 0.97 3.44 -2.24
C SER A 68 -0.50 2.99 -2.31
N THR A 69 -1.07 2.58 -1.18
CA THR A 69 -2.43 2.03 -1.11
C THR A 69 -3.47 3.11 -0.87
N GLY A 70 -3.15 4.20 -0.17
CA GLY A 70 -4.10 5.29 0.05
C GLY A 70 -3.61 6.40 0.94
N PHE A 71 -4.46 7.41 1.10
CA PHE A 71 -4.34 8.48 2.09
C PHE A 71 -5.23 8.15 3.28
N HIS A 72 -4.61 7.90 4.42
CA HIS A 72 -5.25 7.35 5.61
C HIS A 72 -5.52 8.43 6.64
N ILE A 73 -6.77 8.50 7.10
CA ILE A 73 -7.19 9.36 8.22
C ILE A 73 -7.19 8.50 9.47
N LEU A 74 -6.39 8.87 10.46
CA LEU A 74 -6.22 8.12 11.71
C LEU A 74 -6.80 8.92 12.88
N VAL A 75 -7.47 8.25 13.80
CA VAL A 75 -8.10 8.88 14.98
C VAL A 75 -7.90 8.04 16.23
N ALA A 76 -7.89 8.71 17.40
CA ALA A 76 -7.82 8.07 18.70
C ALA A 76 -8.53 8.90 19.78
N ARG A 77 -9.35 8.27 20.63
CA ARG A 77 -10.08 8.98 21.71
C ARG A 77 -9.36 8.88 23.05
N ALA A 78 -9.34 9.97 23.80
CA ALA A 78 -8.80 10.00 25.15
C ALA A 78 -9.50 9.00 26.08
N SER A 79 -10.84 8.89 26.01
CA SER A 79 -11.67 7.95 26.80
C SER A 79 -11.36 6.47 26.57
N GLU A 80 -10.67 6.14 25.47
CA GLU A 80 -10.26 4.78 25.11
C GLU A 80 -8.76 4.55 25.40
N GLY A 81 -8.09 5.52 26.03
CA GLY A 81 -6.64 5.51 26.24
C GLY A 81 -5.84 5.82 24.97
N TYR A 82 -6.40 6.63 24.07
CA TYR A 82 -5.87 6.90 22.73
C TYR A 82 -5.55 5.63 21.94
N ARG A 83 -6.51 4.70 21.85
CA ARG A 83 -6.44 3.61 20.88
C ARG A 83 -6.56 4.17 19.48
N TRP A 84 -5.50 4.04 18.68
CA TRP A 84 -5.48 4.52 17.31
C TRP A 84 -6.22 3.57 16.39
N ARG A 85 -7.01 4.12 15.48
CA ARG A 85 -7.64 3.36 14.40
C ARG A 85 -7.65 4.17 13.12
N THR A 86 -7.79 3.48 12.00
CA THR A 86 -8.07 4.13 10.72
C THR A 86 -9.54 4.50 10.67
N ALA A 87 -9.85 5.79 10.53
CA ALA A 87 -11.20 6.25 10.25
C ALA A 87 -11.58 5.99 8.79
N ALA A 88 -10.68 6.29 7.85
CA ALA A 88 -10.90 6.05 6.43
C ALA A 88 -9.59 5.95 5.66
N THR A 89 -9.62 5.23 4.53
CA THR A 89 -8.53 5.22 3.54
C THR A 89 -9.06 5.72 2.20
N LEU A 90 -8.46 6.82 1.72
CA LEU A 90 -8.85 7.51 0.50
C LEU A 90 -7.86 7.18 -0.62
N SER A 91 -8.33 6.55 -1.67
CA SER A 91 -7.60 6.34 -2.91
C SER A 91 -8.55 6.48 -4.09
N GLU A 92 -7.99 6.59 -5.29
CA GLU A 92 -8.74 6.60 -6.54
C GLU A 92 -8.20 5.53 -7.45
N GLY A 93 -9.13 4.76 -8.00
CA GLY A 93 -8.83 3.68 -8.90
C GLY A 93 -7.99 4.14 -10.10
N GLY A 94 -7.03 3.29 -10.48
CA GLY A 94 -6.20 3.47 -11.67
C GLY A 94 -5.05 4.46 -11.51
N PHE A 95 -4.97 5.25 -10.44
CA PHE A 95 -3.82 6.13 -10.17
C PHE A 95 -2.71 5.36 -9.46
N ASP A 96 -1.66 5.06 -10.22
CA ASP A 96 -0.43 4.44 -9.73
C ASP A 96 0.45 5.50 -9.04
N THR A 97 0.74 5.32 -7.75
CA THR A 97 1.64 6.21 -7.01
C THR A 97 2.44 5.46 -5.96
N ASP A 98 3.65 5.94 -5.66
CA ASP A 98 4.40 5.50 -4.49
C ASP A 98 3.79 5.96 -3.17
N ARG A 99 3.05 7.07 -3.22
CA ARG A 99 2.42 7.68 -2.06
C ARG A 99 1.21 8.54 -2.42
N TRP A 100 0.14 8.40 -1.67
CA TRP A 100 -0.93 9.40 -1.61
C TRP A 100 -0.60 10.49 -0.60
N VAL A 101 -0.89 11.74 -0.93
CA VAL A 101 -0.66 12.91 -0.06
C VAL A 101 -1.91 13.78 -0.03
N GLY A 102 -2.07 14.62 0.98
CA GLY A 102 -3.24 15.48 1.08
C GLY A 102 -3.22 16.44 2.25
N ASN A 103 -4.26 17.26 2.32
CA ASN A 103 -4.54 18.16 3.43
C ASN A 103 -5.91 17.83 4.02
N VAL A 104 -5.99 17.94 5.34
CA VAL A 104 -7.18 17.62 6.11
C VAL A 104 -7.53 18.81 6.97
N CYS A 105 -8.82 19.08 7.07
CA CYS A 105 -9.36 20.01 8.04
C CYS A 105 -10.55 19.38 8.76
N LEU A 106 -10.61 19.53 10.09
CA LEU A 106 -11.74 19.05 10.88
C LEU A 106 -12.83 20.11 10.99
N THR A 107 -14.09 19.69 10.87
CA THR A 107 -15.22 20.59 11.14
C THR A 107 -15.23 21.02 12.61
N GLY A 108 -15.90 22.12 12.93
CA GLY A 108 -15.96 22.65 14.28
C GLY A 108 -16.60 21.71 15.30
N SER A 109 -17.36 20.70 14.87
CA SER A 109 -17.88 19.64 15.76
C SER A 109 -16.88 18.52 16.02
N ALA A 110 -15.76 18.50 15.30
CA ALA A 110 -14.79 17.39 15.23
C ALA A 110 -15.40 16.03 14.83
N LYS A 111 -16.59 16.01 14.22
CA LYS A 111 -17.21 14.77 13.75
C LYS A 111 -16.80 14.39 12.32
N ARG A 112 -16.32 15.35 11.54
CA ARG A 112 -15.99 15.15 10.12
C ARG A 112 -14.63 15.70 9.76
N ALA A 113 -13.92 14.95 8.94
CA ALA A 113 -12.75 15.44 8.21
C ALA A 113 -13.15 15.80 6.78
N VAL A 114 -12.73 16.99 6.36
CA VAL A 114 -12.83 17.48 4.98
C VAL A 114 -11.43 17.34 4.37
N VAL A 115 -11.33 16.66 3.23
CA VAL A 115 -10.05 16.19 2.71
C VAL A 115 -9.87 16.58 1.25
N ALA A 116 -8.70 17.14 0.93
CA ALA A 116 -8.16 17.23 -0.43
C ALA A 116 -6.92 16.32 -0.53
N TYR A 117 -6.89 15.38 -1.46
CA TYR A 117 -5.81 14.40 -1.57
C TYR A 117 -5.52 14.02 -3.02
N GLY A 118 -4.36 13.42 -3.27
CA GLY A 118 -3.96 12.94 -4.59
C GLY A 118 -2.60 12.24 -4.60
N PRO A 119 -2.21 11.67 -5.74
CA PRO A 119 -0.88 11.12 -5.95
C PRO A 119 0.22 12.14 -5.64
N ARG A 120 1.31 11.72 -4.99
CA ARG A 120 2.46 12.58 -4.65
C ARG A 120 3.02 13.34 -5.86
N GLN A 121 3.00 12.72 -7.04
CA GLN A 121 3.49 13.28 -8.30
C GLN A 121 2.70 14.53 -8.72
N PHE A 122 1.46 14.70 -8.25
CA PHE A 122 0.68 15.91 -8.52
C PHE A 122 1.37 17.15 -7.94
N THR A 123 2.20 16.99 -6.91
CA THR A 123 3.00 18.08 -6.33
C THR A 123 4.20 18.52 -7.20
N ASN A 124 4.46 17.82 -8.30
CA ASN A 124 5.47 18.17 -9.30
C ASN A 124 4.85 18.80 -10.56
N SER A 125 3.52 18.76 -10.72
CA SER A 125 2.84 19.42 -11.83
C SER A 125 2.02 20.59 -11.31
N GLU A 126 2.31 21.79 -11.78
CA GLU A 126 1.58 23.00 -11.35
C GLU A 126 0.07 22.88 -11.58
N ALA A 127 -0.36 22.34 -12.73
CA ALA A 127 -1.78 22.20 -13.03
C ALA A 127 -2.48 21.23 -12.07
N LEU A 128 -1.85 20.08 -11.79
CA LEU A 128 -2.38 19.07 -10.88
C LEU A 128 -2.31 19.52 -9.42
N PHE A 129 -1.25 20.23 -9.03
CA PHE A 129 -1.14 20.83 -7.70
C PHE A 129 -2.27 21.84 -7.46
N GLN A 130 -2.57 22.72 -8.43
CA GLN A 130 -3.52 23.80 -8.22
C GLN A 130 -4.99 23.37 -8.33
N ARG A 131 -5.29 22.33 -9.11
CA ARG A 131 -6.68 21.95 -9.45
C ARG A 131 -6.91 20.45 -9.63
N GLY A 132 -5.96 19.59 -9.25
CA GLY A 132 -6.00 18.15 -9.49
C GLY A 132 -6.35 17.31 -8.26
N ALA A 133 -6.39 17.87 -7.04
CA ALA A 133 -6.68 17.10 -5.84
C ALA A 133 -8.11 16.57 -5.86
N PHE A 134 -8.30 15.29 -5.55
CA PHE A 134 -9.61 14.71 -5.26
C PHE A 134 -10.13 15.22 -3.92
N THR A 135 -11.45 15.25 -3.76
CA THR A 135 -12.08 15.76 -2.53
C THR A 135 -13.08 14.79 -1.93
N ALA A 136 -13.05 14.68 -0.61
CA ALA A 136 -13.91 13.78 0.15
C ALA A 136 -14.28 14.35 1.52
N LEU A 137 -15.41 13.87 2.04
CA LEU A 137 -15.80 14.00 3.43
C LEU A 137 -15.69 12.65 4.12
N VAL A 138 -15.13 12.63 5.31
CA VAL A 138 -15.01 11.43 6.16
C VAL A 138 -15.74 11.69 7.46
N ASP A 139 -16.74 10.86 7.75
CA ASP A 139 -17.35 10.79 9.07
C ASP A 139 -16.38 10.05 10.02
N LEU A 140 -15.85 10.72 11.03
CA LEU A 140 -14.75 10.18 11.85
C LEU A 140 -15.20 9.08 12.81
N GLU A 141 -16.50 9.00 13.09
CA GLU A 141 -17.07 7.98 13.96
C GLU A 141 -17.35 6.70 13.19
N SER A 142 -18.12 6.79 12.10
CA SER A 142 -18.52 5.63 11.27
C SER A 142 -17.49 5.21 10.22
N GLY A 143 -16.55 6.09 9.87
CA GLY A 143 -15.62 5.89 8.76
C GLY A 143 -16.23 6.08 7.37
N ARG A 144 -17.48 6.53 7.28
CA ARG A 144 -18.19 6.70 6.00
C ARG A 144 -17.51 7.78 5.14
N ILE A 145 -17.13 7.41 3.92
CA ILE A 145 -16.55 8.30 2.91
C ILE A 145 -17.65 8.82 1.98
N THR A 146 -17.69 10.13 1.75
CA THR A 146 -18.52 10.77 0.72
C THR A 146 -17.61 11.52 -0.26
N LYS A 147 -17.47 11.02 -1.49
CA LYS A 147 -16.74 11.71 -2.57
C LYS A 147 -17.57 12.89 -3.06
N LEU A 148 -16.94 14.05 -3.27
CA LEU A 148 -17.67 15.28 -3.63
C LEU A 148 -17.75 15.54 -5.14
N GLY A 149 -17.06 14.77 -5.98
CA GLY A 149 -17.07 14.95 -7.45
C GLY A 149 -16.45 16.26 -7.94
N LEU A 150 -15.75 17.01 -7.07
CA LEU A 150 -15.03 18.23 -7.42
C LEU A 150 -13.54 18.10 -7.12
N HIS A 151 -12.71 18.91 -7.78
CA HIS A 151 -11.29 18.97 -7.45
C HIS A 151 -10.93 20.21 -6.65
N ALA A 152 -9.78 20.16 -6.01
CA ALA A 152 -9.22 21.30 -5.31
C ALA A 152 -7.73 21.44 -5.57
N SER A 153 -7.15 22.49 -5.01
CA SER A 153 -5.72 22.64 -4.84
C SER A 153 -5.21 21.73 -3.72
N LEU A 154 -3.99 21.21 -3.89
CA LEU A 154 -3.19 20.56 -2.85
C LEU A 154 -2.45 21.58 -1.96
N ALA A 155 -2.65 22.89 -2.14
CA ALA A 155 -2.08 23.89 -1.24
C ALA A 155 -2.55 23.67 0.20
N TYR A 156 -1.68 23.92 1.18
CA TYR A 156 -1.93 23.62 2.61
C TYR A 156 -3.18 24.28 3.19
N HIS A 157 -3.70 25.32 2.52
CA HIS A 157 -4.85 26.11 2.92
C HIS A 157 -6.17 25.64 2.30
N SER A 158 -6.15 24.52 1.56
CA SER A 158 -7.32 23.87 0.96
C SER A 158 -7.39 22.40 1.42
N PRO A 159 -8.46 21.97 2.12
CA PRO A 159 -9.65 22.74 2.50
C PRO A 159 -9.46 23.67 3.72
N GLY A 160 -10.33 24.66 3.86
CA GLY A 160 -10.49 25.48 5.08
C GLY A 160 -11.86 25.30 5.73
N CYS A 161 -11.92 24.96 7.02
CA CYS A 161 -13.18 24.75 7.75
C CYS A 161 -13.58 25.96 8.60
N GLY A 162 -14.89 26.08 8.80
CA GLY A 162 -15.49 27.05 9.72
C GLY A 162 -15.57 26.55 11.15
N ALA A 163 -16.15 27.38 12.03
CA ALA A 163 -16.45 27.03 13.41
C ALA A 163 -17.64 26.04 13.57
N GLY A 164 -18.29 25.66 12.45
CA GLY A 164 -19.41 24.72 12.36
C GLY A 164 -19.13 23.59 11.37
N GLU A 165 -20.14 23.16 10.62
CA GLU A 165 -20.06 22.04 9.65
C GLU A 165 -19.79 22.50 8.21
N SER A 166 -19.44 23.76 7.98
CA SER A 166 -19.14 24.26 6.64
C SER A 166 -17.63 24.26 6.37
N ALA A 167 -17.25 24.01 5.12
CA ALA A 167 -15.88 24.10 4.65
C ALA A 167 -15.79 24.70 3.24
N VAL A 168 -14.60 25.16 2.87
CA VAL A 168 -14.32 25.73 1.54
C VAL A 168 -13.14 24.99 0.93
N PHE A 169 -13.30 24.57 -0.33
CA PHE A 169 -12.18 24.15 -1.18
C PHE A 169 -11.78 25.29 -2.12
N ALA A 170 -10.48 25.48 -2.31
CA ALA A 170 -9.96 26.42 -3.28
C ALA A 170 -9.43 25.68 -4.51
N GLN A 171 -9.76 26.17 -5.70
CA GLN A 171 -9.09 25.84 -6.95
C GLN A 171 -8.38 27.10 -7.43
N ALA A 172 -7.05 27.14 -7.31
CA ALA A 172 -6.31 28.32 -7.75
C ALA A 172 -6.33 28.45 -9.28
N GLY A 173 -6.19 29.68 -9.77
CA GLY A 173 -6.16 29.95 -11.20
C GLY A 173 -4.95 29.34 -11.91
N GLY A 174 -3.77 29.37 -11.28
CA GLY A 174 -2.54 28.82 -11.83
C GLY A 174 -2.25 29.34 -13.24
N LYS A 175 -1.89 28.44 -14.17
CA LYS A 175 -1.70 28.76 -15.60
C LYS A 175 -3.00 28.75 -16.42
N GLU A 176 -4.10 28.24 -15.86
CA GLU A 176 -5.34 27.95 -16.58
C GLU A 176 -6.41 29.05 -16.44
N SER A 177 -6.30 29.89 -15.41
CA SER A 177 -7.25 30.96 -15.11
C SER A 177 -6.58 32.09 -14.31
N THR A 178 -7.08 33.31 -14.44
CA THR A 178 -6.65 34.47 -13.64
C THR A 178 -7.49 34.67 -12.37
N ALA A 179 -8.32 33.69 -12.01
CA ALA A 179 -9.21 33.75 -10.84
C ALA A 179 -9.13 32.44 -10.03
N THR A 180 -9.24 32.57 -8.71
CA THR A 180 -9.43 31.44 -7.80
C THR A 180 -10.93 31.11 -7.69
N ARG A 181 -11.29 29.84 -7.90
CA ARG A 181 -12.65 29.36 -7.59
C ARG A 181 -12.72 28.84 -6.16
N LEU A 182 -13.74 29.26 -5.42
CA LEU A 182 -14.02 28.80 -4.07
C LEU A 182 -15.31 27.98 -4.08
N HIS A 183 -15.26 26.77 -3.53
CA HIS A 183 -16.38 25.84 -3.44
C HIS A 183 -16.80 25.72 -1.98
N LEU A 184 -17.95 26.29 -1.63
CA LEU A 184 -18.54 26.13 -0.29
C LEU A 184 -19.22 24.76 -0.19
N VAL A 185 -18.94 24.05 0.89
CA VAL A 185 -19.44 22.69 1.15
C VAL A 185 -20.09 22.66 2.52
N ASP A 186 -21.30 22.12 2.57
CA ASP A 186 -21.92 21.66 3.81
C ASP A 186 -21.42 20.25 4.10
N ALA A 187 -20.50 20.10 5.07
CA ALA A 187 -19.91 18.82 5.40
C ALA A 187 -20.92 17.87 6.06
N ALA A 188 -22.01 18.37 6.66
CA ALA A 188 -23.03 17.52 7.27
C ALA A 188 -23.87 16.81 6.20
N THR A 189 -24.20 17.50 5.11
CA THR A 189 -25.04 16.97 4.03
C THR A 189 -24.27 16.48 2.81
N GLY A 190 -23.00 16.87 2.66
CA GLY A 190 -22.20 16.63 1.46
C GLY A 190 -22.58 17.49 0.27
N LYS A 191 -23.43 18.50 0.46
CA LYS A 191 -23.88 19.39 -0.62
C LYS A 191 -22.82 20.46 -0.92
N THR A 192 -22.57 20.66 -2.20
CA THR A 192 -21.66 21.68 -2.73
C THR A 192 -22.49 22.82 -3.32
N ALA A 193 -22.14 24.05 -2.97
CA ALA A 193 -22.72 25.23 -3.61
C ALA A 193 -22.07 25.47 -4.99
N ALA A 194 -22.71 26.29 -5.84
CA ALA A 194 -22.07 26.74 -7.07
C ALA A 194 -20.75 27.47 -6.74
N PRO A 195 -19.66 27.23 -7.49
CA PRO A 195 -18.39 27.88 -7.23
C PRO A 195 -18.48 29.38 -7.44
N VAL A 196 -17.83 30.15 -6.57
CA VAL A 196 -17.65 31.59 -6.72
C VAL A 196 -16.23 31.91 -7.18
N GLU A 197 -16.08 32.84 -8.12
CA GLU A 197 -14.79 33.26 -8.64
C GLU A 197 -14.30 34.54 -7.95
N VAL A 198 -13.06 34.49 -7.46
CA VAL A 198 -12.34 35.62 -6.88
C VAL A 198 -11.20 36.00 -7.83
N PRO A 199 -11.15 37.22 -8.36
CA PRO A 199 -10.06 37.66 -9.22
C PRO A 199 -8.69 37.57 -8.51
N GLY A 200 -7.68 37.03 -9.20
CA GLY A 200 -6.35 36.82 -8.64
C GLY A 200 -6.27 35.67 -7.64
N GLN A 201 -5.22 35.69 -6.81
CA GLN A 201 -4.98 34.67 -5.78
C GLN A 201 -5.83 34.95 -4.54
N ALA A 202 -6.73 34.02 -4.21
CA ALA A 202 -7.35 33.93 -2.91
C ALA A 202 -6.80 32.70 -2.16
N THR A 203 -6.29 32.90 -0.94
CA THR A 203 -5.74 31.82 -0.10
C THR A 203 -6.39 31.80 1.28
N SER A 204 -6.23 30.68 2.01
CA SER A 204 -6.75 30.51 3.37
C SER A 204 -8.24 30.83 3.51
N ALA A 205 -9.04 30.46 2.50
CA ALA A 205 -10.47 30.68 2.50
C ALA A 205 -11.17 29.84 3.58
N VAL A 206 -11.96 30.48 4.43
CA VAL A 206 -12.74 29.84 5.50
C VAL A 206 -14.18 30.37 5.50
N PRO A 207 -15.17 29.52 5.81
CA PRO A 207 -16.55 29.97 5.94
C PRO A 207 -16.77 30.70 7.27
N MET A 208 -17.48 31.83 7.21
CA MET A 208 -17.93 32.62 8.35
C MET A 208 -19.40 33.03 8.13
N GLY A 209 -20.32 32.35 8.81
CA GLY A 209 -21.75 32.49 8.53
C GLY A 209 -22.06 32.04 7.09
N ASP A 210 -22.83 32.86 6.35
CA ASP A 210 -23.21 32.59 4.95
C ASP A 210 -22.18 33.12 3.93
N ALA A 211 -21.05 33.68 4.39
CA ALA A 211 -20.00 34.24 3.56
C ALA A 211 -18.68 33.44 3.67
N ILE A 212 -17.80 33.65 2.71
CA ILE A 212 -16.42 33.13 2.73
C ILE A 212 -15.49 34.30 3.03
N VAL A 213 -14.62 34.16 4.02
CA VAL A 213 -13.51 35.09 4.26
C VAL A 213 -12.24 34.46 3.72
N ALA A 214 -11.49 35.19 2.90
CA ALA A 214 -10.23 34.72 2.31
C ALA A 214 -9.18 35.83 2.33
N VAL A 215 -7.91 35.46 2.26
CA VAL A 215 -6.81 36.40 2.05
C VAL A 215 -6.77 36.74 0.57
N ALA A 216 -6.95 38.01 0.20
CA ALA A 216 -6.84 38.50 -1.18
C ALA A 216 -6.49 40.00 -1.19
N GLY A 217 -5.74 40.46 -2.20
CA GLY A 217 -5.35 41.87 -2.32
C GLY A 217 -4.51 42.37 -1.13
N ASP A 218 -4.96 43.43 -0.46
CA ASP A 218 -4.27 44.10 0.66
C ASP A 218 -4.64 43.55 2.05
N GLY A 219 -5.38 42.45 2.14
CA GLY A 219 -5.74 41.84 3.42
C GLY A 219 -6.74 40.70 3.30
N LEU A 220 -7.81 40.78 4.09
CA LEU A 220 -8.96 39.90 4.06
C LEU A 220 -10.05 40.49 3.18
N VAL A 221 -10.71 39.61 2.43
CA VAL A 221 -11.93 39.92 1.69
C VAL A 221 -13.06 39.01 2.12
N GLU A 222 -14.27 39.56 2.13
CA GLU A 222 -15.51 38.82 2.24
C GLU A 222 -16.03 38.53 0.83
N VAL A 223 -16.35 37.27 0.57
CA VAL A 223 -16.93 36.78 -0.68
C VAL A 223 -18.32 36.27 -0.37
N SER A 224 -19.33 36.97 -0.87
CA SER A 224 -20.73 36.55 -0.75
C SER A 224 -21.03 35.33 -1.61
N GLY A 225 -22.12 34.60 -1.33
CA GLY A 225 -22.60 33.49 -2.17
C GLY A 225 -22.94 33.87 -3.63
N SER A 226 -23.03 35.17 -3.94
CA SER A 226 -23.19 35.69 -5.32
C SER A 226 -21.87 35.95 -6.04
N GLY A 227 -20.72 35.71 -5.40
CA GLY A 227 -19.38 36.00 -5.91
C GLY A 227 -18.93 37.46 -5.75
N LYS A 228 -19.75 38.33 -5.16
CA LYS A 228 -19.33 39.71 -4.86
C LYS A 228 -18.24 39.71 -3.79
N VAL A 229 -17.07 40.25 -4.13
CA VAL A 229 -15.90 40.43 -3.27
C VAL A 229 -15.93 41.83 -2.63
N ARG A 230 -15.74 41.92 -1.32
CA ARG A 230 -15.66 43.18 -0.55
C ARG A 230 -14.45 43.15 0.38
N PRO A 231 -13.74 44.29 0.57
CA PRO A 231 -12.73 44.39 1.63
C PRO A 231 -13.33 44.05 2.99
N TYR A 232 -12.64 43.24 3.79
CA TYR A 232 -13.05 42.82 5.13
C TYR A 232 -12.13 43.43 6.21
N ALA A 233 -10.82 43.30 6.04
CA ALA A 233 -9.83 43.96 6.90
C ALA A 233 -8.51 44.12 6.16
N ARG A 234 -7.81 45.24 6.35
CA ARG A 234 -6.43 45.41 5.84
C ARG A 234 -5.45 44.77 6.81
N LEU A 235 -4.49 44.03 6.27
CA LEU A 235 -3.52 43.29 7.07
C LEU A 235 -2.09 43.69 6.70
N GLU A 236 -1.20 43.62 7.69
CA GLU A 236 0.25 43.71 7.48
C GLU A 236 0.86 42.30 7.42
N GLY A 237 1.93 42.13 6.64
CA GLY A 237 2.56 40.83 6.43
C GLY A 237 1.72 39.87 5.58
N THR A 238 2.07 38.58 5.61
CA THR A 238 1.40 37.52 4.84
C THR A 238 0.59 36.61 5.78
N PRO A 239 -0.74 36.75 5.83
CA PRO A 239 -1.63 35.96 6.67
C PRO A 239 -1.75 34.50 6.22
N SER A 240 -1.93 33.60 7.17
CA SER A 240 -2.03 32.15 7.00
C SER A 240 -2.80 31.53 8.17
N HIS A 241 -3.20 30.27 8.02
CA HIS A 241 -3.85 29.50 9.09
C HIS A 241 -5.06 30.21 9.70
N LEU A 242 -5.97 30.73 8.89
CA LEU A 242 -7.19 31.37 9.38
C LEU A 242 -8.03 30.38 10.24
N ARG A 243 -8.45 30.84 11.42
CA ARG A 243 -9.23 30.09 12.43
C ARG A 243 -10.47 30.89 12.83
N PRO A 244 -11.62 30.65 12.18
CA PRO A 244 -12.86 31.31 12.56
C PRO A 244 -13.39 30.76 13.88
N HIS A 245 -13.98 31.65 14.69
CA HIS A 245 -14.58 31.33 15.99
C HIS A 245 -16.11 31.42 15.94
N ARG A 246 -16.79 30.80 16.90
CA ARG A 246 -18.26 30.75 16.96
C ARG A 246 -18.93 32.12 17.17
N ASP A 247 -18.23 33.05 17.80
CA ASP A 247 -18.71 34.41 18.02
C ASP A 247 -18.56 35.31 16.78
N GLY A 248 -18.06 34.78 15.65
CA GLY A 248 -17.82 35.54 14.43
C GLY A 248 -16.50 36.30 14.42
N SER A 249 -15.61 36.06 15.38
CA SER A 249 -14.22 36.55 15.34
C SER A 249 -13.31 35.60 14.53
N LEU A 250 -12.10 36.05 14.21
CA LEU A 250 -11.13 35.32 13.40
C LEU A 250 -9.72 35.47 13.98
N THR A 251 -9.02 34.36 14.21
CA THR A 251 -7.59 34.36 14.58
C THR A 251 -6.75 33.81 13.44
N PHE A 252 -5.57 34.39 13.19
CA PHE A 252 -4.67 33.95 12.12
C PHE A 252 -3.20 34.19 12.48
N LEU A 253 -2.30 33.53 11.75
CA LEU A 253 -0.87 33.75 11.81
C LEU A 253 -0.45 34.69 10.68
N ALA A 254 0.28 35.76 10.96
CA ALA A 254 0.84 36.67 9.96
C ALA A 254 2.37 36.64 9.98
N ALA A 255 2.98 36.39 8.81
CA ALA A 255 4.42 36.42 8.64
C ALA A 255 4.90 37.83 8.26
N HIS A 256 5.91 38.32 8.96
CA HIS A 256 6.51 39.64 8.77
C HIS A 256 7.98 39.47 8.34
N GLY A 257 8.19 39.34 7.03
CA GLY A 257 9.50 39.05 6.46
C GLY A 257 9.94 37.60 6.68
N ASP A 258 11.23 37.39 6.97
CA ASP A 258 11.86 36.07 7.04
C ASP A 258 11.92 35.48 8.45
N ASP A 259 11.95 36.32 9.49
CA ASP A 259 12.28 35.90 10.84
C ASP A 259 11.14 36.03 11.85
N LEU A 260 10.12 36.83 11.54
CA LEU A 260 9.09 37.22 12.51
C LEU A 260 7.70 36.73 12.09
N ALA A 261 6.93 36.26 13.08
CA ALA A 261 5.50 36.05 12.95
C ALA A 261 4.73 36.66 14.13
N THR A 262 3.49 37.04 13.87
CA THR A 262 2.49 37.42 14.86
C THR A 262 1.30 36.46 14.78
N VAL A 263 0.68 36.19 15.93
CA VAL A 263 -0.68 35.66 15.96
C VAL A 263 -1.60 36.84 16.23
N GLU A 264 -2.59 37.01 15.36
CA GLU A 264 -3.46 38.17 15.32
C GLU A 264 -4.92 37.74 15.41
N HIS A 265 -5.73 38.57 16.07
CA HIS A 265 -7.15 38.33 16.31
C HIS A 265 -7.99 39.50 15.85
N LEU A 266 -8.92 39.23 14.95
CA LEU A 266 -9.91 40.16 14.44
C LEU A 266 -11.24 39.91 15.17
N PRO A 267 -11.71 40.83 16.03
CA PRO A 267 -13.01 40.70 16.69
C PRO A 267 -14.16 40.67 15.69
N ALA A 268 -15.29 40.08 16.08
CA ALA A 268 -16.50 40.06 15.25
C ALA A 268 -16.92 41.48 14.84
N GLY A 269 -17.08 41.72 13.53
CA GLY A 269 -17.40 43.05 12.98
C GLY A 269 -16.30 44.10 13.12
N GLY A 270 -15.09 43.73 13.56
CA GLY A 270 -13.94 44.61 13.62
C GLY A 270 -13.23 44.74 12.28
N GLU A 271 -12.63 45.91 12.02
CA GLU A 271 -11.87 46.18 10.78
C GLU A 271 -10.34 46.11 10.98
N ARG A 272 -9.86 45.97 12.23
CA ARG A 272 -8.44 45.95 12.58
C ARG A 272 -8.10 44.79 13.52
N PRO A 273 -7.10 43.96 13.18
CA PRO A 273 -6.65 42.89 14.04
C PRO A 273 -5.87 43.42 15.26
N LYS A 274 -5.89 42.66 16.35
CA LYS A 274 -5.05 42.85 17.54
C LYS A 274 -3.99 41.75 17.60
N GLN A 275 -2.74 42.12 17.85
CA GLN A 275 -1.67 41.15 18.09
C GLN A 275 -1.90 40.43 19.42
N LEU A 276 -2.01 39.10 19.38
CA LEU A 276 -2.10 38.22 20.54
C LEU A 276 -0.75 37.67 20.97
N ALA A 277 0.12 37.35 20.01
CA ALA A 277 1.45 36.81 20.30
C ALA A 277 2.43 37.19 19.20
N LYS A 278 3.72 37.13 19.52
CA LYS A 278 4.82 37.42 18.61
C LYS A 278 5.97 36.46 18.86
N GLY A 279 6.66 36.02 17.81
CA GLY A 279 7.79 35.12 17.93
C GLY A 279 8.51 34.83 16.63
N PRO A 280 9.56 33.99 16.66
CA PRO A 280 10.27 33.60 15.46
C PRO A 280 9.36 32.84 14.49
N LEU A 281 9.44 33.15 13.20
CA LEU A 281 8.51 32.67 12.18
C LEU A 281 8.35 31.14 12.15
N THR A 282 9.45 30.39 12.13
CA THR A 282 9.40 28.91 12.13
C THR A 282 9.12 28.28 13.50
N ARG A 283 9.06 29.09 14.57
CA ARG A 283 8.81 28.60 15.94
C ARG A 283 7.48 29.08 16.52
N LEU A 284 6.62 29.67 15.70
CA LEU A 284 5.28 30.11 16.06
C LEU A 284 4.25 29.42 15.16
N GLY A 285 3.18 28.89 15.75
CA GLY A 285 2.15 28.18 15.02
C GLY A 285 0.75 28.40 15.58
N LEU A 286 -0.25 28.00 14.79
CA LEU A 286 -1.66 28.14 15.11
C LEU A 286 -2.45 26.91 14.64
N ALA A 287 -2.84 26.06 15.59
CA ALA A 287 -3.63 24.86 15.32
C ALA A 287 -5.12 25.10 15.57
N ALA A 288 -5.99 24.35 14.88
CA ALA A 288 -7.43 24.38 15.11
C ALA A 288 -7.82 23.41 16.21
N GLY A 289 -8.85 23.75 16.99
CA GLY A 289 -9.52 22.87 17.96
C GLY A 289 -11.01 22.73 17.68
N ALA A 290 -11.68 21.87 18.44
CA ALA A 290 -13.14 21.75 18.39
C ALA A 290 -13.84 23.00 18.95
N ASP A 291 -15.09 23.16 18.55
CA ASP A 291 -15.99 24.26 18.90
C ASP A 291 -15.50 25.64 18.47
N GLY A 292 -14.68 25.71 17.41
CA GLY A 292 -14.08 26.95 16.94
C GLY A 292 -13.03 27.49 17.91
N ARG A 293 -12.33 26.62 18.64
CA ARG A 293 -11.13 27.01 19.43
C ARG A 293 -9.89 27.07 18.54
N ALA A 294 -8.92 27.88 18.94
CA ALA A 294 -7.60 27.90 18.32
C ALA A 294 -6.50 27.71 19.37
N TYR A 295 -5.44 27.01 18.99
CA TYR A 295 -4.31 26.73 19.86
C TYR A 295 -3.07 27.47 19.38
N LEU A 296 -2.56 28.36 20.22
CA LEU A 296 -1.26 29.01 20.02
C LEU A 296 -0.16 27.99 20.34
N THR A 297 0.61 27.58 19.34
CA THR A 297 1.67 26.57 19.45
C THR A 297 3.06 27.19 19.25
N GLY A 298 4.09 26.45 19.65
CA GLY A 298 5.48 26.87 19.54
C GLY A 298 5.98 27.68 20.74
N ARG A 299 6.95 28.57 20.50
CA ARG A 299 7.65 29.36 21.53
C ARG A 299 7.56 30.86 21.20
N PRO A 300 6.44 31.52 21.51
CA PRO A 300 6.33 32.96 21.36
C PRO A 300 7.35 33.68 22.28
N THR A 301 7.89 34.78 21.80
CA THR A 301 8.73 35.71 22.61
C THR A 301 7.87 36.66 23.42
N GLU A 302 6.65 36.94 22.98
CA GLU A 302 5.69 37.81 23.63
C GLU A 302 4.29 37.20 23.48
N VAL A 303 3.50 37.23 24.56
CA VAL A 303 2.10 36.80 24.57
C VAL A 303 1.31 37.88 25.31
N GLY A 304 0.34 38.48 24.62
CA GLY A 304 -0.61 39.43 25.15
C GLY A 304 -1.83 38.75 25.77
N GLU A 305 -2.89 39.53 26.00
CA GLU A 305 -4.17 39.00 26.50
C GLU A 305 -4.82 38.12 25.43
N LEU A 306 -5.04 36.84 25.75
CA LEU A 306 -5.70 35.88 24.85
C LEU A 306 -7.21 35.90 25.09
N PRO A 307 -8.04 36.03 24.04
CA PRO A 307 -9.48 35.86 24.17
C PRO A 307 -9.79 34.40 24.55
N GLY A 308 -10.94 34.15 25.20
CA GLY A 308 -11.28 32.84 25.78
C GLY A 308 -11.30 31.67 24.79
N GLN A 309 -11.40 31.94 23.49
CA GLN A 309 -11.38 30.95 22.40
C GLN A 309 -9.96 30.57 21.95
N VAL A 310 -8.93 31.30 22.37
CA VAL A 310 -7.53 31.07 22.01
C VAL A 310 -6.76 30.61 23.25
N VAL A 311 -6.17 29.42 23.16
CA VAL A 311 -5.45 28.80 24.29
C VAL A 311 -4.00 28.57 23.89
N GLN A 312 -3.06 29.05 24.70
CA GLN A 312 -1.66 28.68 24.53
C GLN A 312 -1.41 27.26 25.04
N VAL A 313 -0.78 26.44 24.20
CA VAL A 313 -0.42 25.06 24.54
C VAL A 313 1.07 24.87 24.40
N ALA A 314 1.64 23.93 25.16
CA ALA A 314 3.06 23.65 25.15
C ALA A 314 3.50 22.81 23.93
N ALA A 315 2.75 22.79 22.82
CA ALA A 315 3.03 22.02 21.61
C ALA A 315 4.13 22.67 20.75
N GLY A 316 4.83 21.90 19.91
CA GLY A 316 5.69 22.41 18.86
C GLY A 316 4.91 23.24 17.82
N ALA A 317 5.60 24.14 17.11
CA ALA A 317 4.95 25.04 16.14
C ALA A 317 4.22 24.31 15.00
N HIS A 318 4.62 23.07 14.72
CA HIS A 318 4.08 22.22 13.66
C HIS A 318 3.42 20.94 14.19
N ASP A 319 3.30 20.79 15.52
CA ASP A 319 2.63 19.63 16.11
C ASP A 319 1.14 19.65 15.75
N GLU A 320 0.57 18.49 15.44
CA GLU A 320 -0.88 18.32 15.36
C GLU A 320 -1.44 18.28 16.79
N VAL A 321 -2.52 19.01 17.02
CA VAL A 321 -3.13 19.17 18.35
C VAL A 321 -4.47 18.45 18.33
N SER A 322 -4.72 17.62 19.36
CA SER A 322 -6.02 16.98 19.54
C SER A 322 -7.14 18.01 19.72
N THR A 323 -8.37 17.62 19.43
CA THR A 323 -9.52 18.54 19.36
C THR A 323 -9.77 19.38 20.62
N GLY A 324 -9.45 18.83 21.80
CA GLY A 324 -9.51 19.46 23.10
C GLY A 324 -8.15 19.90 23.65
N GLY A 325 -7.06 19.63 22.93
CA GLY A 325 -5.71 20.08 23.27
C GLY A 325 -5.03 19.27 24.37
N ALA A 326 -5.46 18.03 24.62
CA ALA A 326 -4.84 17.18 25.64
C ALA A 326 -3.67 16.32 25.10
N LEU A 327 -3.50 16.19 23.79
CA LEU A 327 -2.41 15.44 23.15
C LEU A 327 -1.81 16.24 21.98
N PHE A 328 -0.47 16.21 21.86
CA PHE A 328 0.28 16.85 20.78
C PHE A 328 1.06 15.79 20.00
N LEU A 329 0.81 15.64 18.71
CA LEU A 329 1.52 14.73 17.81
C LEU A 329 2.66 15.48 17.13
N SER A 330 3.88 15.00 17.34
CA SER A 330 5.10 15.69 16.90
C SER A 330 5.75 15.04 15.67
N GLN A 331 5.57 13.73 15.49
CA GLN A 331 6.12 13.00 14.35
C GLN A 331 5.21 11.83 13.96
N THR A 332 5.03 11.67 12.65
CA THR A 332 4.41 10.50 12.02
C THR A 332 5.47 9.88 11.11
N GLY A 333 5.94 8.68 11.44
CA GLY A 333 6.82 7.87 10.62
C GLY A 333 6.03 6.81 9.86
N THR A 334 6.44 6.50 8.63
CA THR A 334 5.89 5.39 7.85
C THR A 334 7.01 4.44 7.48
N ARG A 335 6.88 3.16 7.85
CA ARG A 335 7.72 2.06 7.37
C ARG A 335 7.02 1.46 6.14
N LEU A 336 7.68 1.54 4.99
CA LEU A 336 7.14 1.07 3.72
C LEU A 336 6.84 -0.44 3.78
N GLY A 337 5.59 -0.81 3.51
CA GLY A 337 5.18 -2.20 3.30
C GLY A 337 5.51 -2.69 1.88
N THR A 338 5.31 -3.98 1.61
CA THR A 338 5.46 -4.55 0.26
C THR A 338 4.52 -3.87 -0.75
N PRO A 339 4.84 -3.79 -2.05
CA PRO A 339 3.99 -3.10 -3.02
C PRO A 339 2.57 -3.65 -3.04
N GLY A 340 1.57 -2.78 -2.86
CA GLY A 340 0.17 -3.17 -2.72
C GLY A 340 -0.29 -3.41 -1.27
N SER A 341 0.62 -3.32 -0.29
CA SER A 341 0.30 -3.39 1.15
C SER A 341 0.43 -2.00 1.80
N PRO A 342 -0.45 -1.64 2.75
CA PRO A 342 -0.33 -0.45 3.56
C PRO A 342 0.95 -0.50 4.40
N SER A 343 1.54 0.67 4.60
CA SER A 343 2.75 0.91 5.35
C SER A 343 2.46 1.02 6.83
N ARG A 344 3.31 0.44 7.68
CA ARG A 344 3.18 0.61 9.14
C ARG A 344 3.47 2.05 9.52
N VAL A 345 2.61 2.64 10.34
CA VAL A 345 2.69 4.01 10.84
C VAL A 345 3.18 4.00 12.29
N THR A 346 4.14 4.86 12.61
CA THR A 346 4.59 5.14 13.97
C THR A 346 4.26 6.58 14.33
N LEU A 347 3.68 6.81 15.51
CA LEU A 347 3.25 8.13 15.96
C LEU A 347 3.95 8.48 17.27
N LYS A 348 4.59 9.65 17.32
CA LYS A 348 5.16 10.20 18.55
C LYS A 348 4.32 11.34 19.07
N ALA A 349 3.80 11.17 20.27
CA ALA A 349 2.93 12.15 20.91
C ALA A 349 3.44 12.57 22.28
N ARG A 350 2.95 13.72 22.77
CA ARG A 350 3.16 14.20 24.14
C ARG A 350 1.84 14.61 24.75
N VAL A 351 1.59 14.16 25.97
CA VAL A 351 0.39 14.49 26.74
C VAL A 351 0.53 15.88 27.36
N ALA A 352 -0.47 16.74 27.17
CA ALA A 352 -0.44 18.12 27.65
C ALA A 352 -0.36 18.22 29.19
N ARG A 353 -1.12 17.37 29.89
CA ARG A 353 -1.30 17.43 31.34
C ARG A 353 -0.09 16.91 32.13
N THR A 354 0.45 15.77 31.71
CA THR A 354 1.52 15.06 32.43
C THR A 354 2.91 15.33 31.84
N GLY A 355 2.97 15.82 30.59
CA GLY A 355 4.21 15.95 29.83
C GLY A 355 4.78 14.62 29.32
N ALA A 356 4.10 13.50 29.54
CA ALA A 356 4.56 12.18 29.13
C ALA A 356 4.69 12.04 27.61
N GLY A 357 5.79 11.45 27.15
CA GLY A 357 5.97 11.03 25.75
C GLY A 357 5.34 9.66 25.51
N LEU A 358 4.62 9.52 24.40
CA LEU A 358 3.93 8.30 23.97
C LEU A 358 4.38 7.93 22.56
N ASP A 359 4.68 6.65 22.35
CA ASP A 359 4.99 6.07 21.04
C ASP A 359 3.90 5.06 20.67
N PHE A 360 3.20 5.32 19.57
CA PHE A 360 2.20 4.41 19.02
C PHE A 360 2.69 3.79 17.72
N ALA A 361 2.15 2.63 17.37
CA ALA A 361 2.25 2.08 16.04
C ALA A 361 0.96 1.38 15.64
N LEU A 362 0.59 1.51 14.37
CA LEU A 362 -0.54 0.85 13.74
C LEU A 362 -0.28 0.69 12.26
N VAL A 363 -1.04 -0.13 11.57
CA VAL A 363 -1.05 -0.19 10.12
C VAL A 363 -2.41 0.27 9.62
N PRO A 364 -2.48 1.19 8.66
CA PRO A 364 -3.76 1.66 8.16
C PRO A 364 -4.58 0.54 7.46
N GLY A 365 -5.88 0.50 7.71
CA GLY A 365 -6.82 -0.41 7.07
C GLY A 365 -8.26 0.09 7.21
N GLY A 366 -9.04 0.15 6.13
CA GLY A 366 -10.41 0.67 6.19
C GLY A 366 -11.15 0.62 4.84
N PRO A 367 -12.48 0.87 4.83
CA PRO A 367 -13.32 0.74 3.64
C PRO A 367 -12.93 1.75 2.55
N ARG A 368 -12.82 1.27 1.30
CA ARG A 368 -12.64 2.06 0.06
C ARG A 368 -13.95 2.05 -0.75
N THR A 369 -14.13 3.00 -1.67
CA THR A 369 -15.34 3.07 -2.52
C THR A 369 -14.96 3.31 -3.99
N GLY A 370 -15.60 2.55 -4.90
CA GLY A 370 -15.61 2.73 -6.35
C GLY A 370 -17.01 2.36 -6.90
N THR A 371 -17.43 2.94 -8.03
CA THR A 371 -18.76 2.72 -8.63
C THR A 371 -18.64 2.39 -10.12
N GLY A 372 -19.55 1.54 -10.65
CA GLY A 372 -19.46 0.90 -11.96
C GLY A 372 -20.56 1.22 -12.98
N ALA A 373 -20.31 0.80 -14.23
CA ALA A 373 -21.27 0.70 -15.34
C ALA A 373 -21.00 -0.58 -16.19
N ARG A 374 -21.96 -1.00 -17.04
CA ARG A 374 -22.01 -2.31 -17.74
C ARG A 374 -21.50 -2.23 -19.20
N ALA A 375 -20.91 -3.32 -19.72
CA ALA A 375 -20.09 -3.32 -20.94
C ALA A 375 -20.05 -4.66 -21.72
N ALA A 376 -20.05 -4.60 -23.05
CA ALA A 376 -20.04 -5.70 -24.04
C ALA A 376 -18.62 -6.14 -24.48
N GLU A 377 -18.50 -7.26 -25.21
CA GLU A 377 -17.23 -7.96 -25.55
C GLU A 377 -16.64 -7.60 -26.94
N GLY A 378 -15.31 -7.43 -27.04
CA GLY A 378 -14.52 -7.24 -28.28
C GLY A 378 -13.31 -8.20 -28.45
N PRO A 379 -12.63 -8.28 -29.62
CA PRO A 379 -11.65 -9.33 -29.94
C PRO A 379 -10.18 -9.05 -29.52
N ALA A 380 -9.34 -10.09 -29.62
CA ALA A 380 -8.12 -10.36 -28.83
C ALA A 380 -6.79 -9.67 -29.20
N LEU A 381 -5.92 -9.62 -28.16
CA LEU A 381 -4.44 -9.47 -28.13
C LEU A 381 -3.84 -8.12 -28.55
N GLN A 382 -4.61 -7.05 -28.38
CA GLN A 382 -4.08 -5.70 -28.39
C GLN A 382 -4.11 -5.12 -26.97
N THR A 383 -2.96 -5.16 -26.28
CA THR A 383 -2.82 -4.61 -24.91
C THR A 383 -2.47 -3.12 -24.93
N ASP A 384 -2.02 -2.60 -26.07
CA ASP A 384 -1.77 -1.19 -26.35
C ASP A 384 -3.01 -0.50 -26.95
N ASP A 385 -3.07 0.83 -26.88
CA ASP A 385 -4.23 1.59 -27.35
C ASP A 385 -3.92 2.28 -28.68
N PRO A 386 -4.78 2.15 -29.71
CA PRO A 386 -4.49 2.70 -31.04
C PRO A 386 -4.43 4.23 -31.08
N VAL A 387 -4.95 4.91 -30.05
CA VAL A 387 -5.07 6.38 -29.94
C VAL A 387 -4.01 6.98 -28.99
N GLU A 388 -3.04 6.18 -28.52
CA GLU A 388 -2.05 6.62 -27.53
C GLU A 388 -1.05 7.66 -28.10
N PRO A 389 -0.86 8.82 -27.44
CA PRO A 389 0.08 9.85 -27.89
C PRO A 389 1.49 9.70 -27.31
N CYS A 390 1.65 8.87 -26.28
CA CYS A 390 2.96 8.60 -25.69
C CYS A 390 3.74 7.62 -26.56
N ALA A 391 5.07 7.80 -26.64
CA ALA A 391 5.87 7.07 -27.60
C ALA A 391 5.97 5.56 -27.31
N ILE A 392 6.00 5.18 -26.03
CA ILE A 392 6.23 3.81 -25.59
C ILE A 392 4.97 3.28 -24.89
N PRO A 393 4.35 2.22 -25.42
CA PRO A 393 3.15 1.67 -24.81
C PRO A 393 3.37 1.21 -23.37
N ARG A 394 2.39 1.42 -22.50
CA ARG A 394 2.48 0.96 -21.11
C ARG A 394 2.49 -0.57 -21.02
N ASN A 395 1.53 -1.23 -21.66
CA ASN A 395 1.27 -2.68 -21.54
C ASN A 395 1.80 -3.51 -22.73
N ASP A 396 2.92 -3.14 -23.35
CA ASP A 396 3.56 -3.98 -24.37
C ASP A 396 4.34 -5.13 -23.71
N ALA A 397 3.87 -6.37 -23.89
CA ALA A 397 4.49 -7.57 -23.33
C ALA A 397 5.96 -7.78 -23.74
N ARG A 398 6.37 -7.21 -24.87
CA ARG A 398 7.76 -7.29 -25.36
C ARG A 398 8.70 -6.35 -24.62
N ARG A 399 8.17 -5.44 -23.79
CA ARG A 399 8.91 -4.31 -23.24
C ARG A 399 8.56 -4.13 -21.77
N GLN A 400 9.53 -4.45 -20.93
CA GLN A 400 9.48 -4.14 -19.51
C GLN A 400 10.68 -3.28 -19.13
N ALA A 401 10.45 -2.32 -18.24
CA ALA A 401 11.51 -1.55 -17.62
C ALA A 401 12.03 -2.31 -16.40
N LEU A 402 13.35 -2.43 -16.25
CA LEU A 402 13.97 -2.92 -15.01
C LEU A 402 13.83 -1.85 -13.94
N GLN A 403 13.34 -2.21 -12.75
CA GLN A 403 13.48 -1.37 -11.58
C GLN A 403 14.91 -1.48 -11.04
N PRO A 404 15.76 -0.44 -11.20
CA PRO A 404 17.11 -0.47 -10.70
C PRO A 404 17.11 -0.45 -9.18
N HIS A 405 18.15 -1.03 -8.59
CA HIS A 405 18.44 -0.76 -7.19
C HIS A 405 18.90 0.71 -7.02
N TRP A 406 18.61 1.35 -5.89
CA TRP A 406 19.01 2.76 -5.66
C TRP A 406 20.53 3.00 -5.79
N LYS A 407 21.35 1.99 -5.48
CA LYS A 407 22.81 2.01 -5.73
C LYS A 407 23.18 2.08 -7.23
N GLN A 408 22.41 1.43 -8.11
CA GLN A 408 22.59 1.55 -9.56
C GLN A 408 22.23 2.97 -10.04
N VAL A 409 21.17 3.56 -9.49
CA VAL A 409 20.80 4.95 -9.78
C VAL A 409 21.90 5.92 -9.37
N GLU A 410 22.44 5.80 -8.15
CA GLU A 410 23.58 6.61 -7.68
C GLU A 410 24.82 6.42 -8.56
N TRP A 411 25.16 5.18 -8.91
CA TRP A 411 26.25 4.87 -9.83
C TRP A 411 26.06 5.58 -11.18
N ALA A 412 24.88 5.45 -11.80
CA ALA A 412 24.60 6.07 -13.08
C ALA A 412 24.69 7.59 -13.01
N VAL A 413 24.18 8.23 -11.96
CA VAL A 413 24.34 9.68 -11.77
C VAL A 413 25.80 10.07 -11.59
N ASN A 414 26.56 9.37 -10.73
CA ASN A 414 27.97 9.66 -10.47
C ASN A 414 28.80 9.58 -11.76
N LEU A 415 28.54 8.61 -12.63
CA LEU A 415 29.22 8.54 -13.93
C LEU A 415 28.69 9.61 -14.91
N ALA A 416 27.39 9.85 -14.95
CA ALA A 416 26.77 10.78 -15.91
C ALA A 416 27.26 12.21 -15.71
N VAL A 417 27.30 12.71 -14.47
CA VAL A 417 27.78 14.08 -14.19
C VAL A 417 29.25 14.27 -14.55
N GLN A 418 30.02 13.18 -14.59
CA GLN A 418 31.42 13.17 -14.99
C GLN A 418 31.64 12.96 -16.49
N GLY A 419 30.56 12.80 -17.28
CA GLY A 419 30.65 12.48 -18.71
C GLY A 419 31.17 11.06 -18.99
N ALA A 420 31.07 10.16 -18.01
CA ALA A 420 31.63 8.82 -18.04
C ALA A 420 30.59 7.70 -18.13
N LEU A 421 29.29 8.02 -18.27
CA LEU A 421 28.21 7.01 -18.39
C LEU A 421 28.14 6.47 -19.83
N THR A 422 29.22 5.83 -20.25
CA THR A 422 29.42 5.27 -21.59
C THR A 422 29.37 3.74 -21.59
N THR A 423 28.88 3.14 -20.52
CA THR A 423 28.69 1.68 -20.41
C THR A 423 27.89 1.18 -21.61
N PRO A 424 28.45 0.27 -22.43
CA PRO A 424 27.77 -0.20 -23.62
C PRO A 424 26.57 -1.07 -23.25
N ARG A 425 25.43 -0.74 -23.82
CA ARG A 425 24.27 -1.62 -23.92
C ARG A 425 24.41 -2.45 -25.20
N PRO A 426 24.53 -3.78 -25.13
CA PRO A 426 24.59 -4.62 -26.32
C PRO A 426 23.29 -4.52 -27.14
N SER A 427 23.32 -5.01 -28.37
CA SER A 427 22.11 -5.12 -29.19
C SER A 427 21.05 -5.91 -28.44
N ASN A 428 19.82 -5.41 -28.43
CA ASN A 428 18.67 -5.97 -27.73
C ASN A 428 18.87 -6.11 -26.20
N TRP A 429 19.66 -5.23 -25.58
CA TRP A 429 19.81 -5.19 -24.12
C TRP A 429 18.44 -5.10 -23.44
N ASN A 430 18.18 -5.99 -22.48
CA ASN A 430 16.89 -6.18 -21.80
C ASN A 430 15.69 -6.18 -22.76
N GLN A 431 15.85 -6.83 -23.93
CA GLN A 431 14.80 -6.95 -24.95
C GLN A 431 14.21 -5.63 -25.44
N SER A 432 14.98 -4.55 -25.36
CA SER A 432 14.59 -3.23 -25.85
C SER A 432 14.25 -3.20 -27.35
N GLY A 433 14.67 -4.20 -28.12
CA GLY A 433 14.56 -4.23 -29.58
C GLY A 433 15.46 -3.19 -30.26
N LEU A 434 16.48 -2.69 -29.56
CA LEU A 434 17.37 -1.63 -30.04
C LEU A 434 18.72 -2.20 -30.54
N PRO A 435 19.38 -1.53 -31.51
CA PRO A 435 20.80 -1.79 -31.79
C PRO A 435 21.65 -1.41 -30.58
N SER A 436 22.93 -1.82 -30.53
CA SER A 436 23.82 -1.44 -29.43
C SER A 436 23.97 0.08 -29.28
N TRP A 437 23.98 0.58 -28.05
CA TRP A 437 24.18 2.00 -27.74
C TRP A 437 24.94 2.17 -26.43
N SER A 438 25.27 3.40 -26.06
CA SER A 438 25.63 3.74 -24.68
C SER A 438 24.87 4.99 -24.26
N PRO A 439 24.53 5.17 -22.97
CA PRO A 439 23.70 6.28 -22.52
C PRO A 439 24.21 7.66 -22.97
N GLN A 440 25.48 7.99 -22.68
CA GLN A 440 26.07 9.28 -23.10
C GLN A 440 26.69 9.26 -24.51
N GLY A 441 26.76 8.11 -25.17
CA GLY A 441 27.01 8.06 -26.61
C GLY A 441 25.78 8.51 -27.40
N LEU A 442 24.59 8.08 -26.97
CA LEU A 442 23.30 8.48 -27.55
C LEU A 442 22.90 9.90 -27.12
N LEU A 443 23.14 10.24 -25.86
CA LEU A 443 22.76 11.51 -25.23
C LEU A 443 23.99 12.17 -24.58
N PRO A 444 24.92 12.75 -25.36
CA PRO A 444 26.13 13.35 -24.81
C PRO A 444 25.83 14.52 -23.86
N PRO A 445 26.60 14.74 -22.78
CA PRO A 445 26.36 15.86 -21.89
C PRO A 445 26.56 17.20 -22.61
N LEU A 446 25.77 18.21 -22.22
CA LEU A 446 25.93 19.58 -22.69
C LEU A 446 27.01 20.30 -21.87
N GLN A 447 27.81 21.14 -22.54
CA GLN A 447 28.76 22.00 -21.85
C GLN A 447 28.04 23.10 -21.05
N LEU A 448 28.46 23.31 -19.81
CA LEU A 448 27.90 24.36 -18.96
C LEU A 448 28.54 25.70 -19.26
N LYS A 449 27.71 26.74 -19.37
CA LYS A 449 28.18 28.12 -19.25
C LYS A 449 28.80 28.31 -17.87
N GLY A 450 29.99 28.91 -17.84
CA GLY A 450 30.81 29.00 -16.62
C GLY A 450 31.77 27.82 -16.39
N GLY A 451 31.73 26.77 -17.23
CA GLY A 451 32.55 25.57 -17.07
C GLY A 451 32.00 24.63 -15.99
N GLY A 452 32.77 23.61 -15.59
CA GLY A 452 32.39 22.68 -14.53
C GLY A 452 31.31 21.65 -14.91
N ARG A 453 30.62 21.11 -13.89
CA ARG A 453 29.60 20.06 -14.04
C ARG A 453 28.48 20.19 -13.01
N VAL A 454 27.39 19.45 -13.23
CA VAL A 454 26.29 19.30 -12.27
C VAL A 454 26.78 18.50 -11.04
N PRO A 455 26.53 18.94 -9.80
CA PRO A 455 26.76 18.13 -8.61
C PRO A 455 25.83 16.92 -8.57
N ALA A 456 26.36 15.72 -8.30
CA ALA A 456 25.61 14.47 -8.28
C ALA A 456 24.35 14.56 -7.38
N GLN A 457 24.46 15.20 -6.22
CA GLN A 457 23.34 15.34 -5.27
C GLN A 457 22.19 16.20 -5.80
N ILE A 458 22.43 17.15 -6.70
CA ILE A 458 21.34 17.91 -7.33
C ILE A 458 20.53 17.00 -8.25
N MET A 459 21.22 16.22 -9.10
CA MET A 459 20.54 15.26 -9.97
C MET A 459 19.83 14.18 -9.15
N LEU A 460 20.47 13.61 -8.12
CA LEU A 460 19.85 12.63 -7.22
C LEU A 460 18.64 13.20 -6.47
N GLY A 461 18.69 14.47 -6.05
CA GLY A 461 17.56 15.15 -5.43
C GLY A 461 16.37 15.33 -6.38
N ILE A 462 16.62 15.60 -7.67
CA ILE A 462 15.59 15.58 -8.70
C ILE A 462 15.01 14.16 -8.83
N LEU A 463 15.84 13.13 -8.99
CA LEU A 463 15.36 11.75 -9.13
C LEU A 463 14.54 11.27 -7.91
N ALA A 464 14.94 11.66 -6.70
CA ALA A 464 14.18 11.39 -5.48
C ALA A 464 12.82 12.11 -5.48
N GLN A 465 12.79 13.37 -5.92
CA GLN A 465 11.56 14.16 -5.98
C GLN A 465 10.61 13.70 -7.10
N GLU A 466 11.14 13.30 -8.25
CA GLU A 466 10.34 12.90 -9.41
C GLU A 466 9.73 11.52 -9.20
N SER A 467 10.57 10.53 -8.99
CA SER A 467 10.20 9.11 -9.09
C SER A 467 10.58 8.31 -7.87
N ASN A 468 11.05 8.93 -6.78
CA ASN A 468 11.58 8.16 -5.64
C ASN A 468 12.71 7.20 -6.09
N LEU A 469 13.46 7.54 -7.14
CA LEU A 469 14.47 6.69 -7.78
C LEU A 469 13.92 5.46 -8.57
N TRP A 470 12.67 5.47 -9.01
CA TRP A 470 12.05 4.36 -9.75
C TRP A 470 12.06 4.55 -11.26
N GLN A 471 12.34 3.46 -11.98
CA GLN A 471 12.30 3.41 -13.44
C GLN A 471 11.10 2.61 -13.95
N ALA A 472 10.75 1.52 -13.27
CA ALA A 472 9.56 0.74 -13.57
C ALA A 472 8.37 1.23 -12.73
N SER A 473 7.17 0.82 -13.11
CA SER A 473 5.95 1.11 -12.34
C SER A 473 6.08 0.62 -10.90
N TRP A 474 5.27 1.19 -10.02
CA TRP A 474 5.29 0.92 -8.57
C TRP A 474 4.99 -0.53 -8.18
N HIS A 475 4.63 -1.37 -9.15
CA HIS A 475 4.36 -2.80 -9.00
C HIS A 475 5.60 -3.69 -9.11
N ALA A 476 6.76 -3.13 -9.51
CA ALA A 476 8.02 -3.86 -9.65
C ALA A 476 9.08 -3.39 -8.63
N LEU A 477 9.46 -4.26 -7.68
CA LEU A 477 10.55 -4.00 -6.73
C LEU A 477 11.95 -4.03 -7.38
N GLU A 478 13.00 -3.67 -6.64
CA GLU A 478 14.37 -3.69 -7.15
C GLU A 478 14.76 -5.06 -7.74
N GLY A 479 15.23 -5.06 -8.99
CA GLY A 479 15.61 -6.27 -9.72
C GLY A 479 14.45 -6.93 -10.47
N VAL A 480 13.22 -6.49 -10.22
CA VAL A 480 12.03 -6.90 -10.96
C VAL A 480 11.82 -5.96 -12.14
N THR A 481 11.36 -6.50 -13.27
CA THR A 481 10.96 -5.75 -14.45
C THR A 481 9.44 -5.58 -14.46
N GLY A 482 8.91 -4.51 -15.05
CA GLY A 482 7.46 -4.35 -15.22
C GLY A 482 7.11 -3.26 -16.22
N ASN A 483 5.90 -2.74 -16.18
CA ASN A 483 5.52 -1.57 -16.98
C ASN A 483 6.55 -0.43 -16.79
N PRO A 484 6.88 0.37 -17.84
CA PRO A 484 7.62 1.60 -17.66
C PRO A 484 6.93 2.51 -16.64
N LEU A 485 7.68 3.23 -15.81
CA LEU A 485 7.10 4.27 -14.98
C LEU A 485 6.69 5.43 -15.88
N ILE A 486 5.41 5.81 -15.84
CA ILE A 486 4.85 6.90 -16.63
C ILE A 486 4.06 7.82 -15.71
N GLY A 487 4.30 9.14 -15.78
CA GLY A 487 3.64 10.14 -14.93
C GLY A 487 2.11 10.13 -15.07
N ASP A 488 1.61 10.36 -16.28
CA ASP A 488 0.19 10.16 -16.64
C ASP A 488 0.07 9.69 -18.09
N TYR A 489 -0.26 8.41 -18.27
CA TYR A 489 -0.39 7.77 -19.58
C TYR A 489 -1.74 8.04 -20.25
N TYR A 490 -2.80 8.07 -19.45
CA TYR A 490 -4.19 8.12 -19.94
C TYR A 490 -4.77 9.54 -19.93
N GLY A 491 -3.98 10.54 -19.50
CA GLY A 491 -4.41 11.94 -19.43
C GLY A 491 -5.52 12.17 -18.43
N ARG A 492 -5.55 11.38 -17.35
CA ARG A 492 -6.69 11.36 -16.46
C ARG A 492 -6.74 12.63 -15.64
N ARG A 493 -7.88 13.29 -15.75
CA ARG A 493 -8.34 14.30 -14.81
C ARG A 493 -9.53 13.72 -14.08
N ALA A 494 -9.72 14.14 -12.84
CA ALA A 494 -10.91 13.71 -12.16
C ALA A 494 -12.17 14.24 -12.90
N SER A 495 -13.01 13.30 -13.26
CA SER A 495 -14.39 13.50 -13.65
C SER A 495 -15.19 12.59 -12.73
N ASP A 496 -16.52 12.68 -12.78
CA ASP A 496 -17.43 11.95 -11.89
C ASP A 496 -17.19 10.43 -11.85
N ASP A 497 -16.43 9.88 -12.79
CA ASP A 497 -16.14 8.47 -12.93
C ASP A 497 -14.67 8.05 -12.72
N GLY A 498 -13.71 8.96 -12.47
CA GLY A 498 -12.29 8.68 -12.13
C GLY A 498 -11.43 7.90 -13.15
N TRP A 499 -12.04 7.34 -14.19
CA TRP A 499 -11.44 6.37 -15.12
C TRP A 499 -11.61 6.73 -16.60
N SER A 500 -12.23 7.88 -16.91
CA SER A 500 -12.31 8.40 -18.29
C SER A 500 -10.90 8.65 -18.88
N ILE A 501 -10.64 8.13 -20.08
CA ILE A 501 -9.37 8.32 -20.79
C ILE A 501 -9.40 9.63 -21.59
N ARG A 502 -8.39 10.50 -21.44
CA ARG A 502 -8.25 11.76 -22.18
C ARG A 502 -6.86 11.87 -22.81
N TRP A 503 -6.64 11.12 -23.88
CA TRP A 503 -5.34 11.01 -24.56
C TRP A 503 -4.60 12.34 -24.76
N ARG A 504 -5.27 13.41 -25.23
CA ARG A 504 -4.63 14.72 -25.45
C ARG A 504 -3.98 15.33 -24.21
N GLU A 505 -4.41 14.92 -23.03
CA GLU A 505 -3.96 15.44 -21.74
C GLU A 505 -2.86 14.57 -21.11
N ALA A 506 -2.48 13.44 -21.72
CA ALA A 506 -1.41 12.58 -21.25
C ALA A 506 -0.08 13.33 -21.18
N ASP A 507 0.68 13.13 -20.10
CA ASP A 507 1.95 13.81 -19.83
C ASP A 507 3.13 13.15 -20.58
N CYS A 508 3.09 11.82 -20.71
CA CYS A 508 4.14 11.01 -21.33
C CYS A 508 5.54 11.19 -20.71
N GLY A 509 5.62 11.48 -19.40
CA GLY A 509 6.87 11.52 -18.64
C GLY A 509 7.34 10.13 -18.26
N TYR A 510 8.52 9.70 -18.72
CA TYR A 510 9.02 8.33 -18.49
C TYR A 510 10.15 8.25 -17.47
N GLY A 511 10.14 7.18 -16.67
CA GLY A 511 11.29 6.67 -15.92
C GLY A 511 11.77 7.54 -14.76
N VAL A 512 13.00 7.29 -14.32
CA VAL A 512 13.54 7.80 -13.06
C VAL A 512 13.65 9.32 -12.98
N ALA A 513 13.89 10.00 -14.11
CA ALA A 513 13.93 11.46 -14.19
C ALA A 513 12.61 12.08 -14.68
N GLN A 514 11.56 11.27 -14.89
CA GLN A 514 10.26 11.68 -15.44
C GLN A 514 10.43 12.53 -16.71
N VAL A 515 11.18 12.01 -17.68
CA VAL A 515 11.50 12.73 -18.92
C VAL A 515 10.25 12.84 -19.79
N THR A 516 9.72 14.05 -19.94
CA THR A 516 8.57 14.37 -20.82
C THR A 516 9.00 14.94 -22.18
N THR A 517 10.12 15.65 -22.21
CA THR A 517 10.60 16.34 -23.41
C THR A 517 10.97 15.34 -24.50
N GLY A 518 10.28 15.42 -25.63
CA GLY A 518 10.52 14.54 -26.77
C GLY A 518 9.92 13.14 -26.62
N MET A 519 9.00 12.93 -25.68
CA MET A 519 8.45 11.59 -25.38
C MET A 519 7.03 11.36 -25.93
N ARG A 520 6.46 12.32 -26.68
CA ARG A 520 5.28 12.05 -27.50
C ARG A 520 5.67 11.40 -28.82
N LYS A 521 4.76 10.63 -29.38
CA LYS A 521 4.95 9.93 -30.66
C LYS A 521 5.32 10.92 -31.76
N GLY A 522 6.47 10.72 -32.39
CA GLY A 522 6.97 11.57 -33.49
C GLY A 522 7.80 12.78 -33.08
N ASP A 523 7.94 13.09 -31.78
CA ASP A 523 8.75 14.24 -31.33
C ASP A 523 10.26 14.05 -31.62
N GLN A 524 10.74 12.81 -31.56
CA GLN A 524 12.12 12.44 -31.86
C GLN A 524 12.21 10.99 -32.34
N ALA A 525 13.42 10.50 -32.62
CA ALA A 525 13.65 9.12 -33.04
C ALA A 525 13.13 8.12 -32.00
N GLU A 526 12.32 7.15 -32.45
CA GLU A 526 11.74 6.11 -31.59
C GLU A 526 12.81 5.31 -30.84
N THR A 527 13.97 5.11 -31.44
CA THR A 527 15.11 4.44 -30.79
C THR A 527 15.56 5.17 -29.52
N THR A 528 15.62 6.51 -29.57
CA THR A 528 15.96 7.34 -28.41
C THR A 528 14.85 7.30 -27.37
N GLN A 529 13.59 7.38 -27.79
CA GLN A 529 12.43 7.31 -26.87
C GLN A 529 12.40 5.97 -26.12
N ARG A 530 12.59 4.85 -26.83
CA ARG A 530 12.65 3.51 -26.23
C ARG A 530 13.81 3.38 -25.24
N ALA A 531 14.99 3.89 -25.60
CA ALA A 531 16.16 3.85 -24.71
C ALA A 531 15.90 4.65 -23.42
N ILE A 532 15.28 5.83 -23.51
CA ILE A 532 14.89 6.65 -22.35
C ILE A 532 13.85 5.94 -21.47
N ALA A 533 12.86 5.26 -22.07
CA ALA A 533 11.79 4.61 -21.32
C ALA A 533 12.21 3.30 -20.64
N LEU A 534 13.15 2.54 -21.23
CA LEU A 534 13.48 1.18 -20.79
C LEU A 534 14.83 1.06 -20.07
N ASP A 535 15.77 1.99 -20.26
CA ASP A 535 17.08 2.00 -19.59
C ASP A 535 17.20 3.19 -18.62
N TYR A 536 17.24 2.89 -17.32
CA TYR A 536 17.39 3.90 -16.27
C TYR A 536 18.64 4.77 -16.46
N ALA A 537 19.73 4.22 -16.99
CA ALA A 537 20.97 4.97 -17.22
C ALA A 537 20.81 5.98 -18.37
N THR A 538 20.14 5.57 -19.45
CA THR A 538 19.80 6.47 -20.57
C THR A 538 18.78 7.53 -20.15
N ASN A 539 17.82 7.17 -19.30
CA ASN A 539 16.86 8.11 -18.71
C ASN A 539 17.58 9.20 -17.87
N ILE A 540 18.54 8.81 -17.02
CA ILE A 540 19.36 9.73 -16.24
C ILE A 540 20.19 10.65 -17.15
N ALA A 541 20.77 10.13 -18.24
CA ALA A 541 21.50 10.94 -19.21
C ALA A 541 20.59 11.99 -19.88
N ALA A 542 19.35 11.64 -20.21
CA ALA A 542 18.35 12.57 -20.74
C ALA A 542 17.99 13.65 -19.71
N GLY A 543 17.66 13.26 -18.47
CA GLY A 543 17.36 14.19 -17.38
C GLY A 543 18.52 15.14 -17.08
N LEU A 544 19.75 14.63 -17.08
CA LEU A 544 20.96 15.44 -16.90
C LEU A 544 21.09 16.50 -18.00
N ARG A 545 20.88 16.13 -19.27
CA ARG A 545 20.92 17.09 -20.38
C ARG A 545 19.87 18.18 -20.25
N ILE A 546 18.66 17.84 -19.80
CA ILE A 546 17.59 18.81 -19.55
C ILE A 546 18.05 19.82 -18.48
N LEU A 547 18.59 19.33 -17.36
CA LEU A 547 19.09 20.19 -16.28
C LEU A 547 20.26 21.09 -16.74
N GLN A 548 21.19 20.55 -17.53
CA GLN A 548 22.31 21.33 -18.11
C GLN A 548 21.80 22.42 -19.06
N ASP A 549 20.80 22.12 -19.90
CA ASP A 549 20.15 23.14 -20.73
C ASP A 549 19.46 24.20 -19.86
N LYS A 550 18.78 23.82 -18.78
CA LYS A 550 18.14 24.79 -17.87
C LYS A 550 19.15 25.70 -17.19
N TRP A 551 20.29 25.17 -16.73
CA TRP A 551 21.40 25.98 -16.25
C TRP A 551 21.84 27.00 -17.30
N ASN A 552 22.10 26.55 -18.53
CA ASN A 552 22.55 27.40 -19.62
C ASN A 552 21.51 28.46 -20.04
N GLN A 553 20.22 28.17 -19.84
CA GLN A 553 19.12 29.13 -20.06
C GLN A 553 19.14 30.25 -19.02
N VAL A 554 19.31 29.93 -17.74
CA VAL A 554 19.27 30.95 -16.66
C VAL A 554 20.61 31.67 -16.43
N TYR A 555 21.74 31.07 -16.83
CA TYR A 555 23.09 31.52 -16.47
C TYR A 555 23.40 32.99 -16.82
N ASP A 556 22.92 33.48 -17.96
CA ASP A 556 23.25 34.83 -18.45
C ASP A 556 22.49 35.93 -17.71
N HIS A 557 21.44 35.58 -16.97
CA HIS A 557 20.45 36.54 -16.47
C HIS A 557 20.14 36.38 -14.98
N ILE A 558 20.04 35.15 -14.49
CA ILE A 558 19.60 34.80 -13.13
C ILE A 558 20.71 33.99 -12.47
N LYS A 559 21.79 34.69 -12.09
CA LYS A 559 22.91 34.10 -11.36
C LYS A 559 22.58 33.99 -9.89
N ILE A 560 22.75 32.79 -9.34
CA ILE A 560 22.57 32.52 -7.92
C ILE A 560 23.93 32.52 -7.23
N ASN A 561 24.06 33.28 -6.14
CA ASN A 561 25.29 33.55 -5.39
C ASN A 561 26.47 33.89 -6.34
N ASN A 562 27.54 33.10 -6.33
CA ASN A 562 28.70 33.29 -7.20
C ASN A 562 28.61 32.55 -8.55
N ALA A 563 27.49 31.85 -8.83
CA ALA A 563 27.26 31.06 -10.04
C ALA A 563 28.33 30.00 -10.35
N ASP A 564 29.05 29.52 -9.33
CA ASP A 564 29.94 28.37 -9.43
C ASP A 564 29.11 27.07 -9.53
N PRO A 565 29.18 26.32 -10.65
CA PRO A 565 28.40 25.10 -10.83
C PRO A 565 28.80 23.97 -9.88
N ALA A 566 29.97 24.03 -9.23
CA ALA A 566 30.37 23.04 -8.23
C ALA A 566 29.58 23.14 -6.90
N LYS A 567 28.78 24.20 -6.72
CA LYS A 567 28.08 24.52 -5.47
C LYS A 567 26.58 24.25 -5.59
N LEU A 568 26.03 23.49 -4.65
CA LEU A 568 24.65 22.97 -4.71
C LEU A 568 23.60 24.08 -4.87
N GLU A 569 23.64 25.10 -4.01
CA GLU A 569 22.65 26.19 -3.96
C GLU A 569 22.57 27.00 -5.25
N ASN A 570 23.65 27.05 -6.03
CA ASN A 570 23.69 27.81 -7.28
C ASN A 570 22.77 27.21 -8.35
N TRP A 571 22.35 25.96 -8.19
CA TRP A 571 21.43 25.28 -9.09
C TRP A 571 19.95 25.64 -8.85
N PHE A 572 19.63 26.42 -7.81
CA PHE A 572 18.24 26.70 -7.41
C PHE A 572 17.36 27.23 -8.56
N ALA A 573 17.87 28.19 -9.36
CA ALA A 573 17.13 28.73 -10.51
C ALA A 573 16.98 27.70 -11.65
N ALA A 574 18.00 26.89 -11.92
CA ALA A 574 17.93 25.85 -12.94
C ALA A 574 16.92 24.74 -12.56
N VAL A 575 16.89 24.34 -11.30
CA VAL A 575 15.94 23.38 -10.73
C VAL A 575 14.50 23.93 -10.78
N TRP A 576 14.32 25.24 -10.55
CA TRP A 576 13.03 25.90 -10.72
C TRP A 576 12.50 25.77 -12.14
N VAL A 577 13.35 26.07 -13.13
CA VAL A 577 13.02 25.97 -14.56
C VAL A 577 12.86 24.51 -15.02
N TYR A 578 13.59 23.57 -14.41
CA TYR A 578 13.43 22.14 -14.69
C TYR A 578 11.98 21.69 -14.49
N ASN A 579 11.35 22.17 -13.41
CA ASN A 579 9.99 21.81 -13.06
C ASN A 579 8.90 22.62 -13.79
N SER A 580 8.94 23.95 -13.72
CA SER A 580 7.82 24.79 -14.20
C SER A 580 8.05 25.48 -15.55
N GLY A 581 9.23 25.27 -16.14
CA GLY A 581 9.67 25.93 -17.38
C GLY A 581 10.15 27.37 -17.17
N PHE A 582 10.80 27.94 -18.20
CA PHE A 582 11.23 29.34 -18.20
C PHE A 582 10.19 30.18 -18.95
N GLN A 583 9.75 31.29 -18.37
CA GLN A 583 8.58 32.03 -18.85
C GLN A 583 8.97 33.32 -19.58
N PRO A 584 8.25 33.72 -20.64
CA PRO A 584 7.03 33.09 -21.16
C PRO A 584 7.29 31.86 -22.04
N ASP A 585 6.46 30.83 -21.88
CA ASP A 585 6.30 29.75 -22.85
C ASP A 585 5.14 30.04 -23.84
N ALA A 586 4.86 29.10 -24.75
CA ALA A 586 3.82 29.26 -25.77
C ALA A 586 2.43 29.63 -25.19
N ARG A 587 2.10 29.17 -23.98
CA ARG A 587 0.81 29.46 -23.32
C ARG A 587 0.70 30.92 -22.89
N PHE A 588 1.83 31.58 -22.66
CA PHE A 588 1.88 32.99 -22.26
C PHE A 588 2.27 33.92 -23.42
N GLY A 589 2.13 33.45 -24.66
CA GLY A 589 2.30 34.25 -25.88
C GLY A 589 3.65 34.10 -26.57
N ASN A 590 4.54 33.20 -26.12
CA ASN A 590 5.79 32.94 -26.82
C ASN A 590 5.62 31.90 -27.94
N GLU A 591 4.89 32.27 -28.99
CA GLU A 591 4.62 31.39 -30.14
C GLU A 591 5.86 31.19 -31.03
N THR A 592 6.84 32.09 -30.94
CA THR A 592 8.09 32.03 -31.72
C THR A 592 9.10 31.02 -31.18
N GLY A 593 8.91 30.54 -29.94
CA GLY A 593 9.87 29.69 -29.24
C GLY A 593 11.18 30.40 -28.88
N CYS A 594 11.19 31.74 -28.83
CA CYS A 594 12.37 32.48 -28.39
C CYS A 594 12.75 32.11 -26.95
N ARG A 595 14.04 32.15 -26.61
CA ARG A 595 14.47 31.93 -25.22
C ARG A 595 14.08 33.15 -24.38
N PRO A 596 13.32 32.97 -23.29
CA PRO A 596 12.94 34.08 -22.43
C PRO A 596 14.13 34.91 -21.96
N SER A 597 14.00 36.23 -22.08
CA SER A 597 15.06 37.21 -21.84
C SER A 597 14.46 38.62 -21.79
N PRO A 598 15.25 39.68 -21.51
CA PRO A 598 14.76 41.05 -21.62
C PRO A 598 14.19 41.44 -23.00
N THR A 599 14.50 40.67 -24.06
CA THR A 599 13.98 40.89 -25.42
C THR A 599 12.94 39.86 -25.86
N CYS A 600 12.67 38.84 -25.04
CA CYS A 600 11.66 37.81 -25.26
C CYS A 600 10.79 37.73 -24.01
N THR A 601 9.74 38.55 -23.99
CA THR A 601 8.85 38.78 -22.85
C THR A 601 7.41 38.51 -23.24
N ASP A 602 6.52 38.41 -22.25
CA ASP A 602 5.08 38.37 -22.53
C ASP A 602 4.57 39.75 -23.01
N GLN A 603 3.27 39.85 -23.32
CA GLN A 603 2.66 41.10 -23.78
C GLN A 603 2.74 42.28 -22.78
N TYR A 604 3.16 42.04 -21.54
CA TYR A 604 3.30 43.04 -20.48
C TYR A 604 4.77 43.30 -20.10
N GLY A 605 5.73 42.69 -20.80
CA GLY A 605 7.16 42.82 -20.50
C GLY A 605 7.67 41.87 -19.41
N ASN A 606 6.86 40.93 -18.93
CA ASN A 606 7.27 39.96 -17.90
C ASN A 606 8.03 38.79 -18.54
N TRP A 607 9.05 38.29 -17.84
CA TRP A 607 9.80 37.09 -18.16
C TRP A 607 10.51 36.58 -16.90
N GLY A 608 10.96 35.33 -16.87
CA GLY A 608 11.75 34.80 -15.77
C GLY A 608 11.27 33.47 -15.19
N LEU A 609 11.61 33.25 -13.91
CA LEU A 609 11.17 32.11 -13.11
C LEU A 609 9.68 32.25 -12.73
N GLY A 610 8.86 31.24 -13.05
CA GLY A 610 7.40 31.29 -12.84
C GLY A 610 6.96 31.40 -11.38
N TRP A 611 5.79 32.02 -11.13
CA TRP A 611 5.27 32.34 -9.78
C TRP A 611 5.04 31.14 -8.87
N SER A 612 4.60 30.03 -9.43
CA SER A 612 4.16 28.82 -8.72
C SER A 612 5.21 28.28 -7.76
N ASN A 613 6.49 28.26 -8.16
CA ASN A 613 7.61 27.78 -7.35
C ASN A 613 8.30 28.90 -6.53
N ASN A 614 7.72 30.11 -6.48
CA ASN A 614 8.29 31.21 -5.72
C ASN A 614 8.19 30.94 -4.21
N PRO A 615 9.30 31.06 -3.44
CA PRO A 615 9.26 30.91 -1.99
C PRO A 615 8.28 31.84 -1.26
N MET A 616 7.92 32.99 -1.86
CA MET A 616 6.87 33.91 -1.37
C MET A 616 5.44 33.47 -1.72
N ASN A 617 5.23 32.49 -2.58
CA ASN A 617 3.89 32.08 -2.97
C ASN A 617 3.11 31.59 -1.74
N ALA A 618 1.94 32.19 -1.49
CA ALA A 618 1.08 31.91 -0.36
C ALA A 618 0.41 30.52 -0.40
N ASP A 619 0.64 29.74 -1.46
CA ASP A 619 0.29 28.32 -1.51
C ASP A 619 1.20 27.43 -0.64
N TYR A 620 2.34 27.96 -0.19
CA TYR A 620 3.24 27.30 0.75
C TYR A 620 3.16 28.00 2.12
N PRO A 621 3.12 27.24 3.23
CA PRO A 621 3.07 27.84 4.56
C PRO A 621 4.30 28.74 4.79
N PRO A 622 4.12 29.96 5.30
CA PRO A 622 5.24 30.88 5.50
C PRO A 622 6.17 30.40 6.62
N ASN A 623 5.65 29.78 7.68
CA ASN A 623 6.46 29.27 8.78
C ASN A 623 7.20 27.94 8.48
N ARG A 624 7.25 27.47 7.23
CA ARG A 624 7.94 26.21 6.88
C ARG A 624 9.44 26.26 7.18
N GLU A 625 9.97 25.19 7.74
CA GLU A 625 11.41 24.95 7.89
C GLU A 625 12.05 24.50 6.55
N PRO A 626 13.38 24.34 6.45
CA PRO A 626 13.99 23.70 5.28
C PRO A 626 13.55 22.23 5.18
N PHE A 627 13.16 21.80 3.98
CA PHE A 627 12.63 20.46 3.73
C PHE A 627 13.60 19.38 4.22
N LEU A 628 13.08 18.43 5.02
CA LEU A 628 13.79 17.29 5.62
C LEU A 628 14.84 17.62 6.69
N GLU A 629 15.04 18.89 7.04
CA GLU A 629 16.10 19.28 7.98
C GLU A 629 15.88 18.74 9.38
N LYS A 630 14.62 18.63 9.82
CA LYS A 630 14.28 18.01 11.12
C LYS A 630 13.93 16.53 11.00
N SER A 631 13.25 16.14 9.91
CA SER A 631 12.68 14.80 9.81
C SER A 631 12.33 14.43 8.37
N GLN A 632 12.47 13.13 8.04
CA GLN A 632 12.00 12.56 6.79
C GLN A 632 10.46 12.57 6.65
N SER A 633 9.72 12.88 7.72
CA SER A 633 8.26 13.01 7.70
C SER A 633 7.77 14.14 6.79
N ASP A 634 8.60 15.13 6.46
CA ASP A 634 8.24 16.18 5.49
C ASP A 634 7.89 15.57 4.13
N ALA A 635 8.50 14.43 3.76
CA ALA A 635 8.18 13.69 2.53
C ALA A 635 6.77 13.06 2.52
N ALA A 636 6.06 13.05 3.65
CA ALA A 636 4.63 12.72 3.70
C ALA A 636 3.74 13.94 3.36
N ASN A 637 4.28 15.16 3.45
CA ASN A 637 3.59 16.41 3.14
C ASN A 637 4.37 17.30 2.14
N PRO A 638 4.85 16.76 1.01
CA PRO A 638 5.72 17.51 0.09
C PRO A 638 5.01 18.72 -0.54
N GLN A 639 3.68 18.74 -0.57
CA GLN A 639 2.88 19.87 -1.09
C GLN A 639 3.11 21.19 -0.32
N ARG A 640 3.75 21.16 0.86
CA ARG A 640 4.06 22.35 1.66
C ARG A 640 5.35 23.08 1.25
N TRP A 641 6.12 22.54 0.30
CA TRP A 641 7.35 23.17 -0.20
C TRP A 641 7.34 23.34 -1.73
N PRO A 642 7.88 24.46 -2.25
CA PRO A 642 8.11 24.61 -3.68
C PRO A 642 9.13 23.59 -4.18
N TYR A 643 9.04 23.23 -5.46
CA TYR A 643 9.86 22.18 -6.04
C TYR A 643 11.38 22.36 -5.81
N PRO A 644 11.99 23.55 -5.97
CA PRO A 644 13.41 23.73 -5.73
C PRO A 644 13.82 23.51 -4.28
N GLU A 645 12.99 23.91 -3.31
CA GLU A 645 13.27 23.64 -1.88
C GLU A 645 13.25 22.14 -1.59
N LYS A 646 12.35 21.38 -2.24
CA LYS A 646 12.30 19.91 -2.11
C LYS A 646 13.59 19.24 -2.62
N VAL A 647 14.04 19.63 -3.81
CA VAL A 647 15.28 19.09 -4.41
C VAL A 647 16.51 19.44 -3.57
N MET A 648 16.60 20.69 -3.08
CA MET A 648 17.69 21.09 -2.18
C MET A 648 17.67 20.31 -0.87
N GLY A 649 16.48 20.05 -0.31
CA GLY A 649 16.31 19.20 0.87
C GLY A 649 16.77 17.76 0.61
N TRP A 650 16.40 17.15 -0.53
CA TRP A 650 16.89 15.81 -0.90
C TRP A 650 18.40 15.74 -1.15
N ALA A 651 18.99 16.81 -1.68
CA ALA A 651 20.44 16.91 -1.84
C ALA A 651 21.14 16.99 -0.47
N ALA A 652 20.55 17.72 0.48
CA ALA A 652 21.03 17.87 1.85
C ALA A 652 20.76 16.65 2.73
N HIS A 653 19.68 15.90 2.48
CA HIS A 653 19.20 14.77 3.26
C HIS A 653 18.66 13.67 2.33
N PRO A 654 19.48 12.66 1.99
CA PRO A 654 19.09 11.61 1.07
C PRO A 654 17.80 10.89 1.48
N ILE A 655 17.08 10.40 0.46
CA ILE A 655 15.90 9.57 0.67
C ILE A 655 16.23 8.28 1.42
N VAL A 656 15.36 7.90 2.35
CA VAL A 656 15.48 6.64 3.09
C VAL A 656 14.76 5.53 2.32
N LYS A 657 15.45 4.38 2.16
CA LYS A 657 14.98 3.17 1.49
C LYS A 657 14.85 2.04 2.49
N TYR A 658 13.87 1.17 2.29
CA TYR A 658 13.62 0.00 3.14
C TYR A 658 13.90 -1.27 2.34
N ASP A 659 14.62 -2.23 2.93
CA ASP A 659 14.96 -3.50 2.31
C ASP A 659 14.24 -4.66 3.01
N PHE A 660 13.27 -5.26 2.32
CA PHE A 660 12.46 -6.37 2.85
C PHE A 660 13.27 -7.67 3.05
N ARG A 661 14.47 -7.78 2.46
CA ARG A 661 15.28 -9.00 2.53
C ARG A 661 16.00 -9.11 3.88
N ASP A 662 16.29 -7.99 4.53
CA ASP A 662 17.00 -7.94 5.81
C ASP A 662 16.30 -7.12 6.91
N ASP A 663 15.08 -6.63 6.63
CA ASP A 663 14.25 -5.88 7.57
C ASP A 663 14.87 -4.54 8.02
N SER A 664 15.66 -3.88 7.16
CA SER A 664 16.44 -2.68 7.53
C SER A 664 16.24 -1.47 6.62
N THR A 665 16.63 -0.28 7.10
CA THR A 665 16.56 0.98 6.35
C THR A 665 17.94 1.52 5.97
N HIS A 666 18.07 2.02 4.76
CA HIS A 666 19.32 2.56 4.21
C HIS A 666 19.14 3.94 3.59
N SER A 667 20.22 4.71 3.51
CA SER A 667 20.28 5.90 2.68
C SER A 667 20.31 5.50 1.20
N GLY A 668 19.46 6.13 0.37
CA GLY A 668 19.38 5.87 -1.06
C GLY A 668 20.65 6.27 -1.83
N TYR A 669 21.38 7.27 -1.35
CA TYR A 669 22.65 7.75 -1.92
C TYR A 669 23.50 8.50 -0.87
N ASN A 670 24.73 8.89 -1.21
CA ASN A 670 25.62 9.67 -0.36
C ASN A 670 25.11 11.12 -0.18
N GLN A 671 25.09 11.57 1.08
CA GLN A 671 24.72 12.92 1.47
C GLN A 671 25.78 13.96 1.06
N ALA A 672 25.36 15.12 0.54
CA ALA A 672 26.24 16.28 0.36
C ALA A 672 26.73 16.83 1.72
N TRP A 673 27.76 17.67 1.73
CA TRP A 673 28.31 18.19 2.98
C TRP A 673 28.48 19.71 3.00
N TRP A 674 28.38 20.27 4.21
CA TRP A 674 28.61 21.68 4.56
C TRP A 674 29.53 21.73 5.78
N VAL A 675 30.16 22.89 6.00
CA VAL A 675 31.09 23.07 7.14
C VAL A 675 30.41 23.00 8.51
N THR A 676 29.15 23.43 8.61
CA THR A 676 28.37 23.38 9.85
C THR A 676 26.88 23.17 9.55
N GLN A 677 26.12 22.67 10.54
CA GLN A 677 24.68 22.51 10.42
C GLN A 677 23.95 23.84 10.12
N PRO A 678 24.17 24.96 10.84
CA PRO A 678 23.47 26.22 10.54
C PRO A 678 23.68 26.73 9.11
N VAL A 679 24.82 26.39 8.50
CA VAL A 679 25.11 26.70 7.10
C VAL A 679 24.31 25.80 6.15
N ARG A 680 24.13 24.51 6.47
CA ARG A 680 23.23 23.60 5.74
C ARG A 680 21.77 24.02 5.86
N GLU A 681 21.31 24.47 7.02
CA GLU A 681 19.92 24.93 7.20
C GLU A 681 19.57 26.10 6.23
N ARG A 682 20.57 26.89 5.82
CA ARG A 682 20.46 27.93 4.78
C ARG A 682 20.60 27.39 3.35
N VAL A 683 20.45 26.08 3.11
CA VAL A 683 20.42 25.50 1.75
C VAL A 683 19.22 26.03 0.95
N LYS A 684 18.12 26.35 1.63
CA LYS A 684 17.03 27.12 1.05
C LYS A 684 17.28 28.64 1.18
N PRO A 685 16.80 29.45 0.23
CA PRO A 685 16.88 30.90 0.30
C PRO A 685 15.90 31.47 1.35
N PRO A 686 16.12 32.71 1.82
CA PRO A 686 15.08 33.51 2.46
C PRO A 686 13.84 33.61 1.56
N ARG A 687 12.64 33.63 2.14
CA ARG A 687 11.40 33.65 1.35
C ARG A 687 11.33 34.90 0.49
N THR A 688 11.74 36.04 1.04
CA THR A 688 11.52 37.36 0.44
C THR A 688 12.47 37.64 -0.72
N LEU A 689 13.52 36.83 -0.89
CA LEU A 689 14.63 37.08 -1.81
C LEU A 689 14.18 37.26 -3.27
N PHE A 690 13.16 36.52 -3.72
CA PHE A 690 12.66 36.50 -5.10
C PHE A 690 11.39 37.35 -5.29
N CYS A 691 11.23 38.40 -4.49
CA CYS A 691 10.03 39.20 -4.45
C CYS A 691 10.35 40.68 -4.27
N ASP A 692 10.27 41.45 -5.35
CA ASP A 692 10.42 42.90 -5.30
C ASP A 692 9.55 43.61 -6.36
N SER A 693 9.67 44.94 -6.43
CA SER A 693 8.90 45.74 -7.39
C SER A 693 9.19 45.42 -8.86
N SER A 694 10.31 44.79 -9.20
CA SER A 694 10.65 44.44 -10.59
C SER A 694 9.84 43.28 -11.14
N ASN A 695 9.38 42.36 -10.28
CA ASN A 695 8.47 41.29 -10.66
C ASN A 695 7.06 41.49 -10.11
N SER A 696 6.67 42.74 -9.80
CA SER A 696 5.36 43.07 -9.24
C SER A 696 5.02 42.28 -7.97
N CYS A 697 6.01 42.08 -7.10
CA CYS A 697 5.87 41.33 -5.85
C CYS A 697 6.21 42.19 -4.63
N ALA A 698 5.51 41.97 -3.52
CA ALA A 698 5.81 42.62 -2.24
C ALA A 698 5.53 41.68 -1.05
N PRO A 699 6.16 41.87 0.12
CA PRO A 699 5.83 41.14 1.36
C PRO A 699 4.51 41.68 1.96
N ALA A 700 3.42 41.49 1.22
CA ALA A 700 2.07 41.94 1.56
C ALA A 700 1.15 40.73 1.85
N ALA A 701 -0.14 41.02 2.10
CA ALA A 701 -1.14 39.98 2.37
C ALA A 701 -1.25 38.96 1.23
N GLN A 702 -1.34 39.45 -0.01
CA GLN A 702 -1.06 38.68 -1.21
C GLN A 702 0.25 39.13 -1.85
N PRO A 703 1.30 38.27 -1.88
CA PRO A 703 2.60 38.71 -2.34
C PRO A 703 2.71 39.06 -3.83
N CYS A 704 2.03 38.33 -4.72
CA CYS A 704 1.95 38.71 -6.12
C CYS A 704 0.88 39.78 -6.33
N LEU A 705 1.29 40.98 -6.72
CA LEU A 705 0.40 42.13 -6.87
C LEU A 705 -0.41 42.10 -8.16
N ARG A 706 -0.19 41.09 -9.02
CA ARG A 706 -0.89 40.90 -10.29
C ARG A 706 -1.94 39.80 -10.17
N THR A 707 -3.11 40.04 -10.75
CA THR A 707 -4.21 39.05 -10.80
C THR A 707 -3.98 37.93 -11.82
N ASP A 708 -3.03 38.11 -12.74
CA ASP A 708 -2.70 37.11 -13.78
C ASP A 708 -1.56 36.16 -13.39
N PHE A 709 -1.07 36.24 -12.14
CA PHE A 709 0.00 35.40 -11.59
C PHE A 709 1.36 35.52 -12.29
N ARG A 710 1.59 36.59 -13.08
CA ARG A 710 2.84 36.79 -13.85
C ARG A 710 3.93 37.52 -13.07
N CYS A 711 4.07 37.23 -11.78
CA CYS A 711 5.11 37.81 -10.91
C CYS A 711 6.45 37.07 -11.06
N TRP A 712 7.02 37.08 -12.27
CA TRP A 712 8.15 36.25 -12.65
C TRP A 712 9.51 36.88 -12.32
N TRP A 713 10.37 36.14 -11.62
CA TRP A 713 11.67 36.65 -11.17
C TRP A 713 12.75 36.54 -12.26
N HIS A 714 13.53 37.60 -12.49
CA HIS A 714 14.50 37.64 -13.58
C HIS A 714 15.83 38.34 -13.25
N LYS A 715 16.19 38.47 -11.96
CA LYS A 715 17.43 39.12 -11.51
C LYS A 715 18.42 38.14 -10.88
N PRO A 716 19.71 38.46 -10.77
CA PRO A 716 20.63 37.75 -9.88
C PRO A 716 20.14 37.79 -8.41
N ALA A 717 20.46 36.75 -7.64
CA ALA A 717 20.09 36.66 -6.22
C ALA A 717 21.19 35.98 -5.40
N THR A 718 21.48 36.50 -4.20
CA THR A 718 22.55 36.00 -3.33
C THR A 718 22.04 35.91 -1.90
N TRP A 719 22.27 34.75 -1.24
CA TRP A 719 22.06 34.57 0.20
C TRP A 719 23.21 33.84 0.89
N LYS A 720 24.20 33.38 0.12
CA LYS A 720 25.49 32.86 0.57
C LYS A 720 26.60 33.61 -0.15
N GLU A 721 27.18 34.61 0.50
CA GLU A 721 28.19 35.49 -0.09
C GLU A 721 29.53 34.77 -0.26
N HIS A 722 29.84 33.81 0.62
CA HIS A 722 31.12 33.09 0.66
C HIS A 722 30.92 31.61 0.35
N CYS A 723 30.58 31.30 -0.91
CA CYS A 723 30.26 29.92 -1.34
C CYS A 723 31.41 28.90 -1.20
N ASP A 724 32.65 29.35 -0.98
CA ASP A 724 33.79 28.50 -0.64
C ASP A 724 33.58 27.77 0.69
N VAL A 725 32.93 28.40 1.67
CA VAL A 725 32.66 27.84 3.00
C VAL A 725 31.17 27.69 3.31
N GLU A 726 30.29 28.48 2.68
CA GLU A 726 28.86 28.49 2.99
C GLU A 726 28.04 27.54 2.10
N CYS A 727 28.45 27.31 0.86
CA CYS A 727 27.67 26.51 -0.08
C CYS A 727 28.00 25.02 0.03
N GLY A 728 27.02 24.18 -0.31
CA GLY A 728 27.11 22.73 -0.22
C GLY A 728 28.07 22.15 -1.25
N ASN A 729 28.70 21.04 -0.88
CA ASN A 729 29.69 20.35 -1.69
C ASN A 729 29.26 18.93 -2.01
N GLU A 730 29.63 18.49 -3.21
CA GLU A 730 29.39 17.14 -3.72
C GLU A 730 30.06 16.06 -2.85
N ASN A 731 29.45 14.88 -2.81
CA ASN A 731 30.01 13.68 -2.18
C ASN A 731 29.70 12.43 -3.02
N MET A 732 30.61 12.00 -3.88
CA MET A 732 30.38 10.83 -4.75
C MET A 732 30.88 9.54 -4.12
N ARG A 733 30.18 8.43 -4.42
CA ARG A 733 30.54 7.08 -4.01
C ARG A 733 31.35 6.36 -5.10
N PHE A 734 30.98 6.56 -6.35
CA PHE A 734 31.48 5.75 -7.47
C PHE A 734 32.45 6.54 -8.35
N PRO A 735 33.71 6.08 -8.52
CA PRO A 735 34.63 6.63 -9.51
C PRO A 735 34.19 6.25 -10.94
N THR A 736 34.77 6.93 -11.94
CA THR A 736 34.37 6.79 -13.36
C THR A 736 34.67 5.44 -13.99
N ASP A 737 35.59 4.65 -13.40
CA ASP A 737 35.97 3.31 -13.84
C ASP A 737 35.22 2.20 -13.08
N TYR A 738 34.31 2.55 -12.15
CA TYR A 738 33.55 1.57 -11.38
C TYR A 738 32.50 0.88 -12.28
N PRO A 739 32.49 -0.46 -12.35
CA PRO A 739 31.52 -1.19 -13.18
C PRO A 739 30.10 -1.04 -12.64
N GLU A 740 29.10 -1.18 -13.52
CA GLU A 740 27.69 -1.17 -13.09
C GLU A 740 27.45 -2.20 -11.97
N PRO A 741 26.90 -1.80 -10.81
CA PRO A 741 26.54 -2.74 -9.76
C PRO A 741 25.52 -3.75 -10.27
N VAL A 742 25.72 -5.04 -9.98
CA VAL A 742 24.83 -6.14 -10.38
C VAL A 742 24.21 -6.82 -9.16
N PHE A 743 23.00 -7.34 -9.32
CA PHE A 743 22.35 -8.18 -8.29
C PHE A 743 23.13 -9.48 -8.10
N ALA A 744 23.23 -9.94 -6.85
CA ALA A 744 23.75 -11.26 -6.54
C ALA A 744 22.84 -12.36 -7.12
N LEU A 745 23.43 -13.48 -7.56
CA LEU A 745 22.66 -14.64 -7.99
C LEU A 745 22.18 -15.49 -6.81
N HIS A 746 22.97 -15.52 -5.74
CA HIS A 746 22.65 -16.25 -4.52
C HIS A 746 23.00 -15.41 -3.29
N PRO A 747 22.31 -15.61 -2.14
CA PRO A 747 22.58 -14.84 -0.92
C PRO A 747 24.05 -14.89 -0.47
N GLY A 748 24.75 -16.01 -0.70
CA GLY A 748 26.17 -16.17 -0.38
C GLY A 748 27.13 -15.38 -1.27
N GLU A 749 26.66 -14.75 -2.34
CA GLU A 749 27.49 -13.91 -3.23
C GLU A 749 27.42 -12.41 -2.90
N VAL A 750 26.63 -12.02 -1.89
CA VAL A 750 26.47 -10.61 -1.52
C VAL A 750 27.79 -10.09 -0.93
N GLU A 751 28.41 -9.14 -1.64
CA GLU A 751 29.69 -8.53 -1.27
C GLU A 751 29.71 -7.04 -1.66
N GLN A 752 30.82 -6.33 -1.43
CA GLN A 752 30.88 -4.88 -1.71
C GLN A 752 30.55 -4.50 -3.18
N LYS A 753 30.72 -5.41 -4.13
CA LYS A 753 30.49 -5.20 -5.57
C LYS A 753 29.20 -5.84 -6.11
N LYS A 754 28.56 -6.71 -5.32
CA LYS A 754 27.28 -7.36 -5.68
C LYS A 754 26.19 -6.87 -4.75
N MET A 755 25.11 -6.37 -5.31
CA MET A 755 23.94 -5.97 -4.54
C MET A 755 23.22 -7.20 -4.00
N PRO A 756 22.28 -7.04 -3.04
CA PRO A 756 21.50 -8.17 -2.56
C PRO A 756 20.79 -8.89 -3.72
N VAL A 757 20.34 -10.13 -3.48
CA VAL A 757 19.59 -10.89 -4.49
C VAL A 757 18.33 -10.15 -4.92
N GLU A 758 18.00 -10.20 -6.21
CA GLU A 758 16.78 -9.59 -6.75
C GLU A 758 15.51 -10.05 -6.01
N HIS A 759 14.51 -9.17 -5.91
CA HIS A 759 13.18 -9.55 -5.43
C HIS A 759 12.48 -10.47 -6.45
N PHE A 760 11.60 -11.34 -5.95
CA PHE A 760 10.70 -12.21 -6.72
C PHE A 760 11.34 -12.82 -7.99
N ARG A 761 12.19 -13.82 -7.79
CA ARG A 761 12.83 -14.53 -8.91
C ARG A 761 11.79 -15.29 -9.73
N PRO A 762 11.80 -15.19 -11.06
CA PRO A 762 10.86 -15.91 -11.90
C PRO A 762 11.14 -17.43 -11.91
N ASN A 763 10.11 -18.21 -12.20
CA ASN A 763 10.24 -19.61 -12.55
C ASN A 763 10.60 -19.76 -14.04
N CYS A 764 11.89 -19.95 -14.34
CA CYS A 764 12.36 -20.00 -15.73
C CYS A 764 12.24 -21.38 -16.40
N ASP A 765 11.97 -22.43 -15.61
CA ASP A 765 11.92 -23.80 -16.11
C ASP A 765 10.76 -24.55 -15.45
N PRO A 766 9.64 -24.78 -16.17
CA PRO A 766 8.43 -25.37 -15.60
C PRO A 766 8.64 -26.80 -15.10
N PHE A 767 9.72 -27.47 -15.52
CA PHE A 767 10.05 -28.84 -15.18
C PHE A 767 10.98 -28.96 -13.96
N THR A 768 11.39 -27.84 -13.36
CA THR A 768 12.26 -27.84 -12.18
C THR A 768 11.54 -27.31 -10.96
N THR A 769 11.89 -27.84 -9.79
CA THR A 769 11.54 -27.25 -8.51
C THR A 769 12.53 -26.11 -8.25
N GLY A 770 12.08 -24.86 -8.31
CA GLY A 770 12.92 -23.69 -8.07
C GLY A 770 13.51 -23.63 -6.65
N PHE A 771 14.21 -22.53 -6.30
CA PHE A 771 14.95 -22.36 -5.04
C PHE A 771 14.12 -22.56 -3.74
N ASN A 772 12.78 -22.58 -3.82
CA ASN A 772 11.87 -22.77 -2.68
C ASN A 772 11.06 -24.09 -2.71
N GLY A 773 11.30 -24.97 -3.70
CA GLY A 773 10.82 -26.36 -3.73
C GLY A 773 9.30 -26.60 -3.65
N SER A 774 8.62 -26.79 -4.78
CA SER A 774 7.62 -27.88 -5.06
C SER A 774 6.86 -27.69 -6.40
N ASN A 775 6.35 -28.80 -6.95
CA ASN A 775 5.49 -28.96 -8.15
C ASN A 775 6.11 -28.65 -9.54
N ALA A 776 7.11 -29.41 -9.98
CA ALA A 776 7.46 -29.46 -11.40
C ALA A 776 6.28 -30.00 -12.23
N VAL A 777 6.00 -29.39 -13.39
CA VAL A 777 4.95 -29.90 -14.28
C VAL A 777 5.40 -31.22 -14.93
N PRO A 778 4.53 -32.22 -15.13
CA PRO A 778 4.91 -33.46 -15.80
C PRO A 778 5.42 -33.23 -17.23
N ALA A 779 6.45 -33.96 -17.65
CA ALA A 779 7.09 -33.78 -18.95
C ALA A 779 6.16 -34.00 -20.16
N ASN A 780 5.06 -34.75 -20.00
CA ASN A 780 4.05 -34.97 -21.03
C ASN A 780 2.95 -33.89 -21.08
N SER A 781 3.17 -32.76 -20.41
CA SER A 781 2.21 -31.66 -20.36
C SER A 781 2.38 -30.69 -21.53
N LEU A 782 1.26 -30.23 -22.05
CA LEU A 782 1.19 -29.17 -23.05
C LEU A 782 1.03 -27.83 -22.34
N ILE A 783 2.04 -26.98 -22.40
CA ILE A 783 2.07 -25.71 -21.66
C ILE A 783 1.65 -24.57 -22.58
N ILE A 784 0.84 -23.65 -22.06
CA ILE A 784 0.50 -22.37 -22.69
C ILE A 784 0.80 -21.27 -21.67
N ASP A 785 1.70 -20.38 -22.03
CA ASP A 785 2.11 -19.19 -21.28
C ASP A 785 1.11 -18.04 -21.51
N ASP A 786 1.20 -16.98 -20.73
CA ASP A 786 0.45 -15.73 -20.89
C ASP A 786 0.97 -14.84 -22.04
N VAL A 787 2.09 -15.20 -22.66
CA VAL A 787 2.64 -14.50 -23.82
C VAL A 787 3.10 -15.49 -24.90
N PRO A 788 2.98 -15.13 -26.20
CA PRO A 788 3.36 -16.04 -27.29
C PRO A 788 4.89 -16.25 -27.34
N ASP A 789 5.34 -17.30 -28.02
CA ASP A 789 6.77 -17.65 -28.15
C ASP A 789 7.64 -16.52 -28.73
N THR A 790 7.03 -15.61 -29.50
CA THR A 790 7.70 -14.41 -30.05
C THR A 790 8.06 -13.35 -29.01
N VAL A 791 7.49 -13.43 -27.80
CA VAL A 791 7.81 -12.57 -26.67
C VAL A 791 8.81 -13.33 -25.80
N ALA A 792 10.03 -12.83 -25.71
CA ALA A 792 11.05 -13.44 -24.87
C ALA A 792 11.01 -12.81 -23.45
N SER A 793 11.69 -13.46 -22.50
CA SER A 793 11.73 -12.97 -21.11
C SER A 793 12.69 -11.79 -20.92
N VAL A 794 12.18 -10.65 -20.44
CA VAL A 794 13.04 -9.49 -20.12
C VAL A 794 13.99 -9.79 -18.96
N ARG A 795 13.64 -10.75 -18.09
CA ARG A 795 14.45 -11.15 -16.93
C ARG A 795 15.76 -11.83 -17.38
N PRO A 796 16.94 -11.33 -16.94
CA PRO A 796 18.23 -11.94 -17.30
C PRO A 796 18.31 -13.42 -16.92
N GLY A 797 18.79 -14.25 -17.85
CA GLY A 797 18.96 -15.69 -17.61
C GLY A 797 17.68 -16.53 -17.61
N CYS A 798 16.52 -15.93 -17.90
CA CYS A 798 15.21 -16.58 -17.87
C CYS A 798 14.66 -16.90 -19.27
N GLY A 799 15.49 -17.43 -20.17
CA GLY A 799 15.02 -17.81 -21.50
C GLY A 799 13.96 -18.92 -21.43
N ARG A 800 12.86 -18.79 -22.17
CA ARG A 800 11.80 -19.81 -22.23
C ARG A 800 12.39 -21.14 -22.74
N ARG A 801 12.19 -22.21 -21.95
CA ARG A 801 12.70 -23.58 -22.25
C ARG A 801 11.62 -24.54 -22.77
N PHE A 802 10.43 -24.03 -23.03
CA PHE A 802 9.30 -24.75 -23.58
C PHE A 802 8.70 -23.98 -24.76
N THR A 803 7.88 -24.65 -25.56
CA THR A 803 7.14 -24.04 -26.67
C THR A 803 5.68 -24.01 -26.31
N ASN A 804 5.01 -22.90 -26.61
CA ASN A 804 3.57 -22.79 -26.41
C ASN A 804 2.83 -23.85 -27.25
N ALA A 805 2.01 -24.66 -26.59
CA ALA A 805 1.15 -25.65 -27.23
C ALA A 805 -0.19 -25.05 -27.70
N GLY A 806 -0.36 -23.74 -27.56
CA GLY A 806 -1.59 -23.01 -27.86
C GLY A 806 -1.38 -21.50 -27.79
N SER A 807 -2.44 -20.77 -27.51
CA SER A 807 -2.43 -19.32 -27.45
C SER A 807 -3.11 -18.81 -26.18
N PHE A 808 -2.64 -17.68 -25.65
CA PHE A 808 -3.33 -16.90 -24.65
C PHE A 808 -3.90 -15.62 -25.28
N ALA A 809 -5.10 -15.22 -24.86
CA ALA A 809 -5.76 -14.01 -25.33
C ALA A 809 -6.34 -13.23 -24.15
N LEU A 810 -6.27 -11.89 -24.23
CA LEU A 810 -6.94 -10.98 -23.31
C LEU A 810 -8.13 -10.33 -24.00
N ASN A 811 -9.23 -10.24 -23.28
CA ASN A 811 -10.45 -9.51 -23.63
C ASN A 811 -10.70 -8.44 -22.57
N PHE A 812 -10.84 -7.19 -23.01
CA PHE A 812 -11.19 -6.05 -22.17
C PHE A 812 -12.63 -5.65 -22.50
N ALA A 813 -13.42 -5.34 -21.48
CA ALA A 813 -14.77 -4.85 -21.69
C ALA A 813 -14.78 -3.35 -22.02
N GLU A 814 -15.57 -2.95 -23.03
CA GLU A 814 -15.75 -1.55 -23.44
C GLU A 814 -16.92 -0.90 -22.70
N ASP A 815 -16.71 0.27 -22.11
CA ASP A 815 -17.78 1.07 -21.50
C ASP A 815 -18.78 1.63 -22.53
N GLY A 816 -19.76 2.39 -22.05
CA GLY A 816 -20.77 3.03 -22.92
C GLY A 816 -20.21 4.04 -23.93
N GLU A 817 -18.94 4.43 -23.80
CA GLU A 817 -18.22 5.33 -24.72
C GLU A 817 -17.24 4.57 -25.64
N GLY A 818 -17.19 3.23 -25.55
CA GLY A 818 -16.26 2.40 -26.31
C GLY A 818 -14.84 2.38 -25.74
N GLN A 819 -14.64 2.74 -24.47
CA GLN A 819 -13.33 2.77 -23.81
C GLN A 819 -13.10 1.53 -22.96
N GLU A 820 -11.92 0.92 -23.08
CA GLU A 820 -11.48 -0.24 -22.30
C GLU A 820 -10.88 0.18 -20.95
N ARG A 821 -11.72 0.65 -20.02
CA ARG A 821 -11.31 1.22 -18.72
C ARG A 821 -10.40 0.30 -17.91
N SER A 822 -10.60 -1.01 -18.03
CA SER A 822 -9.82 -2.00 -17.29
C SER A 822 -8.33 -1.99 -17.65
N LYS A 823 -7.92 -1.47 -18.83
CA LYS A 823 -6.50 -1.30 -19.19
C LYS A 823 -5.73 -0.37 -18.25
N ILE A 824 -6.42 0.52 -17.55
CA ILE A 824 -5.82 1.41 -16.56
C ILE A 824 -5.37 0.61 -15.32
N ASP A 825 -6.16 -0.40 -14.92
CA ASP A 825 -5.95 -1.30 -13.76
C ASP A 825 -5.23 -2.62 -14.12
N PHE A 826 -4.75 -2.72 -15.36
CA PHE A 826 -4.13 -3.91 -15.91
C PHE A 826 -2.63 -3.69 -16.06
N HIS A 827 -1.83 -4.63 -15.54
CA HIS A 827 -0.39 -4.46 -15.36
C HIS A 827 0.38 -5.73 -15.74
N GLN A 828 1.64 -5.56 -16.13
CA GLN A 828 2.61 -6.65 -16.32
C GLN A 828 3.78 -6.53 -15.35
N VAL A 829 4.24 -7.68 -14.89
CA VAL A 829 5.46 -7.82 -14.07
C VAL A 829 6.27 -9.00 -14.57
N GLY A 830 7.59 -8.86 -14.59
CA GLY A 830 8.51 -9.92 -14.98
C GLY A 830 8.77 -10.91 -13.86
N GLY A 831 7.74 -11.55 -13.33
CA GLY A 831 7.83 -12.66 -12.38
C GLY A 831 7.26 -13.93 -12.99
N GLY A 832 6.59 -14.78 -12.21
CA GLY A 832 5.82 -15.91 -12.75
C GLY A 832 6.63 -16.94 -13.53
N LEU A 833 5.96 -17.76 -14.33
CA LEU A 833 6.59 -18.66 -15.31
C LEU A 833 7.18 -17.85 -16.47
N GLY A 834 8.36 -18.25 -16.95
CA GLY A 834 8.97 -17.60 -18.11
C GLY A 834 9.38 -16.14 -17.88
N GLY A 835 9.26 -15.61 -16.66
CA GLY A 835 9.63 -14.23 -16.33
C GLY A 835 8.65 -13.20 -16.86
N HIS A 836 7.37 -13.55 -16.99
CA HIS A 836 6.27 -12.63 -17.30
C HIS A 836 4.96 -13.15 -16.68
N PHE A 837 4.12 -12.25 -16.14
CA PHE A 837 2.71 -12.52 -15.86
C PHE A 837 1.91 -11.21 -15.85
N TRP A 838 0.59 -11.31 -16.05
CA TRP A 838 -0.35 -10.19 -15.94
C TRP A 838 -1.11 -10.20 -14.62
N PHE A 839 -1.52 -9.03 -14.14
CA PHE A 839 -2.47 -8.95 -13.02
C PHE A 839 -3.35 -7.70 -13.10
N ALA A 840 -4.46 -7.75 -12.36
CA ALA A 840 -5.38 -6.64 -12.13
C ALA A 840 -5.99 -6.74 -10.73
N ASN A 841 -6.72 -5.72 -10.28
CA ASN A 841 -7.53 -5.82 -9.08
C ASN A 841 -8.84 -6.58 -9.35
N THR A 842 -9.33 -7.30 -8.35
CA THR A 842 -10.65 -7.94 -8.40
C THR A 842 -11.76 -6.91 -8.30
N ARG A 843 -12.85 -7.16 -9.03
CA ARG A 843 -13.99 -6.24 -9.16
C ARG A 843 -15.28 -7.00 -8.88
N PRO A 844 -16.28 -6.38 -8.25
CA PRO A 844 -17.58 -7.04 -8.09
C PRO A 844 -18.24 -7.21 -9.47
N PRO A 845 -19.12 -8.22 -9.68
CA PRO A 845 -19.79 -8.41 -10.97
C PRO A 845 -20.61 -7.20 -11.47
N ALA A 846 -21.02 -6.31 -10.55
CA ALA A 846 -21.69 -5.06 -10.88
C ALA A 846 -20.80 -4.05 -11.64
N GLU A 847 -19.47 -4.16 -11.50
CA GLU A 847 -18.45 -3.31 -12.14
C GLU A 847 -18.00 -3.87 -13.51
N GLY A 848 -18.95 -4.30 -14.33
CA GLY A 848 -18.68 -5.03 -15.59
C GLY A 848 -17.81 -4.30 -16.62
N SER A 849 -17.74 -2.96 -16.62
CA SER A 849 -16.83 -2.16 -17.45
C SER A 849 -15.35 -2.33 -17.09
N TYR A 850 -15.04 -2.90 -15.93
CA TYR A 850 -13.67 -3.17 -15.48
C TYR A 850 -13.26 -4.63 -15.71
N ARG A 851 -14.07 -5.39 -16.45
CA ARG A 851 -13.79 -6.79 -16.75
C ARG A 851 -12.55 -6.89 -17.65
N VAL A 852 -11.65 -7.78 -17.24
CA VAL A 852 -10.59 -8.38 -18.05
C VAL A 852 -10.76 -9.87 -17.98
N THR A 853 -10.76 -10.53 -19.13
CA THR A 853 -10.80 -11.99 -19.21
C THR A 853 -9.59 -12.49 -19.99
N GLY A 854 -8.72 -13.23 -19.31
CA GLY A 854 -7.63 -13.98 -19.92
C GLY A 854 -8.10 -15.38 -20.31
N THR A 855 -7.81 -15.82 -21.53
CA THR A 855 -8.23 -17.13 -22.05
C THR A 855 -7.06 -17.87 -22.69
N TRP A 856 -6.72 -19.05 -22.17
CA TRP A 856 -5.79 -19.99 -22.78
C TRP A 856 -6.55 -20.96 -23.67
N THR A 857 -6.15 -21.10 -24.93
CA THR A 857 -6.76 -22.01 -25.91
C THR A 857 -5.68 -22.92 -26.46
N LEU A 858 -5.88 -24.23 -26.34
CA LEU A 858 -4.92 -25.20 -26.86
C LEU A 858 -4.92 -25.20 -28.40
N GLY A 859 -3.76 -25.29 -29.03
CA GLY A 859 -3.61 -25.23 -30.49
C GLY A 859 -4.05 -26.51 -31.22
N ARG A 860 -4.70 -27.44 -30.51
CA ARG A 860 -5.14 -28.73 -31.05
C ARG A 860 -6.37 -29.26 -30.34
N THR A 861 -7.15 -30.06 -31.04
CA THR A 861 -8.25 -30.84 -30.49
C THR A 861 -7.72 -31.97 -29.59
N LEU A 862 -8.40 -32.20 -28.47
CA LEU A 862 -8.23 -33.38 -27.63
C LEU A 862 -9.52 -34.21 -27.67
N HIS A 863 -9.35 -35.53 -27.74
CA HIS A 863 -10.41 -36.55 -27.62
C HIS A 863 -10.01 -37.58 -26.56
N GLN A 864 -9.56 -37.07 -25.41
CA GLN A 864 -9.01 -37.89 -24.34
C GLN A 864 -9.03 -37.10 -23.02
N TRP A 865 -8.79 -37.83 -21.94
CA TRP A 865 -8.64 -37.27 -20.60
C TRP A 865 -7.35 -36.45 -20.47
N ALA A 866 -7.45 -35.29 -19.81
CA ALA A 866 -6.29 -34.51 -19.43
C ALA A 866 -6.49 -33.84 -18.06
N ARG A 867 -5.40 -33.73 -17.29
CA ARG A 867 -5.34 -32.87 -16.10
C ARG A 867 -5.01 -31.46 -16.53
N VAL A 868 -5.78 -30.49 -16.02
CA VAL A 868 -5.54 -29.07 -16.22
C VAL A 868 -4.88 -28.51 -14.98
N MET A 869 -3.74 -27.84 -15.14
CA MET A 869 -3.01 -27.17 -14.06
C MET A 869 -2.78 -25.72 -14.41
N VAL A 870 -2.91 -24.82 -13.44
CA VAL A 870 -2.59 -23.39 -13.58
C VAL A 870 -1.37 -23.06 -12.75
N HIS A 871 -0.50 -22.22 -13.28
CA HIS A 871 0.63 -21.67 -12.53
C HIS A 871 0.17 -20.40 -11.81
N ILE A 872 0.41 -20.35 -10.50
CA ILE A 872 0.15 -19.20 -9.65
C ILE A 872 1.48 -18.53 -9.30
N PRO A 873 1.67 -17.23 -9.60
CA PRO A 873 2.90 -16.52 -9.29
C PRO A 873 3.03 -16.23 -7.79
N ASP A 874 4.27 -15.96 -7.34
CA ASP A 874 4.62 -15.72 -5.94
C ASP A 874 4.13 -14.39 -5.34
N HIS A 875 3.73 -13.43 -6.17
CA HIS A 875 3.22 -12.13 -5.76
C HIS A 875 2.16 -11.62 -6.74
N ASN A 876 1.42 -10.57 -6.35
CA ASN A 876 0.33 -9.97 -7.15
C ASN A 876 -0.81 -10.95 -7.52
N ALA A 877 -0.94 -12.05 -6.77
CA ALA A 877 -1.99 -13.05 -6.88
C ALA A 877 -2.48 -13.36 -5.46
N ALA A 878 -3.65 -12.86 -5.08
CA ALA A 878 -4.06 -12.84 -3.68
C ALA A 878 -5.55 -13.12 -3.45
N THR A 879 -6.40 -13.10 -4.49
CA THR A 879 -7.82 -13.43 -4.36
C THR A 879 -8.04 -14.86 -3.84
N GLN A 880 -9.13 -15.02 -3.09
CA GLN A 880 -9.61 -16.30 -2.58
C GLN A 880 -10.77 -16.87 -3.41
N GLN A 881 -11.10 -16.21 -4.51
CA GLN A 881 -12.23 -16.56 -5.39
C GLN A 881 -11.85 -16.46 -6.86
N ALA A 882 -10.65 -16.90 -7.25
CA ALA A 882 -10.30 -16.99 -8.68
C ALA A 882 -11.08 -18.15 -9.32
N VAL A 883 -12.16 -17.83 -10.03
CA VAL A 883 -13.00 -18.83 -10.72
C VAL A 883 -12.52 -19.02 -12.16
N TYR A 884 -11.93 -20.19 -12.42
CA TYR A 884 -11.53 -20.60 -13.77
C TYR A 884 -12.67 -21.36 -14.44
N THR A 885 -12.98 -21.01 -15.70
CA THR A 885 -13.94 -21.75 -16.53
C THR A 885 -13.19 -22.61 -17.54
N VAL A 886 -13.30 -23.92 -17.41
CA VAL A 886 -12.73 -24.92 -18.33
C VAL A 886 -13.79 -25.33 -19.35
N ASP A 887 -13.54 -25.07 -20.63
CA ASP A 887 -14.35 -25.53 -21.75
C ASP A 887 -13.79 -26.87 -22.27
N THR A 888 -14.57 -27.94 -22.11
CA THR A 888 -14.18 -29.29 -22.50
C THR A 888 -14.55 -29.62 -23.95
N GLY A 889 -15.23 -28.71 -24.67
CA GLY A 889 -15.83 -28.94 -25.98
C GLY A 889 -17.29 -29.43 -25.92
N ASP A 890 -17.63 -30.22 -24.89
CA ASP A 890 -18.99 -30.72 -24.66
C ASP A 890 -19.73 -29.97 -23.54
N GLY A 891 -19.05 -29.02 -22.90
CA GLY A 891 -19.61 -28.18 -21.85
C GLY A 891 -18.54 -27.38 -21.12
N ARG A 892 -18.99 -26.52 -20.19
CA ARG A 892 -18.12 -25.72 -19.33
C ARG A 892 -18.16 -26.24 -17.90
N ARG A 893 -17.03 -26.09 -17.20
CA ARG A 893 -16.85 -26.47 -15.80
C ARG A 893 -16.11 -25.35 -15.08
N GLU A 894 -16.64 -24.91 -13.94
CA GLU A 894 -16.01 -23.85 -13.15
C GLU A 894 -15.22 -24.43 -11.97
N ARG A 895 -14.11 -23.77 -11.62
CA ARG A 895 -13.19 -24.20 -10.55
C ARG A 895 -12.69 -22.98 -9.79
N ALA A 896 -13.03 -22.91 -8.50
CA ALA A 896 -12.58 -21.83 -7.62
C ALA A 896 -11.22 -22.18 -6.98
N VAL A 897 -10.22 -21.32 -7.18
CA VAL A 897 -8.85 -21.49 -6.68
C VAL A 897 -8.44 -20.31 -5.81
N LEU A 898 -7.66 -20.59 -4.76
CA LEU A 898 -6.98 -19.56 -3.97
C LEU A 898 -5.67 -19.20 -4.63
N GLN A 899 -5.49 -17.93 -4.97
CA GLN A 899 -4.26 -17.46 -5.62
C GLN A 899 -3.18 -17.01 -4.63
N ARG A 900 -3.49 -16.81 -3.34
CA ARG A 900 -2.53 -16.36 -2.31
C ARG A 900 -1.55 -17.46 -1.86
N VAL A 901 -0.90 -18.10 -2.82
CA VAL A 901 0.05 -19.19 -2.58
C VAL A 901 1.41 -18.67 -2.07
N ARG A 902 1.77 -17.41 -2.40
CA ARG A 902 3.03 -16.73 -2.01
C ARG A 902 4.32 -17.41 -2.50
N GLN A 903 4.20 -18.30 -3.48
CA GLN A 903 5.30 -18.94 -4.18
C GLN A 903 4.84 -19.38 -5.58
N HIS A 904 5.77 -19.50 -6.52
CA HIS A 904 5.48 -20.05 -7.85
C HIS A 904 5.03 -21.50 -7.71
N ARG A 905 3.77 -21.80 -8.07
CA ARG A 905 3.20 -23.14 -7.86
C ARG A 905 2.21 -23.52 -8.97
N TRP A 906 2.34 -24.75 -9.45
CA TRP A 906 1.29 -25.39 -10.25
C TRP A 906 0.19 -25.95 -9.35
N VAL A 907 -1.06 -25.58 -9.64
CA VAL A 907 -2.28 -25.97 -8.93
C VAL A 907 -3.23 -26.69 -9.90
N SER A 908 -3.80 -27.82 -9.50
CA SER A 908 -4.75 -28.58 -10.32
C SER A 908 -6.13 -27.92 -10.35
N LEU A 909 -6.67 -27.69 -11.55
CA LEU A 909 -8.10 -27.41 -11.76
C LEU A 909 -8.93 -28.70 -11.83
N GLY A 910 -8.29 -29.86 -11.87
CA GLY A 910 -8.93 -31.16 -11.99
C GLY A 910 -8.65 -31.85 -13.33
N VAL A 911 -9.36 -32.95 -13.55
CA VAL A 911 -9.18 -33.84 -14.70
C VAL A 911 -10.47 -33.94 -15.49
N PHE A 912 -10.38 -33.71 -16.79
CA PHE A 912 -11.54 -33.59 -17.67
C PHE A 912 -11.39 -34.48 -18.90
N ASP A 913 -12.51 -34.99 -19.40
CA ASP A 913 -12.58 -35.62 -20.72
C ASP A 913 -12.82 -34.51 -21.75
N PHE A 914 -11.88 -34.33 -22.67
CA PHE A 914 -11.99 -33.31 -23.70
C PHE A 914 -12.54 -33.93 -24.98
N GLY A 915 -13.54 -33.25 -25.55
CA GLY A 915 -14.23 -33.60 -26.79
C GLY A 915 -14.12 -32.49 -27.85
N GLY A 916 -13.02 -31.74 -27.87
CA GLY A 916 -12.93 -30.52 -28.67
C GLY A 916 -11.59 -29.84 -28.52
N VAL A 917 -11.53 -28.54 -28.83
CA VAL A 917 -10.35 -27.72 -28.56
C VAL A 917 -10.45 -27.20 -27.11
N PRO A 918 -9.59 -27.65 -26.19
CA PRO A 918 -9.62 -27.16 -24.81
C PRO A 918 -9.41 -25.66 -24.74
N SER A 919 -10.21 -24.98 -23.92
CA SER A 919 -9.92 -23.61 -23.50
C SER A 919 -10.22 -23.40 -22.02
N VAL A 920 -9.48 -22.49 -21.39
CA VAL A 920 -9.67 -22.12 -19.99
C VAL A 920 -9.63 -20.60 -19.88
N SER A 921 -10.62 -20.01 -19.23
CA SER A 921 -10.71 -18.57 -19.01
C SER A 921 -10.73 -18.20 -17.53
N LEU A 922 -10.16 -17.05 -17.20
CA LEU A 922 -10.19 -16.44 -15.88
C LEU A 922 -10.57 -14.96 -16.01
N SER A 923 -11.57 -14.51 -15.24
CA SER A 923 -12.00 -13.12 -15.18
C SER A 923 -11.58 -12.47 -13.85
N ASN A 924 -11.30 -11.16 -13.86
CA ASN A 924 -11.09 -10.40 -12.62
C ASN A 924 -12.37 -10.04 -11.86
N LEU A 925 -13.53 -10.55 -12.31
CA LEU A 925 -14.78 -10.33 -11.61
C LEU A 925 -14.95 -11.45 -10.58
N THR A 926 -15.01 -11.09 -9.29
CA THR A 926 -15.21 -12.03 -8.18
C THR A 926 -16.30 -11.52 -7.26
N ASP A 927 -17.05 -12.41 -6.61
CA ASP A 927 -18.15 -12.02 -5.73
C ASP A 927 -17.65 -11.24 -4.50
N ASP A 928 -16.43 -11.52 -4.05
CA ASP A 928 -15.75 -10.80 -2.97
C ASP A 928 -14.96 -9.56 -3.42
N GLY A 929 -15.01 -9.22 -4.71
CA GLY A 929 -14.23 -8.16 -5.32
C GLY A 929 -14.60 -6.77 -4.81
N ASP A 930 -13.60 -6.03 -4.33
CA ASP A 930 -13.75 -4.67 -3.81
C ASP A 930 -12.66 -3.70 -4.31
N GLY A 931 -11.89 -4.11 -5.31
CA GLY A 931 -10.80 -3.34 -5.89
C GLY A 931 -9.48 -3.38 -5.12
N GLU A 932 -9.37 -4.19 -4.05
CA GLU A 932 -8.14 -4.28 -3.25
C GLU A 932 -7.32 -5.55 -3.48
N GLN A 933 -7.97 -6.70 -3.64
CA GLN A 933 -7.29 -7.97 -3.89
C GLN A 933 -6.84 -8.06 -5.34
N ARG A 934 -5.69 -8.70 -5.57
CA ARG A 934 -5.12 -8.90 -6.91
C ARG A 934 -5.43 -10.30 -7.44
N ILE A 935 -5.64 -10.36 -8.75
CA ILE A 935 -5.81 -11.60 -9.51
C ILE A 935 -4.81 -11.62 -10.66
N ALA A 936 -4.17 -12.76 -10.89
CA ALA A 936 -3.09 -12.92 -11.86
C ALA A 936 -3.40 -13.96 -12.95
N TRP A 937 -2.80 -13.74 -14.13
CA TRP A 937 -2.75 -14.66 -15.26
C TRP A 937 -1.27 -14.92 -15.62
N ASP A 938 -0.86 -16.18 -15.54
CA ASP A 938 0.51 -16.62 -15.80
C ASP A 938 0.46 -17.77 -16.83
N ALA A 939 0.48 -19.04 -16.41
CA ALA A 939 0.50 -20.16 -17.35
C ALA A 939 -0.53 -21.24 -17.04
N ILE A 940 -0.85 -22.05 -18.05
CA ILE A 940 -1.64 -23.27 -17.92
C ILE A 940 -0.94 -24.46 -18.55
N ALA A 941 -1.22 -25.66 -18.06
CA ALA A 941 -0.71 -26.91 -18.59
C ALA A 941 -1.80 -27.98 -18.68
N PHE A 942 -1.80 -28.71 -19.80
CA PHE A 942 -2.65 -29.88 -20.03
C PHE A 942 -1.79 -31.15 -20.00
N GLN A 943 -1.79 -31.87 -18.89
CA GLN A 943 -1.15 -33.18 -18.80
C GLN A 943 -2.05 -34.22 -19.45
N LEU A 944 -1.55 -34.85 -20.51
CA LEU A 944 -2.30 -35.89 -21.22
C LEU A 944 -2.37 -37.17 -20.39
N LEU A 945 -3.56 -37.76 -20.30
CA LEU A 945 -3.78 -39.01 -19.58
C LEU A 945 -4.28 -40.07 -20.56
N SER A 946 -3.81 -41.31 -20.40
CA SER A 946 -4.24 -42.43 -21.26
C SER A 946 -5.67 -42.89 -20.98
N SER A 947 -6.23 -42.50 -19.84
CA SER A 947 -7.57 -42.86 -19.38
C SER A 947 -8.03 -41.91 -18.27
N LYS A 948 -9.33 -41.96 -17.94
CA LYS A 948 -9.85 -41.38 -16.70
C LYS A 948 -9.00 -41.85 -15.50
N PRO A 949 -8.61 -40.97 -14.56
CA PRO A 949 -8.01 -41.39 -13.30
C PRO A 949 -8.90 -42.42 -12.61
N ARG A 950 -8.28 -43.47 -12.07
CA ARG A 950 -8.99 -44.50 -11.31
C ARG A 950 -9.65 -43.90 -10.07
N HIS A 951 -9.01 -42.88 -9.50
CA HIS A 951 -9.46 -42.23 -8.28
C HIS A 951 -9.56 -40.72 -8.52
N GLN A 952 -10.74 -40.16 -8.34
CA GLN A 952 -10.98 -38.71 -8.27
C GLN A 952 -11.60 -38.40 -6.92
N ILE A 953 -10.83 -37.76 -6.05
CA ILE A 953 -11.10 -37.67 -4.62
C ILE A 953 -11.30 -36.21 -4.23
N VAL A 954 -12.39 -35.92 -3.52
CA VAL A 954 -12.64 -34.60 -2.94
C VAL A 954 -12.71 -34.71 -1.41
N SER A 955 -11.86 -33.97 -0.72
CA SER A 955 -11.81 -33.93 0.74
C SER A 955 -12.40 -32.63 1.26
N LEU A 956 -13.48 -32.76 2.02
CA LEU A 956 -14.33 -31.69 2.56
C LEU A 956 -14.34 -31.77 4.09
N GLY A 957 -15.00 -30.83 4.74
CA GLY A 957 -15.31 -30.90 6.17
C GLY A 957 -14.69 -29.78 7.00
N ASP A 958 -14.63 -30.03 8.29
CA ASP A 958 -14.18 -29.10 9.32
C ASP A 958 -12.67 -29.21 9.64
N SER A 959 -12.28 -28.74 10.82
CA SER A 959 -10.91 -28.72 11.34
C SER A 959 -10.29 -30.12 11.48
N TYR A 960 -11.09 -31.13 11.82
CA TYR A 960 -10.61 -32.51 11.91
C TYR A 960 -10.30 -33.10 10.52
N ALA A 961 -10.97 -32.62 9.47
CA ALA A 961 -10.67 -32.98 8.08
C ALA A 961 -9.55 -32.12 7.48
N SER A 962 -9.47 -30.83 7.83
CA SER A 962 -8.39 -29.94 7.36
C SER A 962 -7.04 -30.33 7.94
N GLY A 963 -7.04 -31.00 9.10
CA GLY A 963 -5.83 -31.37 9.83
C GLY A 963 -5.32 -30.24 10.71
N GLU A 964 -6.23 -29.48 11.31
CA GLU A 964 -5.92 -28.56 12.40
C GLU A 964 -5.10 -29.29 13.48
N GLY A 965 -4.03 -28.66 13.98
CA GLY A 965 -3.08 -29.26 14.92
C GLY A 965 -2.13 -30.31 14.33
N ALA A 966 -2.34 -30.78 13.11
CA ALA A 966 -1.50 -31.79 12.47
C ALA A 966 -0.23 -31.17 11.88
N SER A 967 0.63 -30.64 12.75
CA SER A 967 1.81 -29.87 12.38
C SER A 967 2.94 -30.06 13.38
N THR A 968 4.18 -29.94 12.90
CA THR A 968 5.40 -29.78 13.71
C THR A 968 5.94 -28.35 13.63
N ALA A 969 5.67 -27.65 12.52
CA ALA A 969 5.94 -26.24 12.31
C ALA A 969 4.86 -25.65 11.37
N ALA A 970 3.87 -24.96 11.94
CA ALA A 970 2.67 -24.51 11.22
C ALA A 970 2.96 -23.77 9.91
N GLN A 971 3.93 -22.83 9.94
CA GLN A 971 4.35 -22.04 8.77
C GLN A 971 4.82 -22.87 7.57
N HIS A 972 5.27 -24.11 7.79
CA HIS A 972 5.75 -25.01 6.73
C HIS A 972 4.78 -26.15 6.42
N ASP A 973 4.04 -26.61 7.42
CA ASP A 973 3.23 -27.82 7.36
C ASP A 973 1.79 -27.54 6.89
N TYR A 974 1.30 -26.31 7.06
CA TYR A 974 0.06 -25.83 6.46
C TYR A 974 0.28 -25.24 5.07
N TYR A 975 -0.73 -25.33 4.21
CA TYR A 975 -0.73 -24.57 2.96
C TYR A 975 -0.89 -23.08 3.25
N THR A 976 0.05 -22.27 2.77
CA THR A 976 0.12 -20.83 3.05
C THR A 976 -1.15 -20.08 2.67
N GLU A 977 -1.81 -20.47 1.58
CA GLU A 977 -3.08 -19.89 1.13
C GLU A 977 -4.26 -20.15 2.09
N THR A 978 -4.06 -20.98 3.12
CA THR A 978 -5.07 -21.42 4.11
C THR A 978 -4.68 -21.17 5.57
N ASP A 979 -3.46 -20.67 5.79
CA ASP A 979 -2.90 -20.23 7.08
C ASP A 979 -2.30 -18.84 6.84
N SER A 980 -3.18 -17.88 6.54
CA SER A 980 -2.77 -16.55 6.08
C SER A 980 -3.48 -15.45 6.85
N ASP A 981 -2.69 -14.47 7.26
CA ASP A 981 -3.12 -13.15 7.72
C ASP A 981 -3.69 -12.24 6.62
N GLY A 982 -4.01 -12.79 5.46
CA GLY A 982 -4.59 -12.01 4.39
C GLY A 982 -3.63 -11.12 3.63
N GLY A 983 -2.37 -10.98 4.07
CA GLY A 983 -1.27 -10.31 3.36
C GLY A 983 -1.64 -8.92 2.84
N GLY A 984 -1.30 -7.89 3.61
CA GLY A 984 -1.67 -6.52 3.24
C GLY A 984 -1.96 -5.63 4.43
N VAL A 985 -1.42 -5.96 5.60
CA VAL A 985 -1.37 -5.13 6.79
C VAL A 985 -0.08 -5.57 7.47
N GLU A 986 1.04 -4.87 7.30
CA GLU A 986 2.32 -5.27 7.92
C GLU A 986 2.30 -4.97 9.43
N GLY A 987 1.56 -5.81 10.16
CA GLY A 987 1.60 -6.00 11.60
C GLY A 987 1.79 -7.49 11.85
N THR A 988 2.56 -7.86 12.88
CA THR A 988 2.44 -9.21 13.41
C THR A 988 1.03 -9.38 13.96
N TYR A 989 0.47 -10.60 14.03
CA TYR A 989 -0.77 -10.94 14.76
C TYR A 989 -0.87 -10.38 16.21
N LYS A 990 0.22 -9.79 16.72
CA LYS A 990 0.33 -9.08 18.00
C LYS A 990 -0.07 -7.59 17.92
N ASP A 991 -0.47 -7.07 16.76
CA ASP A 991 -0.93 -5.69 16.57
C ASP A 991 -2.44 -5.60 16.90
N PRO A 992 -2.85 -4.81 17.92
CA PRO A 992 -4.24 -4.76 18.40
C PRO A 992 -5.24 -4.13 17.42
N ASP A 993 -4.82 -3.59 16.28
CA ASP A 993 -5.69 -2.97 15.27
C ASP A 993 -5.61 -3.69 13.90
N TYR A 994 -5.04 -4.89 13.89
CA TYR A 994 -4.93 -5.72 12.70
C TYR A 994 -6.30 -6.24 12.24
N LEU A 995 -6.76 -5.77 11.07
CA LEU A 995 -8.03 -6.22 10.48
C LEU A 995 -7.83 -7.51 9.70
N TRP A 996 -8.35 -8.62 10.23
CA TRP A 996 -8.41 -9.96 9.62
C TRP A 996 -9.30 -10.04 8.36
N LYS A 997 -9.46 -8.95 7.58
CA LYS A 997 -10.43 -8.83 6.48
C LYS A 997 -10.26 -9.91 5.41
N TYR A 998 -9.02 -10.24 5.09
CA TYR A 998 -8.64 -11.22 4.07
C TYR A 998 -7.96 -12.45 4.66
N GLY A 999 -8.00 -12.58 5.97
CA GLY A 999 -7.35 -13.69 6.63
C GLY A 999 -8.08 -14.99 6.35
N ASN A 1000 -7.31 -16.07 6.34
CA ASN A 1000 -7.78 -17.42 6.06
C ASN A 1000 -7.20 -18.38 7.10
N ALA A 1001 -8.12 -18.95 7.89
CA ALA A 1001 -7.83 -19.89 8.97
C ALA A 1001 -8.34 -21.30 8.63
N CYS A 1002 -8.48 -21.66 7.34
CA CYS A 1002 -8.93 -23.00 6.99
C CYS A 1002 -7.95 -24.10 7.42
N HIS A 1003 -6.67 -23.75 7.63
CA HIS A 1003 -5.60 -24.60 8.15
C HIS A 1003 -5.57 -25.99 7.52
N ARG A 1004 -5.38 -26.04 6.21
CA ARG A 1004 -5.22 -27.30 5.48
C ARG A 1004 -3.80 -27.81 5.65
N SER A 1005 -3.64 -28.86 6.43
CA SER A 1005 -2.37 -29.50 6.71
C SER A 1005 -1.94 -30.48 5.62
N LYS A 1006 -0.64 -30.48 5.31
CA LYS A 1006 -0.01 -31.51 4.48
C LYS A 1006 -0.10 -32.91 5.12
N TYR A 1007 -0.34 -32.99 6.44
CA TYR A 1007 -0.47 -34.24 7.21
C TYR A 1007 -1.92 -34.61 7.57
N ALA A 1008 -2.92 -33.95 6.99
CA ALA A 1008 -4.31 -34.35 7.16
C ALA A 1008 -4.53 -35.83 6.79
N TRP A 1009 -5.38 -36.53 7.53
CA TRP A 1009 -5.60 -37.97 7.35
C TRP A 1009 -6.07 -38.35 5.95
N SER A 1010 -6.84 -37.47 5.29
CA SER A 1010 -7.31 -37.66 3.91
C SER A 1010 -6.16 -37.66 2.89
N ARG A 1011 -5.06 -36.95 3.19
CA ARG A 1011 -3.81 -36.99 2.42
C ARG A 1011 -2.91 -38.14 2.84
N ALA A 1012 -2.82 -38.42 4.13
CA ALA A 1012 -1.97 -39.49 4.66
C ALA A 1012 -2.48 -40.90 4.31
N GLY A 1013 -3.78 -41.04 4.04
CA GLY A 1013 -4.43 -42.28 3.61
C GLY A 1013 -3.81 -42.88 2.36
N SER A 1014 -3.95 -44.19 2.18
CA SER A 1014 -3.48 -44.88 0.99
C SER A 1014 -4.57 -45.73 0.36
N LEU A 1015 -4.64 -45.68 -0.96
CA LEU A 1015 -5.64 -46.38 -1.76
C LEU A 1015 -5.17 -47.82 -2.03
N THR A 1016 -6.12 -48.74 -2.19
CA THR A 1016 -5.84 -50.19 -2.31
C THR A 1016 -5.07 -50.56 -3.57
N ASP A 1017 -5.09 -49.72 -4.60
CA ASP A 1017 -4.39 -49.94 -5.86
C ASP A 1017 -2.87 -49.74 -5.75
N ARG A 1018 -2.43 -48.82 -4.88
CA ARG A 1018 -1.02 -48.51 -4.62
C ARG A 1018 -0.81 -48.15 -3.14
N PRO A 1019 -0.87 -49.12 -2.23
CA PRO A 1019 -0.87 -48.85 -0.79
C PRO A 1019 0.47 -48.32 -0.24
N ALA A 1020 1.56 -48.39 -1.03
CA ALA A 1020 2.89 -47.93 -0.64
C ALA A 1020 3.08 -46.40 -0.70
N LEU A 1021 2.18 -45.68 -1.37
CA LEU A 1021 2.19 -44.21 -1.45
C LEU A 1021 0.88 -43.67 -0.89
N SER A 1022 0.98 -42.61 -0.11
CA SER A 1022 -0.18 -41.86 0.36
C SER A 1022 -0.86 -41.09 -0.78
N ILE A 1023 -2.12 -40.71 -0.58
CA ILE A 1023 -2.88 -39.84 -1.50
C ILE A 1023 -2.15 -38.52 -1.71
N GLY A 1024 -1.60 -37.94 -0.63
CA GLY A 1024 -0.81 -36.71 -0.67
C GLY A 1024 0.44 -36.83 -1.53
N GLU A 1025 1.25 -37.87 -1.32
CA GLU A 1025 2.46 -38.10 -2.13
C GLU A 1025 2.13 -38.32 -3.62
N ARG A 1026 1.06 -39.06 -3.91
CA ARG A 1026 0.60 -39.27 -5.30
C ARG A 1026 0.09 -37.98 -5.93
N HIS A 1027 -0.61 -37.13 -5.18
CA HIS A 1027 -1.03 -35.81 -5.64
C HIS A 1027 0.17 -34.90 -5.93
N ASP A 1028 1.11 -34.80 -4.99
CA ASP A 1028 2.30 -33.94 -5.09
C ASP A 1028 3.26 -34.37 -6.23
N THR A 1029 3.16 -35.63 -6.67
CA THR A 1029 3.94 -36.21 -7.79
C THR A 1029 3.15 -36.37 -9.08
N TRP A 1030 1.94 -35.81 -9.16
CA TRP A 1030 1.09 -35.83 -10.36
C TRP A 1030 0.73 -37.22 -10.88
N ASP A 1031 0.52 -38.22 -10.00
CA ASP A 1031 0.16 -39.59 -10.40
C ASP A 1031 -1.00 -39.58 -11.43
N PRO A 1032 -0.83 -40.17 -12.63
CA PRO A 1032 -1.84 -40.12 -13.69
C PRO A 1032 -3.13 -40.89 -13.34
N SER A 1033 -3.10 -41.73 -12.30
CA SER A 1033 -4.25 -42.53 -11.86
C SER A 1033 -5.06 -41.90 -10.73
N LEU A 1034 -4.64 -40.75 -10.19
CA LEU A 1034 -5.25 -40.09 -9.04
C LEU A 1034 -5.47 -38.60 -9.29
N GLU A 1035 -6.66 -38.07 -9.03
CA GLU A 1035 -6.90 -36.65 -8.80
C GLU A 1035 -7.35 -36.45 -7.35
N HIS A 1036 -6.79 -35.46 -6.65
CA HIS A 1036 -7.18 -35.12 -5.28
C HIS A 1036 -7.36 -33.63 -5.12
N GLN A 1037 -8.48 -33.24 -4.49
CA GLN A 1037 -8.88 -31.87 -4.25
C GLN A 1037 -9.21 -31.70 -2.77
N PHE A 1038 -8.59 -30.69 -2.13
CA PHE A 1038 -8.64 -30.53 -0.69
C PHE A 1038 -9.25 -29.19 -0.28
N HIS A 1039 -10.46 -29.22 0.26
CA HIS A 1039 -11.28 -28.04 0.55
C HIS A 1039 -11.87 -27.99 1.95
N ALA A 1040 -11.52 -28.95 2.83
CA ALA A 1040 -11.85 -28.87 4.24
C ALA A 1040 -11.34 -27.54 4.85
N CYS A 1041 -12.04 -27.04 5.86
CA CYS A 1041 -11.75 -25.74 6.44
C CYS A 1041 -12.04 -25.76 7.95
N SER A 1042 -11.05 -25.36 8.76
CA SER A 1042 -11.20 -25.24 10.21
C SER A 1042 -12.42 -24.38 10.59
N GLY A 1043 -13.15 -24.78 11.62
CA GLY A 1043 -14.38 -24.10 12.07
C GLY A 1043 -15.65 -24.36 11.24
N ALA A 1044 -15.57 -25.07 10.11
CA ALA A 1044 -16.73 -25.25 9.24
C ALA A 1044 -17.89 -26.01 9.93
N VAL A 1045 -19.11 -25.49 9.77
CA VAL A 1045 -20.38 -26.18 10.03
C VAL A 1045 -20.97 -26.72 8.71
N THR A 1046 -22.03 -27.52 8.77
CA THR A 1046 -22.72 -28.05 7.57
C THR A 1046 -23.14 -26.96 6.57
N GLY A 1047 -23.57 -25.79 7.07
CA GLY A 1047 -23.86 -24.61 6.26
C GLY A 1047 -22.66 -24.11 5.44
N ASN A 1048 -21.43 -24.20 5.97
CA ASN A 1048 -20.23 -23.77 5.24
C ASN A 1048 -19.84 -24.72 4.08
N LEU A 1049 -20.37 -25.93 4.09
CA LEU A 1049 -20.21 -26.85 2.97
C LEU A 1049 -21.23 -26.50 1.87
N THR A 1050 -22.46 -26.19 2.24
CA THR A 1050 -23.63 -26.18 1.36
C THR A 1050 -24.03 -24.80 0.83
N ASP A 1051 -24.13 -23.80 1.71
CA ASP A 1051 -24.82 -22.54 1.42
C ASP A 1051 -23.92 -21.31 1.64
N GLU A 1052 -22.99 -21.39 2.59
CA GLU A 1052 -22.17 -20.25 3.02
C GLU A 1052 -20.69 -20.52 2.80
N GLY A 1053 -19.95 -19.50 2.37
CA GLY A 1053 -18.49 -19.56 2.37
C GLY A 1053 -17.91 -19.51 3.78
N GLN A 1054 -16.59 -19.71 3.90
CA GLN A 1054 -15.88 -19.43 5.14
C GLN A 1054 -14.53 -18.78 4.85
N PHE A 1055 -14.15 -17.78 5.65
CA PHE A 1055 -12.95 -16.96 5.44
C PHE A 1055 -12.83 -16.40 4.02
N ARG A 1056 -13.95 -16.02 3.37
CA ARG A 1056 -14.06 -15.61 1.95
C ARG A 1056 -13.81 -16.70 0.91
N GLU A 1057 -13.50 -17.93 1.27
CA GLU A 1057 -13.62 -19.03 0.32
C GLU A 1057 -15.10 -19.28 0.01
N PRO A 1058 -15.47 -19.67 -1.24
CA PRO A 1058 -16.83 -20.12 -1.54
C PRO A 1058 -17.19 -21.36 -0.71
N ALA A 1059 -18.49 -21.63 -0.57
CA ALA A 1059 -18.99 -22.85 0.07
C ALA A 1059 -18.29 -24.08 -0.52
N GLN A 1060 -17.93 -25.07 0.31
CA GLN A 1060 -17.03 -26.13 -0.14
C GLN A 1060 -17.58 -26.94 -1.32
N LEU A 1061 -18.91 -27.11 -1.41
CA LEU A 1061 -19.59 -27.80 -2.52
C LEU A 1061 -19.73 -26.93 -3.79
N ASP A 1062 -19.52 -25.62 -3.70
CA ASP A 1062 -19.66 -24.66 -4.81
C ASP A 1062 -18.33 -24.29 -5.47
N LYS A 1063 -17.22 -24.83 -4.96
CA LYS A 1063 -15.90 -24.70 -5.62
C LYS A 1063 -15.79 -25.43 -6.95
N GLY A 1064 -16.78 -26.25 -7.29
CA GLY A 1064 -16.94 -26.91 -8.59
C GLY A 1064 -16.27 -28.27 -8.73
N TYR A 1065 -15.64 -28.82 -7.68
CA TYR A 1065 -14.85 -30.05 -7.78
C TYR A 1065 -15.63 -31.36 -7.61
N LEU A 1066 -16.92 -31.29 -7.25
CA LEU A 1066 -17.81 -32.45 -7.22
C LEU A 1066 -18.56 -32.56 -8.54
N ASP A 1067 -18.45 -33.71 -9.18
CA ASP A 1067 -19.13 -34.03 -10.43
C ASP A 1067 -19.36 -35.55 -10.58
N GLU A 1068 -19.97 -35.95 -11.70
CA GLU A 1068 -20.23 -37.35 -12.05
C GLU A 1068 -18.97 -38.23 -12.11
N ASN A 1069 -17.78 -37.63 -12.16
CA ASN A 1069 -16.51 -38.35 -12.25
C ASN A 1069 -15.84 -38.59 -10.91
N THR A 1070 -16.27 -37.88 -9.87
CA THR A 1070 -15.81 -38.08 -8.50
C THR A 1070 -16.06 -39.51 -8.06
N THR A 1071 -15.03 -40.19 -7.55
CA THR A 1071 -15.10 -41.59 -7.12
C THR A 1071 -15.17 -41.74 -5.60
N LEU A 1072 -14.65 -40.76 -4.86
CA LEU A 1072 -14.61 -40.78 -3.41
C LEU A 1072 -14.74 -39.36 -2.86
N VAL A 1073 -15.62 -39.18 -1.88
CA VAL A 1073 -15.67 -37.98 -1.05
C VAL A 1073 -15.33 -38.35 0.37
N THR A 1074 -14.43 -37.59 1.00
CA THR A 1074 -14.04 -37.79 2.40
C THR A 1074 -14.41 -36.55 3.20
N LEU A 1075 -15.05 -36.69 4.35
CA LEU A 1075 -15.37 -35.54 5.19
C LEU A 1075 -15.51 -35.89 6.68
N SER A 1076 -15.23 -34.91 7.54
CA SER A 1076 -15.74 -34.83 8.91
C SER A 1076 -16.53 -33.52 9.04
N VAL A 1077 -17.75 -33.58 9.59
CA VAL A 1077 -18.56 -32.38 9.83
C VAL A 1077 -19.64 -32.72 10.88
N GLY A 1078 -20.08 -31.71 11.64
CA GLY A 1078 -21.12 -31.85 12.67
C GLY A 1078 -20.63 -31.51 14.08
N GLY A 1079 -19.33 -31.56 14.35
CA GLY A 1079 -18.78 -31.19 15.66
C GLY A 1079 -19.01 -29.70 15.99
N ASN A 1080 -18.83 -28.82 15.00
CA ASN A 1080 -19.10 -27.39 15.15
C ASN A 1080 -20.62 -27.10 15.22
N ASP A 1081 -21.45 -27.82 14.45
CA ASP A 1081 -22.91 -27.73 14.51
C ASP A 1081 -23.47 -28.15 15.90
N ALA A 1082 -22.79 -29.10 16.57
CA ALA A 1082 -23.05 -29.50 17.94
C ALA A 1082 -22.52 -28.51 19.00
N ARG A 1083 -21.82 -27.44 18.58
CA ARG A 1083 -21.20 -26.40 19.43
C ARG A 1083 -20.13 -26.92 20.41
N PHE A 1084 -19.40 -28.00 20.07
CA PHE A 1084 -18.38 -28.57 20.95
C PHE A 1084 -17.30 -27.57 21.39
N SER A 1085 -16.87 -26.66 20.51
CA SER A 1085 -15.90 -25.61 20.86
C SER A 1085 -16.44 -24.65 21.93
N ALA A 1086 -17.69 -24.22 21.80
CA ALA A 1086 -18.36 -23.36 22.80
C ALA A 1086 -18.55 -24.10 24.14
N ILE A 1087 -18.95 -25.38 24.08
CA ILE A 1087 -19.10 -26.25 25.26
C ILE A 1087 -17.76 -26.41 26.00
N LEU A 1088 -16.68 -26.75 25.28
CA LEU A 1088 -15.34 -26.88 25.86
C LEU A 1088 -14.87 -25.57 26.48
N THR A 1089 -15.04 -24.46 25.77
CA THR A 1089 -14.68 -23.12 26.27
C THR A 1089 -15.44 -22.78 27.54
N HIS A 1090 -16.74 -23.06 27.59
CA HIS A 1090 -17.58 -22.88 28.79
C HIS A 1090 -17.17 -23.81 29.93
N CYS A 1091 -16.86 -25.08 29.65
CA CYS A 1091 -16.39 -25.99 30.70
C CYS A 1091 -15.05 -25.54 31.30
N ILE A 1092 -14.12 -25.05 30.48
CA ILE A 1092 -12.77 -24.67 30.92
C ILE A 1092 -12.74 -23.30 31.60
N SER A 1093 -13.48 -22.32 31.10
CA SER A 1093 -13.40 -20.92 31.55
C SER A 1093 -14.00 -20.68 32.93
N ARG A 1094 -14.75 -21.65 33.48
CA ARG A 1094 -15.51 -21.45 34.71
C ARG A 1094 -14.69 -21.59 35.98
N LEU A 1095 -15.21 -20.90 37.00
CA LEU A 1095 -14.71 -20.92 38.37
C LEU A 1095 -15.61 -21.74 39.31
N SER A 1096 -16.77 -22.23 38.82
CA SER A 1096 -17.68 -23.08 39.61
C SER A 1096 -17.10 -24.48 39.81
N LEU A 1097 -17.47 -25.12 40.92
CA LEU A 1097 -17.14 -26.52 41.23
C LEU A 1097 -18.22 -27.49 40.75
N ASP A 1098 -19.33 -26.99 40.21
CA ASP A 1098 -20.40 -27.85 39.67
C ASP A 1098 -19.91 -28.60 38.42
N PRO A 1099 -20.30 -29.88 38.22
CA PRO A 1099 -20.00 -30.61 36.99
C PRO A 1099 -20.50 -29.85 35.77
N CYS A 1100 -19.68 -29.78 34.71
CA CYS A 1100 -19.96 -28.84 33.63
C CYS A 1100 -21.33 -29.07 32.97
N GLN A 1101 -21.71 -30.33 32.85
CA GLN A 1101 -22.93 -30.81 32.22
C GLN A 1101 -24.23 -30.34 32.91
N GLU A 1102 -24.18 -29.96 34.20
CA GLU A 1102 -25.37 -29.54 34.97
C GLU A 1102 -25.68 -28.04 34.82
N THR A 1103 -25.11 -27.41 33.81
CA THR A 1103 -25.18 -25.97 33.62
C THR A 1103 -25.59 -25.64 32.21
N ALA A 1104 -25.99 -24.41 31.93
CA ALA A 1104 -26.48 -24.00 30.62
C ALA A 1104 -25.49 -23.07 29.91
N LEU A 1105 -25.46 -23.14 28.58
CA LEU A 1105 -25.03 -22.03 27.73
C LEU A 1105 -26.16 -21.00 27.67
N GLU A 1106 -25.82 -19.72 27.46
CA GLU A 1106 -26.83 -18.65 27.35
C GLU A 1106 -27.85 -18.92 26.23
N GLU A 1107 -27.34 -19.45 25.11
CA GLU A 1107 -28.10 -19.83 23.91
C GLU A 1107 -29.13 -20.94 24.18
N ASP A 1108 -28.97 -21.70 25.26
CA ASP A 1108 -29.84 -22.82 25.60
C ASP A 1108 -31.01 -22.42 26.51
N GLY A 1109 -31.20 -21.13 26.78
CA GLY A 1109 -32.35 -20.63 27.54
C GLY A 1109 -32.42 -21.15 28.98
N GLY A 1110 -31.27 -21.51 29.56
CA GLY A 1110 -31.17 -22.04 30.93
C GLY A 1110 -31.31 -23.57 31.05
N VAL A 1111 -31.43 -24.30 29.93
CA VAL A 1111 -31.45 -25.78 29.93
C VAL A 1111 -30.04 -26.34 30.19
N PRO A 1112 -29.87 -27.32 31.09
CA PRO A 1112 -28.58 -27.96 31.32
C PRO A 1112 -27.99 -28.61 30.07
N LEU A 1113 -26.67 -28.56 29.93
CA LEU A 1113 -25.90 -29.16 28.83
C LEU A 1113 -26.13 -30.67 28.71
N SER A 1114 -26.36 -31.36 29.83
CA SER A 1114 -26.74 -32.77 29.86
C SER A 1114 -28.04 -33.08 29.08
N GLU A 1115 -28.90 -32.09 28.87
CA GLU A 1115 -30.14 -32.19 28.09
C GLU A 1115 -30.03 -31.47 26.73
N SER A 1116 -29.43 -30.27 26.69
CA SER A 1116 -29.38 -29.46 25.47
C SER A 1116 -28.42 -30.03 24.42
N VAL A 1117 -27.29 -30.61 24.82
CA VAL A 1117 -26.28 -31.15 23.88
C VAL A 1117 -26.80 -32.38 23.13
N PRO A 1118 -27.36 -33.42 23.79
CA PRO A 1118 -27.99 -34.52 23.07
C PRO A 1118 -29.11 -34.06 22.15
N ARG A 1119 -29.91 -33.07 22.56
CA ARG A 1119 -30.97 -32.50 21.72
C ARG A 1119 -30.40 -31.83 20.47
N GLN A 1120 -29.38 -30.98 20.62
CA GLN A 1120 -28.69 -30.34 19.50
C GLN A 1120 -28.12 -31.38 18.52
N ILE A 1121 -27.47 -32.42 19.03
CA ILE A 1121 -26.90 -33.48 18.21
C ILE A 1121 -28.00 -34.22 17.41
N ASN A 1122 -29.08 -34.64 18.08
CA ASN A 1122 -30.11 -35.45 17.44
C ASN A 1122 -31.03 -34.63 16.52
N ASP A 1123 -31.45 -33.45 16.96
CA ASP A 1123 -32.51 -32.67 16.28
C ASP A 1123 -31.95 -31.71 15.22
N VAL A 1124 -30.67 -31.32 15.34
CA VAL A 1124 -30.02 -30.38 14.40
C VAL A 1124 -28.91 -31.07 13.62
N VAL A 1125 -27.92 -31.66 14.29
CA VAL A 1125 -26.73 -32.19 13.61
C VAL A 1125 -27.06 -33.39 12.73
N GLY A 1126 -27.81 -34.37 13.24
CA GLY A 1126 -28.19 -35.56 12.47
C GLY A 1126 -28.88 -35.22 11.14
N PRO A 1127 -29.97 -34.42 11.13
CA PRO A 1127 -30.62 -33.95 9.91
C PRO A 1127 -29.70 -33.15 9.00
N ALA A 1128 -28.93 -32.18 9.53
CA ALA A 1128 -28.08 -31.32 8.72
C ALA A 1128 -26.94 -32.09 8.03
N VAL A 1129 -26.32 -33.05 8.73
CA VAL A 1129 -25.28 -33.92 8.15
C VAL A 1129 -25.90 -34.84 7.10
N ARG A 1130 -27.07 -35.43 7.36
CA ARG A 1130 -27.78 -36.23 6.35
C ARG A 1130 -28.04 -35.40 5.10
N ASP A 1131 -28.55 -34.19 5.23
CA ASP A 1131 -28.89 -33.33 4.10
C ASP A 1131 -27.63 -32.87 3.33
N THR A 1132 -26.51 -32.65 4.03
CA THR A 1132 -25.18 -32.42 3.43
C THR A 1132 -24.71 -33.62 2.63
N LEU A 1133 -24.82 -34.85 3.15
CA LEU A 1133 -24.48 -36.09 2.43
C LEU A 1133 -25.34 -36.27 1.17
N LEU A 1134 -26.63 -35.94 1.25
CA LEU A 1134 -27.53 -35.94 0.10
C LEU A 1134 -27.14 -34.87 -0.92
N ALA A 1135 -26.70 -33.69 -0.49
CA ALA A 1135 -26.19 -32.64 -1.38
C ALA A 1135 -24.91 -33.07 -2.10
N ILE A 1136 -23.98 -33.70 -1.38
CA ILE A 1136 -22.78 -34.31 -1.98
C ILE A 1136 -23.16 -35.35 -3.02
N HIS A 1137 -24.06 -36.28 -2.69
CA HIS A 1137 -24.50 -37.31 -3.63
C HIS A 1137 -25.17 -36.72 -4.87
N ARG A 1138 -25.97 -35.66 -4.74
CA ARG A 1138 -26.58 -34.97 -5.91
C ARG A 1138 -25.52 -34.42 -6.87
N LYS A 1139 -24.41 -33.88 -6.35
CA LYS A 1139 -23.32 -33.33 -7.19
C LYS A 1139 -22.36 -34.42 -7.68
N ALA A 1140 -22.15 -35.48 -6.89
CA ALA A 1140 -21.23 -36.59 -7.17
C ALA A 1140 -21.95 -37.96 -7.04
N PRO A 1141 -22.86 -38.30 -7.96
CA PRO A 1141 -23.74 -39.47 -7.83
C PRO A 1141 -23.01 -40.82 -7.81
N ASN A 1142 -21.79 -40.87 -8.37
CA ASN A 1142 -20.99 -42.10 -8.46
C ASN A 1142 -19.94 -42.24 -7.34
N ALA A 1143 -19.84 -41.26 -6.44
CA ALA A 1143 -18.83 -41.27 -5.40
C ALA A 1143 -19.26 -42.14 -4.23
N ALA A 1144 -18.34 -42.98 -3.72
CA ALA A 1144 -18.45 -43.45 -2.35
C ALA A 1144 -18.18 -42.27 -1.40
N ILE A 1145 -18.82 -42.25 -0.25
CA ILE A 1145 -18.65 -41.20 0.75
C ILE A 1145 -18.14 -41.83 2.04
N VAL A 1146 -17.02 -41.33 2.57
CA VAL A 1146 -16.51 -41.70 3.89
C VAL A 1146 -16.71 -40.52 4.84
N LEU A 1147 -17.67 -40.66 5.75
CA LEU A 1147 -17.90 -39.74 6.86
C LEU A 1147 -17.07 -40.18 8.06
N MET A 1148 -16.06 -39.40 8.41
CA MET A 1148 -15.19 -39.61 9.55
C MET A 1148 -15.83 -39.07 10.83
N GLY A 1149 -15.85 -39.88 11.89
CA GLY A 1149 -16.28 -39.48 13.23
C GLY A 1149 -15.21 -38.72 14.02
N TYR A 1150 -15.51 -38.46 15.29
CA TYR A 1150 -14.63 -37.74 16.23
C TYR A 1150 -14.15 -38.67 17.35
N PRO A 1151 -12.89 -38.55 17.81
CA PRO A 1151 -12.39 -39.40 18.86
C PRO A 1151 -12.94 -38.93 20.21
N ARG A 1152 -12.82 -39.79 21.23
CA ARG A 1152 -13.01 -39.31 22.61
C ARG A 1152 -11.87 -38.34 22.93
N LEU A 1153 -12.24 -37.14 23.39
CA LEU A 1153 -11.24 -36.10 23.63
C LEU A 1153 -10.34 -36.38 24.84
N PHE A 1154 -10.83 -37.07 25.88
CA PHE A 1154 -10.10 -37.26 27.13
C PHE A 1154 -10.03 -38.74 27.53
N ASP A 1155 -8.87 -39.18 28.04
CA ASP A 1155 -8.64 -40.55 28.56
C ASP A 1155 -8.30 -40.59 30.06
N GLY A 1156 -8.40 -39.47 30.77
CA GLY A 1156 -8.17 -39.43 32.21
C GLY A 1156 -8.37 -38.05 32.85
N ASP A 1157 -8.20 -38.00 34.17
CA ASP A 1157 -8.35 -36.78 34.97
C ASP A 1157 -6.99 -36.07 35.18
N CYS A 1158 -6.41 -35.58 34.09
CA CYS A 1158 -5.13 -34.85 34.15
C CYS A 1158 -5.28 -33.36 33.79
N PHE A 1159 -6.51 -32.90 33.53
CA PHE A 1159 -6.81 -31.52 33.15
C PHE A 1159 -7.73 -30.88 34.21
N PRO A 1160 -7.15 -30.18 35.22
CA PRO A 1160 -7.88 -29.78 36.44
C PRO A 1160 -9.12 -28.90 36.23
N ARG A 1161 -9.22 -28.22 35.08
CA ARG A 1161 -10.33 -27.32 34.73
C ARG A 1161 -11.56 -28.06 34.19
N ILE A 1162 -11.43 -29.32 33.80
CA ILE A 1162 -12.53 -30.16 33.29
C ILE A 1162 -13.00 -31.13 34.38
N GLY A 1163 -12.07 -31.82 35.04
CA GLY A 1163 -12.36 -32.84 36.06
C GLY A 1163 -12.96 -34.13 35.49
N LEU A 1164 -12.85 -35.24 36.22
CA LEU A 1164 -13.29 -36.56 35.74
C LEU A 1164 -14.77 -36.65 35.30
N PRO A 1165 -15.76 -36.10 36.04
CA PRO A 1165 -17.16 -36.22 35.64
C PRO A 1165 -17.46 -35.55 34.29
N THR A 1166 -16.91 -34.36 34.07
CA THR A 1166 -17.07 -33.64 32.79
C THR A 1166 -16.33 -34.36 31.67
N ALA A 1167 -15.12 -34.87 31.91
CA ALA A 1167 -14.34 -35.62 30.91
C ALA A 1167 -15.09 -36.87 30.43
N LEU A 1168 -15.70 -37.62 31.36
CA LEU A 1168 -16.53 -38.79 31.04
C LEU A 1168 -17.77 -38.40 30.24
N TRP A 1169 -18.47 -37.35 30.65
CA TRP A 1169 -19.66 -36.85 29.93
C TRP A 1169 -19.31 -36.36 28.52
N LEU A 1170 -18.21 -35.61 28.34
CA LEU A 1170 -17.74 -35.20 27.00
C LEU A 1170 -17.42 -36.42 26.13
N GLY A 1171 -16.83 -37.46 26.70
CA GLY A 1171 -16.59 -38.73 26.01
C GLY A 1171 -17.89 -39.46 25.62
N GLU A 1172 -18.93 -39.38 26.45
CA GLU A 1172 -20.27 -39.88 26.13
C GLU A 1172 -20.90 -39.06 24.98
N MET A 1173 -20.83 -37.73 25.02
CA MET A 1173 -21.37 -36.86 23.98
C MET A 1173 -20.66 -37.06 22.63
N ALA A 1174 -19.35 -37.28 22.62
CA ALA A 1174 -18.63 -37.70 21.41
C ALA A 1174 -19.19 -39.03 20.86
N GLY A 1175 -19.56 -39.96 21.75
CA GLY A 1175 -20.23 -41.20 21.36
C GLY A 1175 -21.62 -40.99 20.77
N VAL A 1176 -22.45 -40.13 21.38
CA VAL A 1176 -23.78 -39.76 20.88
C VAL A 1176 -23.67 -39.08 19.51
N LEU A 1177 -22.71 -38.17 19.33
CA LEU A 1177 -22.42 -37.55 18.04
C LEU A 1177 -22.09 -38.60 17.00
N ASP A 1178 -21.09 -39.44 17.24
CA ASP A 1178 -20.65 -40.46 16.28
C ASP A 1178 -21.75 -41.48 15.93
N ASP A 1179 -22.56 -41.91 16.90
CA ASP A 1179 -23.69 -42.81 16.63
C ASP A 1179 -24.79 -42.11 15.81
N THR A 1180 -25.00 -40.81 16.02
CA THR A 1180 -25.90 -39.97 15.19
C THR A 1180 -25.37 -39.79 13.78
N LEU A 1181 -24.07 -39.52 13.61
CA LEU A 1181 -23.39 -39.42 12.32
C LEU A 1181 -23.45 -40.75 11.56
N ARG A 1182 -23.25 -41.87 12.25
CA ARG A 1182 -23.45 -43.22 11.68
C ARG A 1182 -24.89 -43.42 11.21
N GLY A 1183 -25.87 -42.99 12.01
CA GLY A 1183 -27.28 -43.02 11.63
C GLY A 1183 -27.59 -42.18 10.39
N ALA A 1184 -27.04 -40.96 10.32
CA ALA A 1184 -27.17 -40.07 9.16
C ALA A 1184 -26.54 -40.67 7.90
N ALA A 1185 -25.35 -41.25 8.01
CA ALA A 1185 -24.68 -41.97 6.92
C ALA A 1185 -25.52 -43.16 6.43
N ALA A 1186 -26.06 -43.98 7.34
CA ALA A 1186 -26.93 -45.10 7.00
C ALA A 1186 -28.23 -44.64 6.32
N ALA A 1187 -28.84 -43.56 6.80
CA ALA A 1187 -30.04 -42.97 6.22
C ALA A 1187 -29.78 -42.40 4.82
N ALA A 1188 -28.66 -41.71 4.61
CA ALA A 1188 -28.25 -41.21 3.30
C ALA A 1188 -27.94 -42.35 2.33
N SER A 1189 -27.23 -43.39 2.78
CA SER A 1189 -26.98 -44.63 2.01
C SER A 1189 -28.29 -45.29 1.57
N ALA A 1190 -29.23 -45.48 2.51
CA ALA A 1190 -30.54 -46.05 2.20
C ALA A 1190 -31.38 -45.20 1.24
N SER A 1191 -31.27 -43.87 1.32
CA SER A 1191 -32.05 -42.94 0.48
C SER A 1191 -31.52 -42.83 -0.95
N THR A 1192 -30.21 -42.98 -1.12
CA THR A 1192 -29.52 -42.76 -2.41
C THR A 1192 -29.15 -44.06 -3.12
N GLY A 1193 -29.01 -45.16 -2.39
CA GLY A 1193 -28.40 -46.40 -2.87
C GLY A 1193 -26.88 -46.31 -3.05
N ALA A 1194 -26.26 -45.18 -2.71
CA ALA A 1194 -24.81 -44.99 -2.77
C ALA A 1194 -24.10 -45.52 -1.52
N VAL A 1195 -22.81 -45.85 -1.67
CA VAL A 1195 -21.99 -46.30 -0.54
C VAL A 1195 -21.61 -45.10 0.32
N VAL A 1196 -22.32 -44.91 1.43
CA VAL A 1196 -21.97 -43.94 2.48
C VAL A 1196 -21.51 -44.72 3.72
N SER A 1197 -20.21 -44.68 3.99
CA SER A 1197 -19.58 -45.37 5.12
C SER A 1197 -19.25 -44.39 6.24
N PHE A 1198 -19.60 -44.76 7.46
CA PHE A 1198 -19.12 -44.08 8.66
C PHE A 1198 -17.79 -44.72 9.11
N ALA A 1199 -16.77 -43.91 9.33
CA ALA A 1199 -15.45 -44.35 9.80
C ALA A 1199 -15.28 -43.90 11.27
N ASP A 1200 -15.24 -44.88 12.18
CA ASP A 1200 -15.29 -44.65 13.62
C ASP A 1200 -13.87 -44.62 14.23
N PRO A 1201 -13.38 -43.47 14.72
CA PRO A 1201 -12.03 -43.37 15.25
C PRO A 1201 -11.91 -43.78 16.73
N ARG A 1202 -13.02 -44.05 17.42
CA ARG A 1202 -13.02 -44.18 18.90
C ARG A 1202 -12.15 -45.32 19.39
N GLU A 1203 -12.09 -46.43 18.67
CA GLU A 1203 -11.25 -47.58 19.03
C GLU A 1203 -9.76 -47.29 18.81
N GLU A 1204 -9.40 -46.71 17.65
CA GLU A 1204 -8.01 -46.41 17.30
C GLU A 1204 -7.40 -45.33 18.22
N PHE A 1205 -8.23 -44.40 18.71
CA PHE A 1205 -7.83 -43.34 19.65
C PHE A 1205 -7.95 -43.74 21.13
N ALA A 1206 -8.38 -44.96 21.47
CA ALA A 1206 -8.57 -45.35 22.87
C ALA A 1206 -7.24 -45.27 23.65
N GLY A 1207 -7.23 -44.50 24.75
CA GLY A 1207 -6.02 -44.26 25.55
C GLY A 1207 -5.03 -43.26 24.92
N ARG A 1208 -5.42 -42.56 23.85
CA ARG A 1208 -4.60 -41.61 23.06
C ARG A 1208 -5.21 -40.20 22.95
N GLY A 1209 -6.36 -39.94 23.56
CA GLY A 1209 -6.91 -38.60 23.74
C GLY A 1209 -6.05 -37.71 24.63
N VAL A 1210 -6.58 -36.56 25.05
CA VAL A 1210 -5.98 -35.73 26.08
C VAL A 1210 -5.81 -36.56 27.34
N CYS A 1211 -4.60 -36.52 27.94
CA CYS A 1211 -4.18 -37.39 29.04
C CYS A 1211 -3.84 -38.84 28.65
N GLY A 1212 -3.86 -39.18 27.37
CA GLY A 1212 -3.42 -40.47 26.85
C GLY A 1212 -1.89 -40.60 26.75
N GLU A 1213 -1.41 -41.81 26.48
CA GLU A 1213 0.02 -42.11 26.40
C GLU A 1213 0.39 -43.00 25.19
N PRO A 1214 1.16 -42.47 24.20
CA PRO A 1214 1.37 -41.04 23.96
C PRO A 1214 0.07 -40.32 23.58
N GLU A 1215 -0.01 -39.05 23.95
CA GLU A 1215 -1.10 -38.14 23.62
C GLU A 1215 -1.15 -37.85 22.12
N ALA A 1216 -2.31 -38.07 21.50
CA ALA A 1216 -2.57 -37.88 20.07
C ALA A 1216 -3.64 -36.80 19.78
N ILE A 1217 -4.19 -36.18 20.83
CA ILE A 1217 -5.04 -34.99 20.78
C ILE A 1217 -4.34 -33.91 21.59
N HIS A 1218 -4.11 -32.74 21.01
CA HIS A 1218 -3.47 -31.62 21.69
C HIS A 1218 -4.26 -31.17 22.93
N ARG A 1219 -3.54 -30.77 23.97
CA ARG A 1219 -4.07 -29.93 25.06
C ARG A 1219 -4.30 -28.50 24.57
N VAL A 1220 -4.46 -27.57 25.50
CA VAL A 1220 -4.45 -26.13 25.21
C VAL A 1220 -3.07 -25.72 24.68
N ILE A 1221 -3.06 -25.17 23.47
CA ILE A 1221 -1.90 -24.55 22.83
C ILE A 1221 -2.07 -23.03 22.91
N ALA A 1222 -1.05 -22.31 23.38
CA ALA A 1222 -1.04 -20.85 23.40
C ALA A 1222 -0.30 -20.24 22.20
N ASP A 1223 0.51 -21.04 21.50
CA ASP A 1223 1.24 -20.62 20.32
C ASP A 1223 0.35 -20.68 19.08
N ARG A 1224 -0.08 -19.49 18.65
CA ARG A 1224 -1.00 -19.26 17.54
C ARG A 1224 -0.31 -19.35 16.18
N THR A 1225 -1.04 -19.79 15.16
CA THR A 1225 -0.55 -19.83 13.77
C THR A 1225 -0.76 -18.49 13.07
N GLN A 1226 -0.21 -18.32 11.87
CA GLN A 1226 -0.32 -17.05 11.15
C GLN A 1226 -1.76 -16.76 10.72
N GLY A 1227 -2.51 -17.81 10.40
CA GLY A 1227 -3.90 -17.88 9.95
C GLY A 1227 -4.96 -17.60 11.02
N GLU A 1228 -4.61 -17.36 12.27
CA GLU A 1228 -5.61 -17.14 13.32
C GLU A 1228 -5.90 -15.64 13.54
N SER A 1229 -7.18 -15.28 13.72
CA SER A 1229 -7.64 -13.90 13.95
C SER A 1229 -7.10 -13.28 15.25
N PRO A 1230 -6.42 -12.11 15.24
CA PRO A 1230 -5.77 -11.53 16.42
C PRO A 1230 -6.72 -11.25 17.59
N ASP A 1231 -8.00 -11.01 17.29
CA ASP A 1231 -9.03 -10.61 18.24
C ASP A 1231 -9.63 -11.81 19.00
N GLU A 1232 -9.33 -13.02 18.54
CA GLU A 1232 -9.73 -14.26 19.20
C GLU A 1232 -8.72 -14.64 20.29
N SER A 1233 -9.19 -15.41 21.25
CA SER A 1233 -8.49 -15.97 22.41
C SER A 1233 -6.95 -16.08 22.30
N VAL A 1234 -6.25 -16.00 23.44
CA VAL A 1234 -4.81 -16.34 23.55
C VAL A 1234 -4.53 -17.84 23.30
N ILE A 1235 -5.57 -18.62 23.01
CA ILE A 1235 -5.53 -20.06 22.77
C ILE A 1235 -5.61 -20.28 21.25
N SER A 1236 -4.68 -21.07 20.73
CA SER A 1236 -4.65 -21.49 19.33
C SER A 1236 -5.79 -22.46 19.02
N GLN A 1237 -6.33 -22.35 17.81
CA GLN A 1237 -7.35 -23.23 17.23
C GLN A 1237 -6.87 -24.70 17.16
N GLN A 1238 -5.55 -24.94 17.19
CA GLN A 1238 -4.94 -26.27 17.29
C GLN A 1238 -5.31 -27.03 18.58
N SER A 1239 -5.80 -26.33 19.60
CA SER A 1239 -6.16 -26.95 20.89
C SER A 1239 -7.26 -27.98 20.73
N PHE A 1240 -7.14 -29.11 21.42
CA PHE A 1240 -8.11 -30.23 21.34
C PHE A 1240 -8.29 -30.84 19.95
N HIS A 1241 -7.34 -30.60 19.03
CA HIS A 1241 -7.32 -31.24 17.72
C HIS A 1241 -6.23 -32.33 17.66
N PRO A 1242 -6.31 -33.27 16.70
CA PRO A 1242 -5.30 -34.29 16.54
C PRO A 1242 -3.91 -33.72 16.33
N THR A 1243 -2.92 -34.33 16.99
CA THR A 1243 -1.51 -34.07 16.69
C THR A 1243 -1.19 -34.56 15.28
N LYS A 1244 0.03 -34.27 14.80
CA LYS A 1244 0.54 -34.87 13.55
C LYS A 1244 0.35 -36.39 13.52
N ASP A 1245 0.65 -37.08 14.62
CA ASP A 1245 0.50 -38.53 14.72
C ASP A 1245 -0.97 -38.95 14.84
N GLY A 1246 -1.79 -38.20 15.58
CA GLY A 1246 -3.24 -38.43 15.65
C GLY A 1246 -3.88 -38.39 14.26
N SER A 1247 -3.54 -37.40 13.44
CA SER A 1247 -4.07 -37.27 12.08
C SER A 1247 -3.43 -38.27 11.10
N SER A 1248 -2.10 -38.24 10.97
CA SER A 1248 -1.39 -38.97 9.91
C SER A 1248 -1.15 -40.45 10.20
N LEU A 1249 -1.38 -40.92 11.44
CA LEU A 1249 -1.29 -42.34 11.81
C LEU A 1249 -2.64 -42.91 12.22
N LEU A 1250 -3.25 -42.40 13.30
CA LEU A 1250 -4.47 -43.01 13.87
C LEU A 1250 -5.68 -42.81 12.95
N TYR A 1251 -6.02 -41.56 12.64
CA TYR A 1251 -7.10 -41.28 11.69
C TYR A 1251 -6.86 -41.87 10.31
N ARG A 1252 -5.61 -41.85 9.84
CA ARG A 1252 -5.20 -42.56 8.62
C ARG A 1252 -5.55 -44.06 8.68
N ASN A 1253 -5.27 -44.74 9.79
CA ASN A 1253 -5.56 -46.17 9.93
C ASN A 1253 -7.07 -46.45 9.85
N VAL A 1254 -7.87 -45.62 10.52
CA VAL A 1254 -9.34 -45.67 10.48
C VAL A 1254 -9.85 -45.45 9.06
N PHE A 1255 -9.34 -44.43 8.37
CA PHE A 1255 -9.69 -44.15 6.99
C PHE A 1255 -9.31 -45.30 6.04
N ASN A 1256 -8.10 -45.83 6.16
CA ASN A 1256 -7.65 -46.97 5.36
C ASN A 1256 -8.50 -48.23 5.63
N GLN A 1257 -9.01 -48.41 6.86
CA GLN A 1257 -9.93 -49.49 7.17
C GLN A 1257 -11.29 -49.28 6.48
N ALA A 1258 -11.88 -48.08 6.56
CA ALA A 1258 -13.12 -47.75 5.86
C ALA A 1258 -13.00 -47.96 4.34
N LEU A 1259 -11.86 -47.59 3.74
CA LEU A 1259 -11.59 -47.86 2.33
C LEU A 1259 -11.56 -49.36 2.00
N ARG A 1260 -11.03 -50.20 2.90
CA ARG A 1260 -11.05 -51.67 2.71
C ARG A 1260 -12.47 -52.21 2.76
N ASP A 1261 -13.31 -51.67 3.65
CA ASP A 1261 -14.67 -52.15 3.83
C ASP A 1261 -15.60 -51.73 2.68
N ILE A 1262 -15.38 -50.57 2.07
CA ILE A 1262 -16.09 -50.14 0.84
C ILE A 1262 -15.79 -51.06 -0.35
N ASN A 1263 -14.60 -51.69 -0.38
CA ASN A 1263 -14.16 -52.54 -1.48
C ASN A 1263 -14.47 -54.04 -1.29
N ARG A 1264 -15.13 -54.42 -0.18
CA ARG A 1264 -15.62 -55.77 0.09
C ARG A 1264 -17.07 -55.91 -0.36
#